data_AF-A0A1M3MMY5-F1
#
_entry.id   AF-A0A1M3MMY5-F1
#
_cell.length_a   1.000
_cell.length_b   1.000
_cell.length_c   1.000
_cell.angle_alpha   90.00
_cell.angle_beta   90.00
_cell.angle_gamma   90.00
#
_symmetry.space_group_name_H-M   'P 1'
#
loop_
_entity.id
_entity.type
_entity.pdbx_description
1 polymer ?
#
loop_
_entity_poly.entity_id
_entity_poly.type
_entity_poly.pdbx_seq_one_letter_code
_entity_poly.pdbx_strand_id
1 'polypeptide(L)'
;MATVVLQAVGAAVGGIFGPVGAAIGAGLGAMGGYAIDNALINSTRHIEGARLNGGRVTTAEEGAALPFVYGTARVSGTLIWTTRFEEKKTTERQGGKGGPKVSTYSYFGNAAYAVAEGEIAFIRRVWADGQELDLTEIEMRVHRGTADQQPDPLIEAKQGAGKAPAYRGTAYVVFERIPLDAYGNRMPQFQFEVVRPVGQAARNLNAVALIPGSTEFGLMPVAVTDEPTPGSKRVLNRNALRAASDWTAALDELQALCPALRHVAIVLSWFGDDLRAGQCRIRPGVTALSARKASRVWKVENVARGAAHLISTNGEGAAYGGTPSDESVVAAIRDARARGLSVTLYPFVMMDVPAGNTLPSPSGGIGQPAYPWRGRITCFPAIGVAGSPDATPAAADQVTAFVEGEWGYRRFLRHCADLAARAGGVDAFLLGSELRGLTSVRDGRASFPFVNHLCALAAEMRGRLGPACRITYGADWSEYAGYQAQDGTDDLFFHLDPLWSHPAIDAIGIDNYMPLSDWRDTDFSGGNPDSFETPYDLAGLARGVASGEGFDWYYASAEDRVARRRTPITDGMAGKPWVYRYKDIAAWWSNPHFNRIGGAETPQPTGWVPQSKPIWFTELGCPAVDKGPNQPNVFPDPKSSENATPYFSSGGRADGAMDRFLRAHDSHWRESNPVSALYGGPMLDRERVYVWAWDTRPFPEFPLGDTVWGDTANWRLGHWLNGRLSGVALDELIAAILSDFGLGEADCSGTEGHLSGFVIAEPSSARGVLEPLLNAFGVHGYEEAGRFVFRNIQRGAPVLSLGKALVQPEEGEALTLELEDGGTLPSQVELYCNDPMRDFQVMAASARRDAGQGTETLSLSGSMEQGQAGALAEAWMARRHAERRTARFSLPWSNAALHAGDRLRLDMAGGGRDYVVTGIEDGAVRAVKATALAPNIVLTDRSETPVSVPGGPATDMKPLFHLLDLPLWPGAEEPAGQFRIACHAKPWRGAAAYASPVEEGFSERVLVTERAVIGELAAALPGGPSGRLLAGDAAEIILYSGELQSVPLAQVLNGANTGLLKAPDGTWEVFQFLDAEEIGQNRWRLRRLLRGQLGTEAAALQAKPAEAPFVLLDGAVISAGLSASELGLELNWRIGAAGKTFSDAFFDTVQMTGGLRALRPLSPVHLKHEWTADGDLALRWIRRGRIDADSWLGTDIPLGEDNELYAVEVWQGGSMLRHAEVETPFWTYVRALRAAETAPGPFSIRVAMVGARSGAGDAAMLVV
;
A
#
# COMPACT_ATOMS: atom_id res chain seq x y z
N MET A 1 -43.18 67.58 -43.76
CA MET A 1 -43.21 68.43 -42.55
C MET A 1 -42.73 67.58 -41.40
N ALA A 2 -41.45 67.74 -41.12
CA ALA A 2 -40.60 66.77 -40.46
C ALA A 2 -40.01 67.43 -39.21
N THR A 3 -40.71 67.26 -38.08
CA THR A 3 -40.19 67.59 -36.73
C THR A 3 -40.86 66.75 -35.63
N VAL A 4 -41.55 65.64 -35.99
CA VAL A 4 -42.23 64.75 -35.02
C VAL A 4 -41.94 63.25 -35.24
N VAL A 5 -41.16 62.86 -36.26
CA VAL A 5 -40.92 61.41 -36.59
C VAL A 5 -39.53 60.90 -36.15
N LEU A 6 -38.71 61.72 -35.50
CA LEU A 6 -37.35 61.34 -35.04
C LEU A 6 -37.15 61.45 -33.52
N GLN A 7 -38.21 61.25 -32.73
CA GLN A 7 -38.12 61.17 -31.26
C GLN A 7 -38.68 59.87 -30.65
N ALA A 8 -39.32 58.98 -31.43
CA ALA A 8 -39.90 57.74 -30.89
C ALA A 8 -39.04 56.47 -31.03
N VAL A 9 -37.94 56.50 -31.81
CA VAL A 9 -37.05 55.31 -31.98
C VAL A 9 -35.68 55.50 -31.31
N GLY A 10 -35.33 56.72 -30.89
CA GLY A 10 -34.10 57.00 -30.13
C GLY A 10 -34.19 56.77 -28.62
N ALA A 11 -35.39 56.60 -28.05
CA ALA A 11 -35.60 56.50 -26.60
C ALA A 11 -35.56 55.05 -26.05
N ALA A 12 -35.60 54.02 -26.89
CA ALA A 12 -35.56 52.62 -26.44
C ALA A 12 -34.15 51.98 -26.53
N VAL A 13 -33.18 52.62 -27.19
CA VAL A 13 -31.82 52.07 -27.39
C VAL A 13 -30.72 53.02 -26.88
N GLY A 14 -31.04 54.27 -26.51
CA GLY A 14 -30.07 55.30 -26.11
C GLY A 14 -29.86 55.49 -24.60
N GLY A 15 -30.09 54.47 -23.76
CA GLY A 15 -30.02 54.60 -22.30
C GLY A 15 -28.74 54.11 -21.60
N ILE A 16 -27.84 53.37 -22.25
CA ILE A 16 -26.77 52.63 -21.52
C ILE A 16 -25.33 52.95 -21.96
N PHE A 17 -25.07 53.63 -23.07
CA PHE A 17 -23.68 53.92 -23.48
C PHE A 17 -23.45 55.41 -23.72
N GLY A 18 -22.59 55.98 -22.87
CA GLY A 18 -22.10 57.35 -22.97
C GLY A 18 -21.30 57.64 -24.25
N PRO A 19 -20.80 58.88 -24.41
CA PRO A 19 -20.66 59.51 -25.71
C PRO A 19 -19.28 59.31 -26.37
N VAL A 20 -18.88 58.10 -26.72
CA VAL A 20 -17.78 57.89 -27.71
C VAL A 20 -17.97 56.55 -28.44
N GLY A 21 -18.51 56.58 -29.67
CA GLY A 21 -18.60 55.36 -30.48
C GLY A 21 -19.39 55.49 -31.77
N ALA A 22 -19.14 56.52 -32.58
CA ALA A 22 -19.78 56.70 -33.89
C ALA A 22 -18.72 56.82 -35.00
N ALA A 23 -18.24 55.68 -35.49
CA ALA A 23 -17.45 55.48 -36.72
C ALA A 23 -17.19 53.95 -36.79
N ILE A 24 -17.65 53.13 -37.73
CA ILE A 24 -18.02 53.26 -39.14
C ILE A 24 -18.95 52.07 -39.43
N GLY A 25 -20.06 52.32 -40.12
CA GLY A 25 -20.83 51.28 -40.78
C GLY A 25 -21.00 51.63 -42.25
N ALA A 26 -20.71 50.69 -43.15
CA ALA A 26 -21.30 50.61 -44.49
C ALA A 26 -20.87 49.32 -45.21
N GLY A 27 -21.83 48.53 -45.69
CA GLY A 27 -21.60 47.46 -46.69
C GLY A 27 -22.52 46.25 -46.60
N LEU A 28 -23.80 46.40 -46.97
CA LEU A 28 -24.82 45.33 -47.01
C LEU A 28 -24.84 44.56 -48.35
N GLY A 29 -25.12 43.25 -48.28
CA GLY A 29 -25.69 42.38 -49.33
C GLY A 29 -24.78 41.20 -49.71
N ALA A 30 -25.14 39.91 -49.60
CA ALA A 30 -26.43 39.22 -49.53
C ALA A 30 -26.25 37.81 -48.89
N MET A 31 -27.35 37.24 -48.38
CA MET A 31 -27.53 35.90 -47.76
C MET A 31 -27.36 35.80 -46.23
N GLY A 32 -28.44 35.41 -45.53
CA GLY A 32 -28.34 34.67 -44.24
C GLY A 32 -28.83 35.34 -42.95
N GLY A 33 -29.99 36.02 -42.92
CA GLY A 33 -30.55 36.67 -41.72
C GLY A 33 -31.16 35.78 -40.63
N TYR A 34 -30.77 34.51 -40.50
CA TYR A 34 -31.30 33.61 -39.44
C TYR A 34 -30.21 32.91 -38.60
N ALA A 35 -28.94 33.00 -39.01
CA ALA A 35 -27.81 32.46 -38.26
C ALA A 35 -27.16 33.48 -37.31
N ILE A 36 -27.44 34.77 -37.48
CA ILE A 36 -26.75 35.84 -36.76
C ILE A 36 -27.43 36.20 -35.44
N ASP A 37 -28.75 36.04 -35.29
CA ASP A 37 -29.43 36.39 -34.03
C ASP A 37 -29.16 35.40 -32.88
N ASN A 38 -29.00 34.10 -33.18
CA ASN A 38 -28.56 33.12 -32.18
C ASN A 38 -27.06 33.22 -31.86
N ALA A 39 -26.26 33.72 -32.79
CA ALA A 39 -24.87 34.04 -32.52
C ALA A 39 -24.78 35.33 -31.68
N LEU A 40 -25.51 36.41 -31.98
CA LEU A 40 -25.24 37.72 -31.33
C LEU A 40 -25.73 37.82 -29.88
N ILE A 41 -26.81 37.12 -29.51
CA ILE A 41 -27.32 37.14 -28.12
C ILE A 41 -26.53 36.18 -27.21
N ASN A 42 -25.93 35.11 -27.77
CA ASN A 42 -25.03 34.21 -27.04
C ASN A 42 -23.52 34.48 -27.24
N SER A 43 -23.09 35.35 -28.17
CA SER A 43 -21.66 35.60 -28.46
C SER A 43 -21.07 36.85 -27.82
N THR A 44 -21.82 37.64 -27.04
CA THR A 44 -21.21 38.72 -26.23
C THR A 44 -20.74 38.29 -24.85
N ARG A 45 -20.72 36.98 -24.55
CA ARG A 45 -19.92 36.42 -23.45
C ARG A 45 -19.26 35.12 -23.90
N HIS A 46 -18.11 35.25 -24.56
CA HIS A 46 -17.14 34.17 -24.64
C HIS A 46 -16.61 33.94 -23.21
N ILE A 47 -17.18 32.96 -22.50
CA ILE A 47 -16.68 32.53 -21.19
C ILE A 47 -15.68 31.41 -21.48
N GLU A 48 -14.39 31.71 -21.38
CA GLU A 48 -13.37 30.67 -21.36
C GLU A 48 -13.57 29.85 -20.07
N GLY A 49 -13.83 28.55 -20.22
CA GLY A 49 -13.89 27.61 -19.09
C GLY A 49 -12.51 27.41 -18.45
N ALA A 50 -12.48 26.80 -17.26
CA ALA A 50 -11.22 26.50 -16.57
C ALA A 50 -10.29 25.65 -17.45
N ARG A 51 -9.08 26.16 -17.71
CA ARG A 51 -8.07 25.45 -18.52
C ARG A 51 -7.41 24.34 -17.69
N LEU A 52 -6.99 23.26 -18.35
CA LEU A 52 -6.19 22.22 -17.71
C LEU A 52 -4.90 22.82 -17.16
N ASN A 53 -4.72 22.73 -15.85
CA ASN A 53 -3.47 23.10 -15.21
C ASN A 53 -2.54 21.89 -15.24
N GLY A 54 -1.78 21.74 -16.33
CA GLY A 54 -0.46 21.12 -16.20
C GLY A 54 0.32 21.92 -15.16
N GLY A 55 0.94 21.26 -14.19
CA GLY A 55 1.57 21.91 -13.04
C GLY A 55 2.32 23.18 -13.43
N ARG A 56 1.77 24.34 -13.04
CA ARG A 56 2.36 25.63 -13.39
C ARG A 56 3.74 25.72 -12.75
N VAL A 57 4.68 26.29 -13.48
CA VAL A 57 5.95 26.71 -12.92
C VAL A 57 5.63 27.71 -11.80
N THR A 58 6.12 27.43 -10.59
CA THR A 58 6.04 28.27 -9.41
C THR A 58 6.54 29.67 -9.76
N THR A 59 5.62 30.61 -9.94
CA THR A 59 5.94 32.03 -10.03
C THR A 59 5.63 32.68 -8.68
N ALA A 60 6.63 33.37 -8.11
CA ALA A 60 6.39 34.28 -6.99
C ALA A 60 5.76 35.55 -7.55
N GLU A 61 4.49 35.46 -7.98
CA GLU A 61 3.74 36.56 -8.59
C GLU A 61 2.63 37.01 -7.64
N GLU A 62 2.70 38.29 -7.24
CA GLU A 62 1.57 38.95 -6.58
C GLU A 62 0.36 38.97 -7.53
N GLY A 63 -0.80 38.53 -7.06
CA GLY A 63 -2.03 38.45 -7.85
C GLY A 63 -2.40 37.05 -8.35
N ALA A 64 -1.57 36.02 -8.11
CA ALA A 64 -1.96 34.63 -8.31
C ALA A 64 -3.13 34.26 -7.38
N ALA A 65 -4.13 33.54 -7.91
CA ALA A 65 -5.27 33.08 -7.13
C ALA A 65 -4.93 31.89 -6.23
N LEU A 66 -5.54 31.83 -5.05
CA LEU A 66 -5.49 30.65 -4.19
C LEU A 66 -6.52 29.62 -4.70
N PRO A 67 -6.12 28.36 -4.92
CA PRO A 67 -7.04 27.38 -5.47
C PRO A 67 -8.03 26.89 -4.40
N PHE A 68 -9.29 26.69 -4.79
CA PHE A 68 -10.19 25.80 -4.06
C PHE A 68 -9.88 24.35 -4.44
N VAL A 69 -9.77 23.49 -3.44
CA VAL A 69 -9.54 22.05 -3.60
C VAL A 69 -10.70 21.29 -2.97
N TYR A 70 -11.27 20.33 -3.70
CA TYR A 70 -12.31 19.44 -3.21
C TYR A 70 -11.84 18.00 -3.41
N GLY A 71 -11.89 17.17 -2.37
CA GLY A 71 -11.30 15.82 -2.41
C GLY A 71 -9.77 15.87 -2.44
N THR A 72 -9.16 15.09 -3.33
CA THR A 72 -7.70 14.98 -3.48
C THR A 72 -7.22 15.60 -4.79
N ALA A 73 -6.25 16.50 -4.71
CA ALA A 73 -5.62 17.07 -5.89
C ALA A 73 -4.14 17.41 -5.69
N ARG A 74 -3.36 17.31 -6.77
CA ARG A 74 -1.99 17.84 -6.83
C ARG A 74 -2.02 19.31 -7.28
N VAL A 75 -1.51 20.20 -6.45
CA VAL A 75 -1.42 21.64 -6.73
C VAL A 75 0.02 22.12 -6.63
N SER A 76 0.35 23.18 -7.35
CA SER A 76 1.64 23.87 -7.22
C SER A 76 1.51 24.92 -6.13
N GLY A 77 2.44 24.96 -5.17
CA GLY A 77 2.35 25.91 -4.07
C GLY A 77 2.85 27.30 -4.46
N THR A 78 2.20 28.37 -4.02
CA THR A 78 2.64 29.74 -4.28
C THR A 78 3.57 30.21 -3.17
N LEU A 79 4.80 30.63 -3.51
CA LEU A 79 5.77 31.11 -2.51
C LEU A 79 5.27 32.41 -1.85
N ILE A 80 5.08 32.38 -0.52
CA ILE A 80 4.59 33.53 0.27
C ILE A 80 5.64 34.09 1.24
N TRP A 81 6.68 33.32 1.55
CA TRP A 81 7.78 33.77 2.40
C TRP A 81 9.04 32.96 2.10
N THR A 82 10.21 33.60 2.14
CA THR A 82 11.50 32.93 2.03
C THR A 82 12.58 33.74 2.73
N THR A 83 13.66 33.08 3.14
CA THR A 83 14.87 33.73 3.67
C THR A 83 15.99 33.76 2.63
N ARG A 84 17.06 34.51 2.90
CA ARG A 84 18.32 34.30 2.18
C ARG A 84 18.85 32.90 2.52
N PHE A 85 19.53 32.26 1.57
CA PHE A 85 20.11 30.94 1.80
C PHE A 85 21.10 30.96 2.97
N GLU A 86 21.01 29.92 3.80
CA GLU A 86 21.94 29.69 4.89
C GLU A 86 23.13 28.89 4.35
N GLU A 87 24.33 29.48 4.40
CA GLU A 87 25.57 28.85 3.97
C GLU A 87 26.24 28.15 5.16
N LYS A 88 26.48 26.84 5.06
CA LYS A 88 27.31 26.10 6.00
C LYS A 88 28.67 25.83 5.36
N LYS A 89 29.70 26.52 5.83
CA LYS A 89 31.09 26.31 5.44
C LYS A 89 31.78 25.34 6.38
N THR A 90 32.15 24.16 5.89
CA THR A 90 33.01 23.21 6.61
C THR A 90 34.43 23.39 6.09
N THR A 91 35.35 23.82 6.95
CA THR A 91 36.76 24.02 6.57
C THR A 91 37.63 22.97 7.26
N GLU A 92 38.18 22.05 6.48
CA GLU A 92 39.10 21.02 6.96
C GLU A 92 40.53 21.31 6.52
N ARG A 93 41.48 21.07 7.42
CA ARG A 93 42.91 21.22 7.14
C ARG A 93 43.45 19.84 6.79
N GLN A 94 43.84 19.63 5.53
CA GLN A 94 44.48 18.39 5.12
C GLN A 94 45.90 18.31 5.72
N GLY A 95 46.16 17.27 6.51
CA GLY A 95 47.48 16.99 7.10
C GLY A 95 47.85 17.84 8.32
N GLY A 96 49.00 17.53 8.91
CA GLY A 96 49.53 18.15 10.13
C GLY A 96 49.74 19.67 10.06
N LYS A 97 50.33 20.24 11.11
CA LYS A 97 50.44 21.69 11.34
C LYS A 97 51.14 22.42 10.17
N GLY A 98 50.36 22.90 9.19
CA GLY A 98 50.85 23.62 8.00
C GLY A 98 50.12 23.32 6.68
N GLY A 99 49.26 22.29 6.60
CA GLY A 99 48.64 21.88 5.35
C GLY A 99 47.48 22.77 4.82
N PRO A 100 47.09 22.60 3.54
CA PRO A 100 46.06 23.40 2.89
C PRO A 100 44.68 23.20 3.54
N LYS A 101 43.92 24.30 3.62
CA LYS A 101 42.53 24.28 4.08
C LYS A 101 41.60 24.05 2.88
N VAL A 102 40.85 22.96 2.86
CA VAL A 102 39.76 22.72 1.92
C VAL A 102 38.47 23.17 2.58
N SER A 103 37.69 24.01 1.90
CA SER A 103 36.38 24.46 2.37
C SER A 103 35.29 23.88 1.49
N THR A 104 34.38 23.13 2.08
CA THR A 104 33.15 22.62 1.45
C THR A 104 31.98 23.47 1.90
N TYR A 105 31.10 23.84 0.96
CA TYR A 105 29.92 24.67 1.22
C TYR A 105 28.66 23.85 0.97
N SER A 106 27.72 23.88 1.92
CA SER A 106 26.36 23.37 1.75
C SER A 106 25.36 24.50 1.95
N TYR A 107 24.30 24.52 1.13
CA TYR A 107 23.29 25.58 1.18
C TYR A 107 21.94 25.03 1.66
N PHE A 108 21.28 25.80 2.52
CA PHE A 108 19.96 25.49 3.05
C PHE A 108 18.97 26.62 2.79
N GLY A 109 17.73 26.27 2.48
CA GLY A 109 16.62 27.21 2.28
C GLY A 109 15.60 27.15 3.41
N ASN A 110 14.98 28.30 3.74
CA ASN A 110 13.72 28.32 4.49
C ASN A 110 12.68 29.01 3.62
N ALA A 111 11.51 28.40 3.45
CA ALA A 111 10.46 28.91 2.57
C ALA A 111 9.06 28.48 3.04
N ALA A 112 8.05 29.28 2.71
CA ALA A 112 6.65 28.95 2.93
C ALA A 112 5.86 29.07 1.63
N TYR A 113 4.95 28.13 1.39
CA TYR A 113 4.12 28.03 0.20
C TYR A 113 2.64 27.95 0.58
N ALA A 114 1.82 28.87 0.08
CA ALA A 114 0.37 28.73 0.13
C ALA A 114 -0.08 27.65 -0.86
N VAL A 115 -0.99 26.77 -0.45
CA VAL A 115 -1.40 25.60 -1.25
C VAL A 115 -2.88 25.56 -1.59
N ALA A 116 -3.75 26.05 -0.70
CA ALA A 116 -5.19 26.07 -0.94
C ALA A 116 -5.90 27.11 -0.07
N GLU A 117 -7.08 27.55 -0.53
CA GLU A 117 -8.03 28.30 0.28
C GLU A 117 -8.88 27.36 1.15
N GLY A 118 -9.10 27.77 2.40
CA GLY A 118 -9.89 27.04 3.39
C GLY A 118 -9.12 25.95 4.13
N GLU A 119 -9.85 25.25 5.00
CA GLU A 119 -9.30 24.16 5.80
C GLU A 119 -9.08 22.89 4.98
N ILE A 120 -7.85 22.38 4.99
CA ILE A 120 -7.48 21.07 4.45
C ILE A 120 -7.34 20.04 5.57
N ALA A 121 -7.51 18.75 5.26
CA ALA A 121 -7.25 17.69 6.22
C ALA A 121 -5.73 17.51 6.44
N PHE A 122 -4.98 17.31 5.35
CA PHE A 122 -3.53 17.10 5.37
C PHE A 122 -2.91 17.23 3.97
N ILE A 123 -1.57 17.15 3.91
CA ILE A 123 -0.77 16.99 2.69
C ILE A 123 -0.28 15.54 2.63
N ARG A 124 -0.64 14.79 1.59
CA ARG A 124 -0.31 13.36 1.48
C ARG A 124 1.12 13.14 0.97
N ARG A 125 1.47 13.77 -0.16
CA ARG A 125 2.77 13.65 -0.83
C ARG A 125 3.26 15.02 -1.29
N VAL A 126 4.57 15.17 -1.41
CA VAL A 126 5.22 16.39 -1.88
C VAL A 126 6.27 16.02 -2.92
N TRP A 127 6.33 16.77 -4.01
CA TRP A 127 7.35 16.64 -5.03
C TRP A 127 8.19 17.89 -5.14
N ALA A 128 9.51 17.74 -5.29
CA ALA A 128 10.45 18.79 -5.66
C ALA A 128 11.00 18.52 -7.07
N ASP A 129 10.80 19.44 -8.00
CA ASP A 129 11.20 19.30 -9.42
C ASP A 129 10.74 17.97 -10.06
N GLY A 130 9.56 17.49 -9.65
CA GLY A 130 8.95 16.26 -10.14
C GLY A 130 9.32 14.98 -9.39
N GLN A 131 10.29 14.99 -8.46
CA GLN A 131 10.63 13.83 -7.63
C GLN A 131 9.95 13.92 -6.27
N GLU A 132 9.36 12.81 -5.81
CA GLU A 132 8.73 12.73 -4.49
C GLU A 132 9.77 12.84 -3.38
N LEU A 133 9.46 13.64 -2.35
CA LEU A 133 10.32 13.86 -1.20
C LEU A 133 10.03 12.86 -0.09
N ASP A 134 11.10 12.36 0.54
CA ASP A 134 10.98 11.70 1.83
C ASP A 134 10.71 12.75 2.92
N LEU A 135 9.46 12.83 3.36
CA LEU A 135 9.02 13.81 4.35
C LEU A 135 9.60 13.54 5.75
N THR A 136 10.19 12.35 5.96
CA THR A 136 10.86 12.01 7.22
C THR A 136 12.28 12.55 7.32
N GLU A 137 12.88 12.96 6.18
CA GLU A 137 14.22 13.55 6.12
C GLU A 137 14.21 15.09 6.10
N ILE A 138 13.04 15.73 6.05
CA ILE A 138 12.89 17.19 5.97
C ILE A 138 12.04 17.73 7.11
N GLU A 139 12.37 18.94 7.56
CA GLU A 139 11.52 19.64 8.53
C GLU A 139 10.43 20.42 7.79
N MET A 140 9.22 19.86 7.79
CA MET A 140 8.05 20.43 7.14
C MET A 140 6.94 20.64 8.16
N ARG A 141 6.35 21.83 8.18
CA ARG A 141 5.16 22.16 8.98
C ARG A 141 3.98 22.49 8.07
N VAL A 142 2.85 21.86 8.32
CA VAL A 142 1.60 22.11 7.59
C VAL A 142 0.67 22.94 8.47
N HIS A 143 0.27 24.09 7.94
CA HIS A 143 -0.75 24.96 8.49
C HIS A 143 -2.03 24.73 7.69
N ARG A 144 -3.06 24.17 8.34
CA ARG A 144 -4.24 23.62 7.65
C ARG A 144 -5.19 24.67 7.08
N GLY A 145 -5.02 25.95 7.42
CA GLY A 145 -5.92 27.02 6.98
C GLY A 145 -7.14 27.22 7.87
N THR A 146 -7.09 26.75 9.12
CA THR A 146 -8.17 26.96 10.09
C THR A 146 -8.32 28.44 10.45
N ALA A 147 -9.51 28.83 10.92
CA ALA A 147 -9.78 30.20 11.34
C ALA A 147 -9.00 30.62 12.59
N ASP A 148 -8.59 29.67 13.43
CA ASP A 148 -7.89 29.86 14.70
C ASP A 148 -6.37 29.61 14.63
N GLN A 149 -5.84 29.27 13.46
CA GLN A 149 -4.42 28.99 13.28
C GLN A 149 -3.55 30.20 13.64
N GLN A 150 -2.36 29.90 14.18
CA GLN A 150 -1.38 30.87 14.66
C GLN A 150 -0.26 31.07 13.62
N PRO A 151 0.51 32.17 13.71
CA PRO A 151 1.70 32.36 12.88
C PRO A 151 2.70 31.20 13.03
N ASP A 152 3.39 30.85 11.95
CA ASP A 152 4.47 29.87 12.01
C ASP A 152 5.64 30.38 12.89
N PRO A 153 6.16 29.55 13.81
CA PRO A 153 7.20 29.98 14.75
C PRO A 153 8.52 30.37 14.07
N LEU A 154 8.91 29.75 12.94
CA LEU A 154 10.12 30.13 12.22
C LEU A 154 9.94 31.48 11.52
N ILE A 155 8.79 31.69 10.89
CA ILE A 155 8.46 32.97 10.26
C ILE A 155 8.44 34.07 11.32
N GLU A 156 7.78 33.83 12.46
CA GLU A 156 7.74 34.79 13.58
C GLU A 156 9.12 35.06 14.17
N ALA A 157 9.96 34.03 14.34
CA ALA A 157 11.32 34.20 14.82
C ALA A 157 12.19 35.07 13.88
N LYS A 158 12.00 34.94 12.55
CA LYS A 158 12.76 35.71 11.56
C LYS A 158 12.19 37.12 11.33
N GLN A 159 10.87 37.32 11.44
CA GLN A 159 10.21 38.63 11.23
C GLN A 159 10.08 39.47 12.51
N GLY A 160 10.11 38.83 13.68
CA GLY A 160 9.88 39.41 15.00
C GLY A 160 8.47 39.13 15.52
N ALA A 161 8.36 39.02 16.85
CA ALA A 161 7.09 38.72 17.53
C ALA A 161 5.97 39.70 17.13
N GLY A 162 4.79 39.15 16.80
CA GLY A 162 3.63 39.92 16.35
C GLY A 162 3.74 40.53 14.95
N LYS A 163 4.82 40.25 14.20
CA LYS A 163 5.03 40.74 12.83
C LYS A 163 4.87 39.67 11.75
N ALA A 164 4.64 38.41 12.13
CA ALA A 164 4.32 37.34 11.20
C ALA A 164 2.79 37.21 11.02
N PRO A 165 2.30 37.17 9.77
CA PRO A 165 0.91 36.85 9.51
C PRO A 165 0.60 35.39 9.85
N ALA A 166 -0.62 35.14 10.35
CA ALA A 166 -1.12 33.79 10.63
C ALA A 166 -1.74 33.09 9.41
N TYR A 167 -1.94 33.83 8.30
CA TYR A 167 -2.57 33.35 7.07
C TYR A 167 -3.88 32.54 7.32
N ARG A 168 -4.75 33.03 8.22
CA ARG A 168 -6.01 32.35 8.57
C ARG A 168 -6.90 32.20 7.35
N GLY A 169 -7.52 31.03 7.18
CA GLY A 169 -8.27 30.70 5.97
C GLY A 169 -7.42 30.30 4.78
N THR A 170 -6.09 30.23 4.92
CA THR A 170 -5.17 29.76 3.88
C THR A 170 -4.36 28.60 4.41
N ALA A 171 -4.44 27.46 3.73
CA ALA A 171 -3.56 26.33 3.97
C ALA A 171 -2.18 26.65 3.38
N TYR A 172 -1.12 26.49 4.16
CA TYR A 172 0.25 26.73 3.72
C TYR A 172 1.24 25.75 4.36
N VAL A 173 2.36 25.54 3.69
CA VAL A 173 3.44 24.62 4.11
C VAL A 173 4.71 25.42 4.33
N VAL A 174 5.41 25.17 5.43
CA VAL A 174 6.72 25.77 5.74
C VAL A 174 7.80 24.70 5.72
N PHE A 175 8.85 24.94 4.97
CA PHE A 175 10.09 24.18 5.01
C PHE A 175 11.13 24.92 5.82
N GLU A 176 11.74 24.21 6.77
CA GLU A 176 12.87 24.70 7.55
C GLU A 176 14.15 23.97 7.12
N ARG A 177 15.17 24.75 6.77
CA ARG A 177 16.52 24.32 6.39
C ARG A 177 16.54 23.16 5.39
N ILE A 178 15.76 23.24 4.31
CA ILE A 178 15.79 22.24 3.23
C ILE A 178 17.15 22.27 2.52
N PRO A 179 17.85 21.13 2.36
CA PRO A 179 19.14 21.09 1.67
C PRO A 179 18.98 21.36 0.17
N LEU A 180 19.81 22.25 -0.38
CA LEU A 180 19.72 22.70 -1.78
C LEU A 180 20.75 22.07 -2.71
N ASP A 181 21.70 21.31 -2.15
CA ASP A 181 22.82 20.72 -2.89
C ASP A 181 22.32 19.81 -4.03
N ALA A 182 21.27 19.01 -3.78
CA ALA A 182 20.64 18.12 -4.77
C ALA A 182 19.88 18.87 -5.89
N TYR A 183 19.59 20.15 -5.70
CA TYR A 183 18.80 20.98 -6.61
C TYR A 183 19.65 22.04 -7.32
N GLY A 184 20.98 21.85 -7.36
CA GLY A 184 21.90 22.81 -7.99
C GLY A 184 21.98 24.14 -7.23
N ASN A 185 21.83 24.11 -5.91
CA ASN A 185 21.88 25.28 -5.02
C ASN A 185 20.81 26.35 -5.32
N ARG A 186 19.63 25.92 -5.78
CA ARG A 186 18.43 26.76 -5.92
C ARG A 186 17.24 26.15 -5.17
N MET A 187 16.24 26.98 -4.92
CA MET A 187 14.95 26.48 -4.44
C MET A 187 14.27 25.65 -5.54
N PRO A 188 13.86 24.40 -5.27
CA PRO A 188 13.14 23.60 -6.25
C PRO A 188 11.67 24.03 -6.35
N GLN A 189 11.01 23.54 -7.39
CA GLN A 189 9.60 23.73 -7.65
C GLN A 189 8.82 22.71 -6.82
N PHE A 190 7.98 23.17 -5.89
CA PHE A 190 7.22 22.29 -5.01
C PHE A 190 5.78 22.09 -5.48
N GLN A 191 5.36 20.84 -5.48
CA GLN A 191 3.99 20.43 -5.71
C GLN A 191 3.50 19.58 -4.54
N PHE A 192 2.23 19.73 -4.20
CA PHE A 192 1.64 19.17 -2.99
C PHE A 192 0.37 18.40 -3.36
N GLU A 193 0.26 17.16 -2.89
CA GLU A 193 -1.01 16.43 -2.91
C GLU A 193 -1.84 16.86 -1.70
N VAL A 194 -2.77 17.76 -1.95
CA VAL A 194 -3.66 18.34 -0.96
C VAL A 194 -4.92 17.49 -0.86
N VAL A 195 -5.32 17.20 0.38
CA VAL A 195 -6.54 16.44 0.67
C VAL A 195 -7.50 17.32 1.49
N ARG A 196 -8.65 17.67 0.90
CA ARG A 196 -9.74 18.44 1.52
C ARG A 196 -11.05 17.66 1.43
N PRO A 197 -11.40 16.84 2.45
CA PRO A 197 -12.62 16.06 2.43
C PRO A 197 -13.85 16.97 2.60
N VAL A 198 -14.76 16.89 1.64
CA VAL A 198 -16.07 17.57 1.69
C VAL A 198 -17.24 16.62 1.92
N GLY A 199 -17.04 15.32 1.70
CA GLY A 199 -18.09 14.32 1.80
C GLY A 199 -18.48 13.92 3.23
N GLN A 200 -19.77 13.63 3.42
CA GLN A 200 -20.36 13.23 4.69
C GLN A 200 -19.88 11.85 5.15
N ALA A 201 -19.62 10.93 4.23
CA ALA A 201 -19.18 9.57 4.56
C ALA A 201 -17.90 9.57 5.42
N ALA A 202 -16.88 10.36 5.03
CA ALA A 202 -15.65 10.51 5.82
C ALA A 202 -15.89 11.28 7.14
N ARG A 203 -16.66 12.38 7.08
CA ARG A 203 -16.90 13.25 8.26
C ARG A 203 -17.72 12.57 9.36
N ASN A 204 -18.62 11.66 9.00
CA ASN A 204 -19.53 10.98 9.92
C ASN A 204 -19.03 9.60 10.34
N LEU A 205 -17.87 9.14 9.87
CA LEU A 205 -17.34 7.82 10.19
C LEU A 205 -16.82 7.79 11.63
N ASN A 206 -17.51 7.03 12.49
CA ASN A 206 -17.16 6.87 13.91
C ASN A 206 -16.32 5.62 14.21
N ALA A 207 -16.46 4.57 13.39
CA ALA A 207 -15.73 3.33 13.55
C ALA A 207 -15.36 2.65 12.22
N VAL A 208 -14.22 1.94 12.20
CA VAL A 208 -13.72 1.25 11.00
C VAL A 208 -12.94 -0.01 11.36
N ALA A 209 -13.02 -1.02 10.51
CA ALA A 209 -12.17 -2.21 10.59
C ALA A 209 -10.81 -1.94 9.92
N LEU A 210 -9.73 -2.20 10.66
CA LEU A 210 -8.35 -2.08 10.21
C LEU A 210 -7.84 -3.45 9.78
N ILE A 211 -7.63 -3.63 8.48
CA ILE A 211 -7.03 -4.85 7.93
C ILE A 211 -5.52 -4.66 7.75
N PRO A 212 -4.66 -5.55 8.28
CA PRO A 212 -3.21 -5.43 8.18
C PRO A 212 -2.67 -5.64 6.75
N GLY A 213 -3.55 -6.00 5.81
CA GLY A 213 -3.19 -6.47 4.48
C GLY A 213 -2.33 -7.72 4.51
N SER A 214 -1.68 -8.02 3.39
CA SER A 214 -0.82 -9.20 3.24
C SER A 214 0.56 -9.03 3.91
N THR A 215 0.65 -8.64 5.19
CA THR A 215 1.93 -8.26 5.83
C THR A 215 2.15 -8.80 7.25
N GLU A 216 3.30 -9.46 7.46
CA GLU A 216 3.69 -10.06 8.75
C GLU A 216 4.13 -9.02 9.81
N PHE A 217 4.45 -7.80 9.38
CA PHE A 217 4.91 -6.68 10.22
C PHE A 217 4.16 -5.37 9.96
N GLY A 218 3.09 -5.36 9.17
CA GLY A 218 2.40 -4.11 8.78
C GLY A 218 1.72 -3.38 9.93
N LEU A 219 1.42 -4.07 11.03
CA LEU A 219 0.92 -3.46 12.26
C LEU A 219 2.01 -2.78 13.10
N MET A 220 3.29 -2.90 12.73
CA MET A 220 4.38 -2.31 13.52
C MET A 220 4.47 -0.78 13.26
N PRO A 221 4.34 0.08 14.29
CA PRO A 221 4.44 1.54 14.13
C PRO A 221 5.85 2.05 13.80
N VAL A 222 6.87 1.19 13.89
CA VAL A 222 8.27 1.51 13.58
C VAL A 222 8.78 0.67 12.42
N ALA A 223 9.79 1.18 11.70
CA ALA A 223 10.40 0.47 10.59
C ALA A 223 11.03 -0.88 11.04
N VAL A 224 10.66 -1.94 10.33
CA VAL A 224 11.24 -3.29 10.41
C VAL A 224 12.01 -3.53 9.14
N THR A 225 13.24 -4.00 9.25
CA THR A 225 14.15 -4.12 8.11
C THR A 225 14.69 -5.53 8.04
N ASP A 226 14.92 -6.07 6.86
CA ASP A 226 15.69 -7.29 6.67
C ASP A 226 16.89 -7.10 5.75
N GLU A 227 17.77 -8.08 5.79
CA GLU A 227 18.93 -8.20 4.90
C GLU A 227 18.69 -9.41 3.98
N PRO A 228 18.08 -9.21 2.80
CA PRO A 228 17.80 -10.31 1.88
C PRO A 228 19.07 -10.93 1.29
N THR A 229 20.10 -10.11 1.08
CA THR A 229 21.49 -10.53 0.81
C THR A 229 22.45 -9.66 1.62
N PRO A 230 23.62 -10.16 2.04
CA PRO A 230 24.60 -9.37 2.77
C PRO A 230 24.93 -8.03 2.08
N GLY A 231 24.88 -6.93 2.84
CA GLY A 231 25.08 -5.57 2.30
C GLY A 231 23.88 -5.01 1.51
N SER A 232 22.71 -5.63 1.61
CA SER A 232 21.45 -5.04 1.16
C SER A 232 20.48 -4.91 2.33
N LYS A 233 19.68 -3.86 2.35
CA LYS A 233 18.68 -3.63 3.39
C LYS A 233 17.38 -3.31 2.72
N ARG A 234 16.32 -3.97 3.15
CA ARG A 234 14.96 -3.68 2.74
C ARG A 234 14.14 -3.35 3.97
N VAL A 235 13.31 -2.32 3.89
CA VAL A 235 12.30 -2.03 4.91
C VAL A 235 11.04 -2.80 4.56
N LEU A 236 10.52 -3.59 5.48
CA LEU A 236 9.41 -4.53 5.25
C LEU A 236 8.03 -3.90 5.42
N ASN A 237 7.92 -2.84 6.20
CA ASN A 237 6.65 -2.18 6.59
C ASN A 237 6.74 -0.66 6.46
N ARG A 238 7.53 -0.17 5.50
CA ARG A 238 7.59 1.25 5.13
C ARG A 238 7.74 1.34 3.62
N ASN A 239 6.61 1.46 2.95
CA ASN A 239 6.49 1.59 1.52
C ASN A 239 6.17 3.04 1.11
N ALA A 240 5.64 3.85 2.05
CA ALA A 240 5.39 5.28 1.87
C ALA A 240 6.56 6.16 2.34
N LEU A 241 6.76 7.30 1.66
CA LEU A 241 7.81 8.29 1.97
C LEU A 241 7.39 9.35 2.99
N ARG A 242 6.12 9.34 3.40
CA ARG A 242 5.53 10.36 4.28
C ARG A 242 5.60 10.04 5.78
N ALA A 243 5.93 8.80 6.16
CA ALA A 243 5.95 8.39 7.57
C ALA A 243 7.03 7.34 7.87
N ALA A 244 7.24 7.06 9.16
CA ALA A 244 8.23 6.09 9.63
C ALA A 244 7.83 4.63 9.38
N SER A 245 6.54 4.34 9.20
CA SER A 245 5.99 3.03 8.85
C SER A 245 4.66 3.17 8.11
N ASP A 246 4.24 2.09 7.46
CA ASP A 246 2.96 1.94 6.77
C ASP A 246 1.78 2.17 7.73
N TRP A 247 1.83 1.55 8.92
CA TRP A 247 0.86 1.78 10.00
C TRP A 247 0.71 3.27 10.32
N THR A 248 1.82 3.97 10.52
CA THR A 248 1.80 5.40 10.89
C THR A 248 1.19 6.23 9.77
N ALA A 249 1.62 6.02 8.52
CA ALA A 249 1.05 6.71 7.36
C ALA A 249 -0.46 6.49 7.22
N ALA A 250 -0.92 5.24 7.37
CA ALA A 250 -2.32 4.88 7.21
C ALA A 250 -3.21 5.44 8.33
N LEU A 251 -2.74 5.43 9.59
CA LEU A 251 -3.50 5.94 10.74
C LEU A 251 -3.53 7.47 10.78
N ASP A 252 -2.43 8.14 10.45
CA ASP A 252 -2.39 9.60 10.34
C ASP A 252 -3.39 10.09 9.29
N GLU A 253 -3.42 9.44 8.13
CA GLU A 253 -4.36 9.73 7.05
C GLU A 253 -5.82 9.48 7.48
N LEU A 254 -6.10 8.32 8.09
CA LEU A 254 -7.44 7.97 8.57
C LEU A 254 -7.96 9.00 9.59
N GLN A 255 -7.16 9.39 10.58
CA GLN A 255 -7.57 10.36 11.60
C GLN A 255 -7.72 11.78 11.03
N ALA A 256 -6.89 12.15 10.05
CA ALA A 256 -7.00 13.45 9.38
C ALA A 256 -8.29 13.54 8.53
N LEU A 257 -8.68 12.45 7.86
CA LEU A 257 -9.88 12.37 7.04
C LEU A 257 -11.18 12.29 7.85
N CYS A 258 -11.15 11.53 8.96
CA CYS A 258 -12.33 11.16 9.73
C CYS A 258 -12.28 11.78 11.14
N PRO A 259 -12.60 13.08 11.30
CA PRO A 259 -12.51 13.76 12.61
C PRO A 259 -13.50 13.20 13.67
N ALA A 260 -14.57 12.53 13.23
CA ALA A 260 -15.53 11.87 14.11
C ALA A 260 -15.08 10.46 14.56
N LEU A 261 -13.95 9.94 14.05
CA LEU A 261 -13.48 8.60 14.39
C LEU A 261 -13.21 8.48 15.89
N ARG A 262 -13.75 7.41 16.49
CA ARG A 262 -13.57 7.07 17.90
C ARG A 262 -13.11 5.64 18.11
N HIS A 263 -13.52 4.72 17.23
CA HIS A 263 -13.24 3.29 17.39
C HIS A 263 -12.52 2.70 16.19
N VAL A 264 -11.58 1.79 16.45
CA VAL A 264 -10.94 0.98 15.40
C VAL A 264 -11.00 -0.49 15.78
N ALA A 265 -11.33 -1.37 14.83
CA ALA A 265 -11.26 -2.81 15.01
C ALA A 265 -10.00 -3.37 14.33
N ILE A 266 -9.00 -3.77 15.11
CA ILE A 266 -7.76 -4.35 14.58
C ILE A 266 -8.01 -5.82 14.26
N VAL A 267 -8.03 -6.15 12.96
CA VAL A 267 -8.22 -7.50 12.46
C VAL A 267 -6.93 -8.30 12.63
N LEU A 268 -7.00 -9.45 13.31
CA LEU A 268 -5.90 -10.37 13.51
C LEU A 268 -6.25 -11.73 12.93
N SER A 269 -5.63 -12.08 11.81
CA SER A 269 -5.92 -13.30 11.06
C SER A 269 -5.00 -14.48 11.39
N TRP A 270 -5.60 -15.63 11.68
CA TRP A 270 -4.97 -16.95 11.59
C TRP A 270 -5.63 -17.76 10.47
N PHE A 271 -4.99 -18.85 10.03
CA PHE A 271 -5.37 -19.58 8.84
C PHE A 271 -5.96 -20.95 9.19
N GLY A 272 -7.19 -21.20 8.74
CA GLY A 272 -7.85 -22.51 8.69
C GLY A 272 -7.49 -23.24 7.40
N ASP A 273 -7.31 -24.56 7.46
CA ASP A 273 -6.81 -25.38 6.35
C ASP A 273 -7.78 -26.45 5.84
N ASP A 274 -8.98 -26.56 6.43
CA ASP A 274 -10.00 -27.55 6.07
C ASP A 274 -11.41 -27.03 6.43
N LEU A 275 -12.42 -27.31 5.60
CA LEU A 275 -13.82 -26.95 5.86
C LEU A 275 -14.56 -27.95 6.76
N ARG A 276 -13.98 -29.11 7.07
CA ARG A 276 -14.56 -30.11 7.97
C ARG A 276 -14.20 -29.73 9.40
N ALA A 277 -15.19 -29.42 10.23
CA ALA A 277 -15.01 -28.96 11.61
C ALA A 277 -14.02 -29.83 12.40
N GLY A 278 -14.19 -31.16 12.34
CA GLY A 278 -13.32 -32.09 13.07
C GLY A 278 -11.89 -32.24 12.54
N GLN A 279 -11.52 -31.60 11.42
CA GLN A 279 -10.18 -31.67 10.80
C GLN A 279 -9.52 -30.29 10.63
N CYS A 280 -10.29 -29.20 10.68
CA CYS A 280 -9.81 -27.84 10.52
C CYS A 280 -8.83 -27.46 11.63
N ARG A 281 -7.65 -26.97 11.24
CA ARG A 281 -6.63 -26.45 12.15
C ARG A 281 -6.42 -24.97 11.89
N ILE A 282 -6.45 -24.16 12.95
CA ILE A 282 -6.27 -22.71 12.89
C ILE A 282 -4.85 -22.38 13.34
N ARG A 283 -4.00 -21.92 12.42
CA ARG A 283 -2.56 -21.73 12.65
C ARG A 283 -2.08 -20.36 12.20
N PRO A 284 -1.09 -19.75 12.89
CA PRO A 284 -0.45 -18.55 12.38
C PRO A 284 0.38 -18.88 11.14
N GLY A 285 0.31 -18.03 10.12
CA GLY A 285 0.91 -18.26 8.82
C GLY A 285 2.06 -17.31 8.48
N VAL A 286 2.98 -17.76 7.62
CA VAL A 286 4.07 -16.95 7.04
C VAL A 286 4.13 -17.17 5.54
N THR A 287 4.61 -16.17 4.78
CA THR A 287 4.78 -16.31 3.32
C THR A 287 6.11 -16.95 2.95
N ALA A 288 7.03 -17.11 3.91
CA ALA A 288 8.31 -17.78 3.72
C ALA A 288 8.84 -18.36 5.05
N LEU A 289 9.39 -19.58 4.99
CA LEU A 289 9.96 -20.29 6.15
C LEU A 289 11.42 -19.92 6.44
N SER A 290 12.16 -19.42 5.44
CA SER A 290 13.58 -19.06 5.61
C SER A 290 13.77 -17.82 6.48
N ALA A 291 14.84 -17.83 7.27
CA ALA A 291 15.20 -16.69 8.09
C ALA A 291 15.63 -15.51 7.21
N ARG A 292 14.77 -14.51 7.12
CA ARG A 292 15.17 -13.14 6.79
C ARG A 292 15.88 -12.62 8.04
N LYS A 293 17.11 -12.09 7.94
CA LYS A 293 17.81 -11.43 9.06
C LYS A 293 17.09 -10.12 9.41
N ALA A 294 15.86 -10.23 9.88
CA ALA A 294 15.01 -9.09 10.19
C ALA A 294 15.48 -8.45 11.50
N SER A 295 15.42 -7.12 11.56
CA SER A 295 15.72 -6.34 12.77
C SER A 295 14.79 -6.67 13.93
N ARG A 296 13.66 -7.32 13.65
CA ARG A 296 12.72 -7.87 14.63
C ARG A 296 12.36 -9.30 14.23
N VAL A 297 12.35 -10.19 15.22
CA VAL A 297 12.04 -11.62 15.00
C VAL A 297 10.54 -11.78 14.87
N TRP A 298 10.09 -12.35 13.74
CA TRP A 298 8.70 -12.78 13.62
C TRP A 298 8.46 -13.97 14.54
N LYS A 299 7.45 -13.85 15.40
CA LYS A 299 6.97 -14.92 16.29
C LYS A 299 5.50 -14.66 16.58
N VAL A 300 4.71 -15.74 16.57
CA VAL A 300 3.34 -15.72 17.06
C VAL A 300 3.18 -16.78 18.13
N GLU A 301 2.72 -16.39 19.32
CA GLU A 301 2.67 -17.26 20.50
C GLU A 301 4.05 -17.92 20.78
N ASN A 302 4.15 -19.25 20.61
CA ASN A 302 5.40 -20.02 20.73
C ASN A 302 5.92 -20.53 19.38
N VAL A 303 5.32 -20.08 18.27
CA VAL A 303 5.68 -20.48 16.91
C VAL A 303 6.69 -19.51 16.32
N ALA A 304 7.90 -20.00 16.07
CA ALA A 304 8.89 -19.28 15.28
C ALA A 304 8.62 -19.48 13.77
N ARG A 305 9.13 -18.58 12.93
CA ARG A 305 8.93 -18.60 11.46
C ARG A 305 9.10 -19.98 10.82
N GLY A 306 10.18 -20.70 11.15
CA GLY A 306 10.48 -22.01 10.56
C GLY A 306 9.48 -23.13 10.91
N ALA A 307 8.62 -22.93 11.90
CA ALA A 307 7.58 -23.87 12.33
C ALA A 307 6.16 -23.38 12.04
N ALA A 308 6.00 -22.20 11.44
CA ALA A 308 4.70 -21.62 11.11
C ALA A 308 4.06 -22.31 9.90
N HIS A 309 2.76 -22.12 9.72
CA HIS A 309 2.06 -22.58 8.53
C HIS A 309 2.57 -21.77 7.32
N LEU A 310 3.08 -22.45 6.29
CA LEU A 310 3.46 -21.78 5.05
C LEU A 310 2.20 -21.54 4.24
N ILE A 311 1.88 -20.26 4.00
CA ILE A 311 0.74 -19.86 3.17
C ILE A 311 0.89 -20.45 1.78
N SER A 312 -0.18 -21.02 1.26
CA SER A 312 -0.20 -21.58 -0.09
C SER A 312 0.00 -20.50 -1.17
N THR A 313 0.37 -20.92 -2.38
CA THR A 313 0.63 -20.00 -3.50
C THR A 313 -0.54 -19.90 -4.47
N ASN A 314 -0.67 -18.73 -5.10
CA ASN A 314 -1.57 -18.51 -6.22
C ASN A 314 -0.80 -17.78 -7.34
N GLY A 315 -0.52 -18.49 -8.45
CA GLY A 315 0.41 -18.01 -9.47
C GLY A 315 1.85 -17.94 -8.94
N GLU A 316 2.50 -16.80 -9.11
CA GLU A 316 3.90 -16.59 -8.68
C GLU A 316 4.03 -16.09 -7.23
N GLY A 317 2.92 -15.72 -6.57
CA GLY A 317 2.90 -15.13 -5.23
C GLY A 317 2.19 -15.99 -4.17
N ALA A 318 2.31 -15.58 -2.90
CA ALA A 318 1.51 -16.15 -1.81
C ALA A 318 0.04 -15.76 -1.97
N ALA A 319 -0.88 -16.69 -1.68
CA ALA A 319 -2.33 -16.47 -1.84
C ALA A 319 -2.92 -15.50 -0.80
N TYR A 320 -2.23 -15.34 0.33
CA TYR A 320 -2.49 -14.38 1.39
C TYR A 320 -1.16 -13.84 1.93
N GLY A 321 -1.20 -12.78 2.74
CA GLY A 321 -0.08 -12.48 3.63
C GLY A 321 0.04 -13.43 4.80
N GLY A 322 1.10 -13.25 5.58
CA GLY A 322 1.27 -13.95 6.86
C GLY A 322 0.55 -13.24 8.01
N THR A 323 0.40 -13.96 9.13
CA THR A 323 -0.13 -13.43 10.38
C THR A 323 0.80 -12.33 10.94
N PRO A 324 0.27 -11.17 11.36
CA PRO A 324 1.07 -10.16 12.05
C PRO A 324 1.76 -10.72 13.30
N SER A 325 3.01 -10.35 13.55
CA SER A 325 3.74 -10.82 14.74
C SER A 325 3.10 -10.31 16.03
N ASP A 326 3.22 -11.08 17.13
CA ASP A 326 2.75 -10.69 18.47
C ASP A 326 3.18 -9.28 18.87
N GLU A 327 4.44 -8.96 18.57
CA GLU A 327 5.04 -7.68 18.89
C GLU A 327 4.35 -6.55 18.14
N SER A 328 4.06 -6.75 16.84
CA SER A 328 3.39 -5.75 16.01
C SER A 328 1.95 -5.49 16.46
N VAL A 329 1.20 -6.54 16.85
CA VAL A 329 -0.18 -6.38 17.36
C VAL A 329 -0.19 -5.58 18.66
N VAL A 330 0.69 -5.91 19.61
CA VAL A 330 0.80 -5.19 20.89
C VAL A 330 1.20 -3.72 20.66
N ALA A 331 2.12 -3.47 19.74
CA ALA A 331 2.55 -2.11 19.41
C ALA A 331 1.41 -1.31 18.75
N ALA A 332 0.67 -1.88 17.81
CA ALA A 332 -0.49 -1.25 17.16
C ALA A 332 -1.59 -0.87 18.16
N ILE A 333 -1.94 -1.77 19.08
CA ILE A 333 -2.96 -1.48 20.12
C ILE A 333 -2.52 -0.28 20.98
N ARG A 334 -1.26 -0.26 21.39
CA ARG A 334 -0.73 0.83 22.22
C ARG A 334 -0.69 2.16 21.47
N ASP A 335 -0.27 2.13 20.21
CA ASP A 335 -0.22 3.32 19.36
C ASP A 335 -1.61 3.89 19.08
N ALA A 336 -2.59 3.04 18.70
CA ALA A 336 -3.97 3.45 18.51
C ALA A 336 -4.57 4.09 19.77
N ARG A 337 -4.30 3.53 20.97
CA ARG A 337 -4.75 4.13 22.23
C ARG A 337 -4.03 5.44 22.54
N ALA A 338 -2.74 5.55 22.26
CA ALA A 338 -1.98 6.80 22.43
C ALA A 338 -2.52 7.92 21.53
N ARG A 339 -3.09 7.57 20.37
CA ARG A 339 -3.80 8.48 19.46
C ARG A 339 -5.21 8.86 19.91
N GLY A 340 -5.69 8.34 21.04
CA GLY A 340 -7.03 8.60 21.58
C GLY A 340 -8.13 7.72 20.97
N LEU A 341 -7.79 6.66 20.25
CA LEU A 341 -8.76 5.73 19.67
C LEU A 341 -9.10 4.61 20.67
N SER A 342 -10.37 4.24 20.71
CA SER A 342 -10.85 3.04 21.40
C SER A 342 -10.62 1.81 20.51
N VAL A 343 -9.98 0.78 21.05
CA VAL A 343 -9.54 -0.37 20.29
C VAL A 343 -10.46 -1.57 20.52
N THR A 344 -10.94 -2.14 19.43
CA THR A 344 -11.56 -3.47 19.38
C THR A 344 -10.55 -4.45 18.81
N LEU A 345 -10.24 -5.54 19.52
CA LEU A 345 -9.46 -6.63 18.93
C LEU A 345 -10.40 -7.59 18.22
N TYR A 346 -10.12 -7.88 16.95
CA TYR A 346 -10.98 -8.67 16.07
C TYR A 346 -10.23 -9.93 15.59
N PRO A 347 -10.33 -11.06 16.32
CA PRO A 347 -9.87 -12.37 15.86
C PRO A 347 -10.61 -12.81 14.60
N PHE A 348 -9.88 -13.16 13.54
CA PHE A 348 -10.43 -13.48 12.23
C PHE A 348 -9.81 -14.77 11.66
N VAL A 349 -10.61 -15.62 11.01
CA VAL A 349 -10.14 -16.87 10.40
C VAL A 349 -10.16 -16.74 8.88
N MET A 350 -9.00 -16.84 8.25
CA MET A 350 -8.89 -16.92 6.79
C MET A 350 -8.73 -18.39 6.36
N MET A 351 -9.32 -18.80 5.24
CA MET A 351 -9.19 -20.19 4.79
C MET A 351 -8.10 -20.34 3.72
N ASP A 352 -7.01 -21.04 4.05
CA ASP A 352 -5.90 -21.37 3.15
C ASP A 352 -6.05 -22.79 2.61
N VAL A 353 -7.05 -22.96 1.74
CA VAL A 353 -7.34 -24.20 1.01
C VAL A 353 -7.00 -23.96 -0.47
N PRO A 354 -5.83 -24.42 -0.96
CA PRO A 354 -5.39 -24.11 -2.32
C PRO A 354 -6.25 -24.79 -3.39
N ALA A 355 -6.29 -24.19 -4.58
CA ALA A 355 -6.87 -24.83 -5.75
C ALA A 355 -6.20 -26.18 -6.03
N GLY A 356 -7.00 -27.18 -6.45
CA GLY A 356 -6.49 -28.53 -6.77
C GLY A 356 -6.13 -29.38 -5.55
N ASN A 357 -6.52 -28.99 -4.33
CA ASN A 357 -6.39 -29.84 -3.13
C ASN A 357 -7.16 -31.16 -3.27
N THR A 358 -6.78 -32.17 -2.48
CA THR A 358 -7.39 -33.50 -2.47
C THR A 358 -8.20 -33.78 -1.20
N LEU A 359 -8.57 -32.74 -0.45
CA LEU A 359 -9.33 -32.88 0.78
C LEU A 359 -10.77 -33.35 0.47
N PRO A 360 -11.37 -34.27 1.25
CA PRO A 360 -12.78 -34.58 1.13
C PRO A 360 -13.63 -33.32 1.32
N SER A 361 -14.55 -33.05 0.39
CA SER A 361 -15.42 -31.88 0.50
C SER A 361 -16.60 -32.15 1.44
N PRO A 362 -16.93 -31.25 2.37
CA PRO A 362 -18.16 -31.36 3.16
C PRO A 362 -19.43 -31.49 2.34
N SER A 363 -19.46 -30.89 1.15
CA SER A 363 -20.59 -30.98 0.20
C SER A 363 -20.60 -32.27 -0.64
N GLY A 364 -19.65 -33.18 -0.43
CA GLY A 364 -19.47 -34.43 -1.18
C GLY A 364 -18.37 -34.35 -2.25
N GLY A 365 -17.72 -35.48 -2.54
CA GLY A 365 -16.62 -35.58 -3.50
C GLY A 365 -15.23 -35.31 -2.91
N ILE A 366 -14.23 -35.19 -3.80
CA ILE A 366 -12.82 -34.89 -3.48
C ILE A 366 -12.48 -33.50 -4.05
N GLY A 367 -11.77 -32.70 -3.26
CA GLY A 367 -11.39 -31.33 -3.57
C GLY A 367 -12.35 -30.35 -2.90
N GLN A 368 -11.88 -29.68 -1.85
CA GLN A 368 -12.61 -28.56 -1.25
C GLN A 368 -12.51 -27.31 -2.16
N PRO A 369 -13.51 -26.40 -2.12
CA PRO A 369 -13.44 -25.13 -2.86
C PRO A 369 -12.16 -24.35 -2.51
N ALA A 370 -11.58 -23.66 -3.50
CA ALA A 370 -10.35 -22.89 -3.31
C ALA A 370 -10.63 -21.62 -2.50
N TYR A 371 -9.78 -21.34 -1.51
CA TYR A 371 -9.83 -20.14 -0.66
C TYR A 371 -11.26 -19.75 -0.23
N PRO A 372 -12.02 -20.68 0.39
CA PRO A 372 -13.43 -20.50 0.68
C PRO A 372 -13.66 -19.51 1.81
N TRP A 373 -14.88 -19.01 1.95
CA TRP A 373 -15.25 -18.23 3.12
C TRP A 373 -15.33 -19.10 4.39
N ARG A 374 -14.91 -18.55 5.54
CA ARG A 374 -14.90 -19.24 6.85
C ARG A 374 -16.27 -19.75 7.29
N GLY A 375 -17.35 -19.09 6.87
CA GLY A 375 -18.72 -19.54 7.14
C GLY A 375 -19.10 -20.87 6.46
N ARG A 376 -18.22 -21.44 5.63
CA ARG A 376 -18.36 -22.79 5.05
C ARG A 376 -17.83 -23.91 5.94
N ILE A 377 -17.15 -23.62 7.06
CA ILE A 377 -16.72 -24.66 8.00
C ILE A 377 -17.97 -25.29 8.64
N THR A 378 -18.10 -26.62 8.57
CA THR A 378 -19.30 -27.35 9.01
C THR A 378 -18.95 -28.78 9.44
N CYS A 379 -19.91 -29.52 10.04
CA CYS A 379 -19.77 -30.96 10.24
C CYS A 379 -19.52 -31.71 8.91
N PHE A 380 -18.94 -32.90 8.98
CA PHE A 380 -18.63 -33.74 7.84
C PHE A 380 -19.35 -35.10 7.94
N PRO A 381 -20.17 -35.47 6.94
CA PRO A 381 -20.66 -34.63 5.81
C PRO A 381 -21.47 -33.39 6.27
N ALA A 382 -21.56 -32.35 5.42
CA ALA A 382 -22.23 -31.09 5.75
C ALA A 382 -23.73 -31.25 6.02
N ILE A 383 -24.34 -30.26 6.70
CA ILE A 383 -25.79 -30.20 6.92
C ILE A 383 -26.52 -30.33 5.56
N GLY A 384 -27.57 -31.15 5.51
CA GLY A 384 -28.35 -31.41 4.29
C GLY A 384 -27.71 -32.40 3.31
N VAL A 385 -26.48 -32.87 3.56
CA VAL A 385 -25.85 -33.93 2.77
C VAL A 385 -26.22 -35.30 3.32
N ALA A 386 -26.46 -36.28 2.44
CA ALA A 386 -26.77 -37.65 2.84
C ALA A 386 -25.69 -38.24 3.77
N GLY A 387 -26.12 -38.77 4.92
CA GLY A 387 -25.21 -39.31 5.94
C GLY A 387 -24.55 -38.24 6.84
N SER A 388 -25.00 -36.98 6.78
CA SER A 388 -24.57 -35.95 7.72
C SER A 388 -24.81 -36.36 9.18
N PRO A 389 -23.88 -36.07 10.10
CA PRO A 389 -24.06 -36.30 11.53
C PRO A 389 -24.89 -35.19 12.21
N ASP A 390 -25.38 -34.19 11.47
CA ASP A 390 -26.23 -33.12 12.02
C ASP A 390 -27.43 -33.67 12.80
N ALA A 391 -27.78 -32.99 13.88
CA ALA A 391 -28.77 -33.42 14.88
C ALA A 391 -28.42 -34.74 15.61
N THR A 392 -27.13 -35.10 15.68
CA THR A 392 -26.64 -36.26 16.45
C THR A 392 -25.42 -35.90 17.32
N PRO A 393 -25.11 -36.68 18.37
CA PRO A 393 -23.92 -36.47 19.20
C PRO A 393 -22.60 -36.48 18.43
N ALA A 394 -22.51 -37.19 17.30
CA ALA A 394 -21.30 -37.23 16.49
C ALA A 394 -20.95 -35.86 15.87
N ALA A 395 -21.94 -34.99 15.64
CA ALA A 395 -21.67 -33.61 15.22
C ALA A 395 -21.05 -32.78 16.36
N ALA A 396 -21.48 -33.02 17.61
CA ALA A 396 -20.88 -32.37 18.79
C ALA A 396 -19.41 -32.73 18.95
N ASP A 397 -19.03 -33.97 18.68
CA ASP A 397 -17.63 -34.42 18.74
C ASP A 397 -16.75 -33.67 17.72
N GLN A 398 -17.26 -33.49 16.50
CA GLN A 398 -16.53 -32.74 15.46
C GLN A 398 -16.40 -31.25 15.77
N VAL A 399 -17.47 -30.62 16.30
CA VAL A 399 -17.43 -29.23 16.74
C VAL A 399 -16.50 -29.07 17.95
N THR A 400 -16.49 -30.04 18.87
CA THR A 400 -15.57 -30.02 20.01
C THR A 400 -14.12 -30.16 19.55
N ALA A 401 -13.83 -30.99 18.55
CA ALA A 401 -12.50 -31.09 17.95
C ALA A 401 -12.04 -29.76 17.31
N PHE A 402 -12.95 -29.02 16.64
CA PHE A 402 -12.66 -27.68 16.12
C PHE A 402 -12.27 -26.69 17.23
N VAL A 403 -13.01 -26.70 18.35
CA VAL A 403 -12.81 -25.73 19.44
C VAL A 403 -11.61 -26.09 20.33
N GLU A 404 -11.53 -27.34 20.77
CA GLU A 404 -10.60 -27.82 21.81
C GLU A 404 -9.35 -28.51 21.24
N GLY A 405 -9.25 -28.66 19.92
CA GLY A 405 -8.07 -29.24 19.28
C GLY A 405 -6.78 -28.48 19.60
N GLU A 406 -5.63 -29.12 19.40
CA GLU A 406 -4.30 -28.50 19.65
C GLU A 406 -4.12 -27.18 18.89
N TRP A 407 -4.61 -27.12 17.65
CA TRP A 407 -4.70 -25.92 16.81
C TRP A 407 -6.17 -25.49 16.65
N GLY A 408 -6.92 -25.55 17.75
CA GLY A 408 -8.35 -25.26 17.78
C GLY A 408 -8.69 -23.80 18.10
N TYR A 409 -9.97 -23.48 17.95
CA TYR A 409 -10.51 -22.13 18.08
C TYR A 409 -10.26 -21.48 19.45
N ARG A 410 -10.33 -22.27 20.53
CA ARG A 410 -10.08 -21.76 21.88
C ARG A 410 -8.65 -21.27 22.06
N ARG A 411 -7.66 -21.96 21.47
CA ARG A 411 -6.25 -21.54 21.52
C ARG A 411 -6.06 -20.20 20.84
N PHE A 412 -6.67 -20.03 19.66
CA PHE A 412 -6.64 -18.78 18.93
C PHE A 412 -7.22 -17.60 19.73
N LEU A 413 -8.41 -17.76 20.33
CA LEU A 413 -9.01 -16.70 21.15
C LEU A 413 -8.22 -16.40 22.42
N ARG A 414 -7.70 -17.42 23.11
CA ARG A 414 -6.82 -17.23 24.29
C ARG A 414 -5.61 -16.40 23.93
N HIS A 415 -4.96 -16.73 22.82
CA HIS A 415 -3.82 -15.99 22.33
C HIS A 415 -4.15 -14.52 22.07
N CYS A 416 -5.27 -14.23 21.39
CA CYS A 416 -5.71 -12.87 21.14
C CYS A 416 -5.99 -12.10 22.45
N ALA A 417 -6.64 -12.73 23.43
CA ALA A 417 -6.89 -12.13 24.74
C ALA A 417 -5.59 -11.85 25.50
N ASP A 418 -4.60 -12.74 25.41
CA ASP A 418 -3.29 -12.54 26.02
C ASP A 418 -2.51 -11.37 25.36
N LEU A 419 -2.64 -11.18 24.03
CA LEU A 419 -2.10 -10.00 23.33
C LEU A 419 -2.77 -8.70 23.82
N ALA A 420 -4.10 -8.69 23.93
CA ALA A 420 -4.84 -7.54 24.46
C ALA A 420 -4.38 -7.20 25.89
N ALA A 421 -4.23 -8.20 26.76
CA ALA A 421 -3.73 -8.01 28.12
C ALA A 421 -2.28 -7.46 28.13
N ARG A 422 -1.38 -8.02 27.32
CA ARG A 422 0.02 -7.54 27.16
C ARG A 422 0.08 -6.10 26.66
N ALA A 423 -0.87 -5.67 25.83
CA ALA A 423 -0.97 -4.30 25.35
C ALA A 423 -1.46 -3.30 26.41
N GLY A 424 -1.97 -3.76 27.55
CA GLY A 424 -2.56 -2.93 28.60
C GLY A 424 -4.09 -2.83 28.52
N GLY A 425 -4.73 -3.79 27.83
CA GLY A 425 -6.18 -3.88 27.64
C GLY A 425 -6.66 -3.26 26.33
N VAL A 426 -7.87 -3.66 25.93
CA VAL A 426 -8.66 -3.17 24.79
C VAL A 426 -10.07 -2.81 25.25
N ASP A 427 -10.75 -1.95 24.50
CA ASP A 427 -12.11 -1.46 24.83
C ASP A 427 -13.19 -2.46 24.42
N ALA A 428 -12.94 -3.27 23.38
CA ALA A 428 -13.79 -4.39 23.05
C ALA A 428 -13.02 -5.58 22.42
N PHE A 429 -13.66 -6.73 22.40
CA PHE A 429 -13.13 -7.98 21.87
C PHE A 429 -14.23 -8.77 21.15
N LEU A 430 -13.98 -9.16 19.91
CA LEU A 430 -14.87 -10.07 19.19
C LEU A 430 -14.48 -11.52 19.50
N LEU A 431 -15.47 -12.37 19.76
CA LEU A 431 -15.26 -13.82 19.85
C LEU A 431 -15.00 -14.47 18.49
N GLY A 432 -14.94 -13.67 17.42
CA GLY A 432 -14.85 -14.03 16.00
C GLY A 432 -16.11 -13.63 15.25
N SER A 433 -16.23 -14.10 14.00
CA SER A 433 -17.32 -13.70 13.13
C SER A 433 -17.63 -14.69 12.01
N GLU A 434 -18.86 -14.64 11.51
CA GLU A 434 -19.39 -15.35 10.34
C GLU A 434 -19.12 -16.86 10.30
N LEU A 435 -19.09 -17.54 11.45
CA LEU A 435 -18.93 -19.00 11.54
C LEU A 435 -20.27 -19.73 11.38
N ARG A 436 -21.11 -19.27 10.43
CA ARG A 436 -22.50 -19.71 10.32
C ARG A 436 -22.69 -21.19 10.06
N GLY A 437 -21.76 -21.79 9.33
CA GLY A 437 -21.73 -23.22 9.08
C GLY A 437 -21.54 -24.04 10.36
N LEU A 438 -20.92 -23.47 11.41
CA LEU A 438 -20.74 -24.10 12.72
C LEU A 438 -21.89 -23.78 13.69
N THR A 439 -22.37 -22.53 13.73
CA THR A 439 -23.48 -22.12 14.60
C THR A 439 -24.78 -22.85 14.26
N SER A 440 -24.95 -23.26 13.00
CA SER A 440 -26.10 -24.01 12.51
C SER A 440 -26.04 -25.52 12.79
N VAL A 441 -24.87 -26.08 13.14
CA VAL A 441 -24.73 -27.52 13.44
C VAL A 441 -25.50 -27.86 14.71
N ARG A 442 -26.22 -28.98 14.68
CA ARG A 442 -27.02 -29.48 15.80
C ARG A 442 -26.46 -30.79 16.36
N ASP A 443 -26.58 -31.00 17.67
CA ASP A 443 -26.24 -32.27 18.35
C ASP A 443 -27.48 -33.06 18.85
N GLY A 444 -28.66 -32.50 18.57
CA GLY A 444 -29.98 -33.08 18.73
C GLY A 444 -30.98 -32.21 17.96
N ARG A 445 -32.29 -32.38 18.14
CA ARG A 445 -33.27 -31.61 17.35
C ARG A 445 -33.17 -30.08 17.54
N ALA A 446 -32.91 -29.61 18.77
CA ALA A 446 -33.01 -28.20 19.17
C ALA A 446 -31.79 -27.70 19.96
N SER A 447 -30.62 -28.35 19.81
CA SER A 447 -29.40 -28.02 20.55
C SER A 447 -28.23 -27.82 19.60
N PHE A 448 -27.43 -26.77 19.85
CA PHE A 448 -26.42 -26.24 18.93
C PHE A 448 -25.05 -26.20 19.64
N PRO A 449 -24.19 -27.23 19.47
CA PRO A 449 -22.97 -27.39 20.25
C PRO A 449 -21.98 -26.24 20.11
N PHE A 450 -21.87 -25.62 18.92
CA PHE A 450 -20.93 -24.51 18.75
C PHE A 450 -21.38 -23.26 19.50
N VAL A 451 -22.69 -22.98 19.57
CA VAL A 451 -23.24 -21.88 20.38
C VAL A 451 -22.94 -22.09 21.87
N ASN A 452 -23.06 -23.34 22.36
CA ASN A 452 -22.67 -23.67 23.73
C ASN A 452 -21.17 -23.38 24.00
N HIS A 453 -20.31 -23.72 23.03
CA HIS A 453 -18.89 -23.37 23.10
C HIS A 453 -18.64 -21.86 23.06
N LEU A 454 -19.37 -21.10 22.23
CA LEU A 454 -19.29 -19.63 22.21
C LEU A 454 -19.68 -19.02 23.57
N CYS A 455 -20.72 -19.52 24.24
CA CYS A 455 -21.07 -19.08 25.59
C CYS A 455 -19.94 -19.35 26.60
N ALA A 456 -19.35 -20.55 26.56
CA ALA A 456 -18.22 -20.91 27.42
C ALA A 456 -16.99 -20.03 27.14
N LEU A 457 -16.68 -19.76 25.87
CA LEU A 457 -15.62 -18.87 25.45
C LEU A 457 -15.89 -17.42 25.87
N ALA A 458 -17.14 -16.94 25.80
CA ALA A 458 -17.53 -15.62 26.27
C ALA A 458 -17.25 -15.45 27.77
N ALA A 459 -17.62 -16.44 28.58
CA ALA A 459 -17.31 -16.46 30.01
C ALA A 459 -15.79 -16.49 30.28
N GLU A 460 -15.04 -17.29 29.51
CA GLU A 460 -13.58 -17.35 29.63
C GLU A 460 -12.93 -16.01 29.27
N MET A 461 -13.30 -15.42 28.13
CA MET A 461 -12.75 -14.14 27.67
C MET A 461 -13.09 -13.02 28.64
N ARG A 462 -14.30 -13.02 29.24
CA ARG A 462 -14.66 -12.10 30.33
C ARG A 462 -13.71 -12.22 31.53
N GLY A 463 -13.37 -13.44 31.93
CA GLY A 463 -12.42 -13.69 33.00
C GLY A 463 -11.01 -13.18 32.70
N ARG A 464 -10.56 -13.28 31.45
CA ARG A 464 -9.23 -12.83 31.01
C ARG A 464 -9.12 -11.32 30.77
N LEU A 465 -10.13 -10.72 30.14
CA LEU A 465 -10.12 -9.33 29.70
C LEU A 465 -10.69 -8.37 30.75
N GLY A 466 -11.37 -8.91 31.77
CA GLY A 466 -11.99 -8.13 32.84
C GLY A 466 -13.35 -7.54 32.48
N PRO A 467 -13.99 -6.85 33.44
CA PRO A 467 -15.35 -6.33 33.27
C PRO A 467 -15.43 -5.07 32.39
N ALA A 468 -14.33 -4.37 32.17
CA ALA A 468 -14.30 -3.12 31.40
C ALA A 468 -14.28 -3.34 29.88
N CYS A 469 -13.68 -4.44 29.40
CA CYS A 469 -13.64 -4.77 27.98
C CYS A 469 -15.00 -5.28 27.52
N ARG A 470 -15.59 -4.68 26.48
CA ARG A 470 -16.86 -5.16 25.93
C ARG A 470 -16.66 -6.39 25.04
N ILE A 471 -17.54 -7.39 25.10
CA ILE A 471 -17.41 -8.64 24.34
C ILE A 471 -18.66 -8.84 23.48
N THR A 472 -18.45 -9.21 22.21
CA THR A 472 -19.52 -9.58 21.28
C THR A 472 -19.04 -10.67 20.30
N TYR A 473 -19.93 -11.16 19.45
CA TYR A 473 -19.67 -12.04 18.31
C TYR A 473 -20.21 -11.36 17.05
N GLY A 474 -19.44 -11.32 15.95
CA GLY A 474 -19.88 -10.75 14.69
C GLY A 474 -20.67 -11.78 13.88
N ALA A 475 -21.99 -11.83 14.09
CA ALA A 475 -22.81 -12.78 13.35
C ALA A 475 -22.98 -12.34 11.89
N ASP A 476 -22.89 -13.29 10.95
CA ASP A 476 -23.31 -13.05 9.57
C ASP A 476 -24.74 -12.49 9.53
N TRP A 477 -25.01 -11.52 8.66
CA TRP A 477 -26.35 -10.92 8.53
C TRP A 477 -27.48 -11.94 8.28
N SER A 478 -27.15 -13.12 7.74
CA SER A 478 -28.11 -14.20 7.50
C SER A 478 -28.22 -15.21 8.66
N GLU A 479 -27.41 -15.11 9.72
CA GLU A 479 -27.45 -16.03 10.88
C GLU A 479 -27.99 -15.38 12.17
N TYR A 480 -27.75 -14.06 12.38
CA TYR A 480 -27.96 -13.42 13.68
C TYR A 480 -29.38 -13.58 14.26
N ALA A 481 -30.39 -13.56 13.37
CA ALA A 481 -31.80 -13.49 13.72
C ALA A 481 -32.40 -14.86 14.11
N GLY A 482 -31.83 -15.95 13.62
CA GLY A 482 -32.37 -17.29 13.81
C GLY A 482 -31.96 -18.29 12.71
N TYR A 483 -32.21 -19.57 12.96
CA TYR A 483 -31.93 -20.69 12.07
C TYR A 483 -33.25 -21.35 11.67
N GLN A 484 -33.47 -21.48 10.36
CA GLN A 484 -34.61 -22.20 9.80
C GLN A 484 -34.12 -23.54 9.26
N ALA A 485 -34.65 -24.64 9.81
CA ALA A 485 -34.22 -25.98 9.43
C ALA A 485 -34.64 -26.31 7.99
N GLN A 486 -33.68 -26.71 7.17
CA GLN A 486 -33.89 -27.06 5.75
C GLN A 486 -34.15 -28.56 5.53
N ASP A 487 -34.46 -29.30 6.60
CA ASP A 487 -34.69 -30.75 6.61
C ASP A 487 -36.17 -31.14 6.46
N GLY A 488 -37.03 -30.15 6.15
CA GLY A 488 -38.48 -30.33 5.98
C GLY A 488 -39.25 -30.45 7.30
N THR A 489 -38.64 -30.14 8.44
CA THR A 489 -39.32 -30.14 9.74
C THR A 489 -40.14 -28.88 10.01
N ASP A 490 -39.96 -27.82 9.21
CA ASP A 490 -40.51 -26.48 9.46
C ASP A 490 -40.13 -25.90 10.84
N ASP A 491 -39.03 -26.38 11.43
CA ASP A 491 -38.51 -25.87 12.69
C ASP A 491 -37.81 -24.51 12.49
N LEU A 492 -38.06 -23.55 13.39
CA LEU A 492 -37.37 -22.26 13.46
C LEU A 492 -36.81 -22.08 14.87
N PHE A 493 -35.51 -21.81 14.96
CA PHE A 493 -34.81 -21.63 16.22
C PHE A 493 -34.15 -20.26 16.30
N PHE A 494 -34.36 -19.55 17.40
CA PHE A 494 -33.49 -18.44 17.79
C PHE A 494 -32.21 -18.99 18.42
N HIS A 495 -31.45 -19.75 17.61
CA HIS A 495 -30.35 -20.60 18.06
C HIS A 495 -29.19 -19.83 18.73
N LEU A 496 -29.02 -18.54 18.43
CA LEU A 496 -28.01 -17.68 19.05
C LEU A 496 -28.49 -16.96 20.32
N ASP A 497 -29.77 -17.04 20.69
CA ASP A 497 -30.28 -16.43 21.92
C ASP A 497 -29.55 -16.86 23.20
N PRO A 498 -29.07 -18.11 23.36
CA PRO A 498 -28.20 -18.46 24.49
C PRO A 498 -26.95 -17.58 24.59
N LEU A 499 -26.34 -17.22 23.45
CA LEU A 499 -25.19 -16.32 23.39
C LEU A 499 -25.63 -14.86 23.60
N TRP A 500 -26.67 -14.41 22.89
CA TRP A 500 -27.18 -13.05 22.98
C TRP A 500 -27.71 -12.67 24.35
N SER A 501 -28.27 -13.62 25.10
CA SER A 501 -28.70 -13.42 26.49
C SER A 501 -27.56 -13.62 27.50
N HIS A 502 -26.42 -14.21 27.09
CA HIS A 502 -25.32 -14.52 28.00
C HIS A 502 -24.76 -13.27 28.70
N PRO A 503 -24.55 -13.26 30.03
CA PRO A 503 -24.13 -12.06 30.77
C PRO A 503 -22.75 -11.53 30.40
N ALA A 504 -21.91 -12.36 29.76
CA ALA A 504 -20.60 -11.92 29.28
C ALA A 504 -20.65 -11.16 27.94
N ILE A 505 -21.77 -11.21 27.20
CA ILE A 505 -21.93 -10.51 25.91
C ILE A 505 -22.58 -9.15 26.15
N ASP A 506 -22.01 -8.08 25.61
CA ASP A 506 -22.47 -6.70 25.86
C ASP A 506 -23.33 -6.14 24.72
N ALA A 507 -23.22 -6.69 23.51
CA ALA A 507 -23.93 -6.23 22.33
C ALA A 507 -24.23 -7.39 21.38
N ILE A 508 -25.20 -7.19 20.49
CA ILE A 508 -25.47 -8.12 19.38
C ILE A 508 -24.66 -7.62 18.18
N GLY A 509 -23.61 -8.35 17.81
CA GLY A 509 -22.76 -8.01 16.67
C GLY A 509 -23.34 -8.58 15.38
N ILE A 510 -23.43 -7.75 14.35
CA ILE A 510 -23.91 -8.15 13.02
C ILE A 510 -22.91 -7.66 11.97
N ASP A 511 -22.44 -8.55 11.11
CA ASP A 511 -21.73 -8.21 9.89
C ASP A 511 -22.79 -7.91 8.82
N ASN A 512 -23.20 -6.64 8.76
CA ASN A 512 -24.41 -6.21 8.07
C ASN A 512 -24.16 -5.95 6.58
N TYR A 513 -24.39 -6.99 5.77
CA TYR A 513 -24.30 -6.93 4.32
C TYR A 513 -25.65 -7.17 3.62
N MET A 514 -26.75 -6.74 4.25
CA MET A 514 -28.10 -6.93 3.71
C MET A 514 -28.33 -6.08 2.44
N PRO A 515 -28.94 -6.63 1.37
CA PRO A 515 -29.19 -5.87 0.13
C PRO A 515 -30.03 -4.61 0.37
N LEU A 516 -29.72 -3.47 -0.23
CA LEU A 516 -30.57 -2.26 -0.14
C LEU A 516 -31.42 -2.03 -1.39
N SER A 517 -31.16 -2.77 -2.47
CA SER A 517 -31.75 -2.54 -3.79
C SER A 517 -31.92 -3.85 -4.59
N ASP A 518 -32.81 -3.85 -5.57
CA ASP A 518 -32.98 -4.90 -6.62
C ASP A 518 -33.02 -4.23 -8.01
N TRP A 519 -32.16 -3.23 -8.19
CA TRP A 519 -32.06 -2.43 -9.42
C TRP A 519 -31.60 -3.26 -10.61
N ARG A 520 -32.20 -3.03 -11.78
CA ARG A 520 -31.85 -3.66 -13.07
C ARG A 520 -31.81 -2.62 -14.18
N ASP A 521 -31.06 -2.89 -15.24
CA ASP A 521 -30.91 -1.94 -16.36
C ASP A 521 -32.22 -1.66 -17.10
N THR A 522 -33.15 -2.61 -17.08
CA THR A 522 -34.51 -2.42 -17.62
C THR A 522 -35.29 -1.32 -16.90
N ASP A 523 -34.95 -1.01 -15.65
CA ASP A 523 -35.67 -0.07 -14.79
C ASP A 523 -35.55 1.37 -15.27
N PHE A 524 -34.47 1.71 -15.98
CA PHE A 524 -34.34 3.03 -16.60
C PHE A 524 -35.44 3.33 -17.65
N SER A 525 -36.07 2.29 -18.21
CA SER A 525 -37.09 2.39 -19.27
C SER A 525 -38.49 1.95 -18.86
N GLY A 526 -38.60 1.04 -17.89
CA GLY A 526 -39.86 0.47 -17.41
C GLY A 526 -40.34 1.01 -16.05
N GLY A 527 -39.56 1.90 -15.43
CA GLY A 527 -39.70 2.27 -14.02
C GLY A 527 -39.19 1.16 -13.09
N ASN A 528 -38.77 1.54 -11.90
CA ASN A 528 -38.38 0.59 -10.86
C ASN A 528 -39.60 0.28 -9.96
N PRO A 529 -39.88 -0.99 -9.62
CA PRO A 529 -41.03 -1.37 -8.79
C PRO A 529 -40.97 -0.82 -7.35
N ASP A 530 -39.77 -0.49 -6.86
CA ASP A 530 -39.54 0.06 -5.52
C ASP A 530 -39.35 1.59 -5.54
N SER A 531 -39.72 2.23 -6.66
CA SER A 531 -39.65 3.68 -6.89
C SER A 531 -38.25 4.29 -6.80
N PHE A 532 -37.20 3.49 -7.06
CA PHE A 532 -35.87 4.03 -7.27
C PHE A 532 -35.83 4.82 -8.58
N GLU A 533 -35.15 5.96 -8.60
CA GLU A 533 -34.88 6.69 -9.84
C GLU A 533 -33.58 6.24 -10.52
N THR A 534 -32.63 5.68 -9.77
CA THR A 534 -31.31 5.27 -10.24
C THR A 534 -30.78 4.12 -9.35
N PRO A 535 -29.72 3.39 -9.74
CA PRO A 535 -29.14 2.36 -8.86
C PRO A 535 -28.58 2.90 -7.54
N TYR A 536 -28.29 4.22 -7.45
CA TYR A 536 -27.70 4.84 -6.28
C TYR A 536 -28.55 5.97 -5.68
N ASP A 537 -29.87 5.94 -5.94
CA ASP A 537 -30.85 6.84 -5.33
C ASP A 537 -30.77 6.74 -3.79
N LEU A 538 -30.23 7.79 -3.17
CA LEU A 538 -29.98 7.84 -1.72
C LEU A 538 -31.26 7.63 -0.91
N ALA A 539 -32.38 8.22 -1.33
CA ALA A 539 -33.64 8.08 -0.62
C ALA A 539 -34.22 6.67 -0.78
N GLY A 540 -34.08 6.07 -1.96
CA GLY A 540 -34.41 4.66 -2.20
C GLY A 540 -33.61 3.72 -1.31
N LEU A 541 -32.28 3.89 -1.29
CA LEU A 541 -31.36 3.08 -0.49
C LEU A 541 -31.65 3.23 1.03
N ALA A 542 -31.92 4.44 1.51
CA ALA A 542 -32.22 4.68 2.93
C ALA A 542 -33.55 4.00 3.37
N ARG A 543 -34.55 3.92 2.48
CA ARG A 543 -35.76 3.10 2.73
C ARG A 543 -35.43 1.61 2.75
N GLY A 544 -34.59 1.17 1.81
CA GLY A 544 -34.17 -0.23 1.65
C GLY A 544 -33.50 -0.87 2.87
N VAL A 545 -32.99 -0.05 3.80
CA VAL A 545 -32.42 -0.52 5.09
C VAL A 545 -33.43 -1.33 5.90
N ALA A 546 -34.72 -0.98 5.85
CA ALA A 546 -35.79 -1.64 6.59
C ALA A 546 -36.97 -2.05 5.67
N SER A 547 -36.69 -2.31 4.39
CA SER A 547 -37.69 -2.76 3.40
C SER A 547 -37.05 -3.64 2.31
N GLY A 548 -37.86 -4.14 1.37
CA GLY A 548 -37.40 -4.88 0.19
C GLY A 548 -37.01 -6.34 0.47
N GLU A 549 -35.97 -6.82 -0.20
CA GLU A 549 -35.51 -8.22 -0.06
C GLU A 549 -35.13 -8.51 1.39
N GLY A 550 -35.64 -9.59 1.98
CA GLY A 550 -35.38 -9.94 3.38
C GLY A 550 -36.25 -9.24 4.42
N PHE A 551 -37.14 -8.34 3.98
CA PHE A 551 -38.16 -7.70 4.82
C PHE A 551 -39.56 -7.92 4.24
N ASP A 552 -39.83 -7.38 3.06
CA ASP A 552 -41.14 -7.47 2.40
C ASP A 552 -41.28 -8.78 1.62
N TRP A 553 -40.20 -9.21 0.97
CA TRP A 553 -40.19 -10.34 0.04
C TRP A 553 -38.82 -11.02 -0.04
N TYR A 554 -38.76 -12.20 -0.66
CA TYR A 554 -37.53 -12.92 -1.00
C TYR A 554 -37.65 -13.59 -2.37
N TYR A 555 -36.53 -14.07 -2.92
CA TYR A 555 -36.52 -14.92 -4.12
C TYR A 555 -36.43 -16.39 -3.72
N ALA A 556 -37.41 -17.22 -4.12
CA ALA A 556 -37.44 -18.64 -3.78
C ALA A 556 -36.40 -19.46 -4.57
N SER A 557 -35.93 -18.95 -5.70
CA SER A 557 -34.92 -19.59 -6.55
C SER A 557 -34.10 -18.57 -7.33
N ALA A 558 -32.97 -19.01 -7.91
CA ALA A 558 -32.18 -18.20 -8.83
C ALA A 558 -32.99 -17.83 -10.10
N GLU A 559 -33.86 -18.72 -10.56
CA GLU A 559 -34.75 -18.45 -11.70
C GLU A 559 -35.75 -17.33 -11.37
N ASP A 560 -36.34 -17.36 -10.17
CA ASP A 560 -37.24 -16.31 -9.71
C ASP A 560 -36.53 -14.97 -9.59
N ARG A 561 -35.27 -14.96 -9.12
CA ARG A 561 -34.44 -13.76 -9.11
C ARG A 561 -34.30 -13.20 -10.52
N VAL A 562 -33.87 -14.00 -11.50
CA VAL A 562 -33.74 -13.57 -12.90
C VAL A 562 -35.05 -13.03 -13.45
N ALA A 563 -36.17 -13.69 -13.17
CA ALA A 563 -37.50 -13.29 -13.64
C ALA A 563 -38.16 -12.16 -12.82
N ARG A 564 -37.54 -11.67 -11.74
CA ARG A 564 -38.13 -10.74 -10.75
C ARG A 564 -39.44 -11.26 -10.12
N ARG A 565 -39.56 -12.57 -9.91
CA ARG A 565 -40.70 -13.17 -9.21
C ARG A 565 -40.46 -13.13 -7.70
N ARG A 566 -40.95 -12.08 -7.06
CA ARG A 566 -40.79 -11.83 -5.62
C ARG A 566 -41.87 -12.57 -4.81
N THR A 567 -41.45 -13.33 -3.80
CA THR A 567 -42.36 -14.04 -2.88
C THR A 567 -42.49 -13.24 -1.58
N PRO A 568 -43.71 -12.84 -1.16
CA PRO A 568 -43.90 -12.11 0.10
C PRO A 568 -43.43 -12.89 1.33
N ILE A 569 -42.79 -12.22 2.29
CA ILE A 569 -42.45 -12.81 3.59
C ILE A 569 -43.67 -12.68 4.51
N THR A 570 -44.30 -13.81 4.81
CA THR A 570 -45.49 -13.88 5.69
C THR A 570 -45.31 -14.94 6.75
N ASP A 571 -46.04 -14.79 7.86
CA ASP A 571 -46.02 -15.73 8.98
C ASP A 571 -46.98 -16.91 8.83
N GLY A 572 -47.96 -16.82 7.91
CA GLY A 572 -49.00 -17.83 7.66
C GLY A 572 -49.94 -18.18 8.82
N MET A 573 -49.58 -17.90 10.09
CA MET A 573 -50.20 -18.48 11.28
C MET A 573 -50.55 -17.46 12.38
N ALA A 574 -49.63 -16.60 12.82
CA ALA A 574 -49.76 -15.82 14.07
C ALA A 574 -49.56 -14.30 13.94
N GLY A 575 -49.32 -13.79 12.73
CA GLY A 575 -49.13 -12.34 12.49
C GLY A 575 -47.77 -11.80 12.96
N LYS A 576 -46.73 -12.66 13.08
CA LYS A 576 -45.35 -12.29 13.45
C LYS A 576 -44.36 -12.52 12.29
N PRO A 577 -44.52 -11.85 11.12
CA PRO A 577 -43.65 -12.10 9.96
C PRO A 577 -42.18 -11.74 10.22
N TRP A 578 -41.90 -10.89 11.22
CA TRP A 578 -40.55 -10.48 11.62
C TRP A 578 -39.62 -11.66 11.96
N VAL A 579 -40.14 -12.82 12.40
CA VAL A 579 -39.30 -14.00 12.69
C VAL A 579 -38.61 -14.56 11.44
N TYR A 580 -39.14 -14.25 10.25
CA TYR A 580 -38.59 -14.65 8.95
C TYR A 580 -37.89 -13.48 8.22
N ARG A 581 -37.87 -12.28 8.80
CA ARG A 581 -37.31 -11.06 8.20
C ARG A 581 -35.96 -10.74 8.83
N TYR A 582 -34.88 -11.23 8.24
CA TYR A 582 -33.53 -10.93 8.73
C TYR A 582 -33.19 -9.43 8.65
N LYS A 583 -33.95 -8.61 7.92
CA LYS A 583 -33.78 -7.14 7.95
C LYS A 583 -34.56 -6.43 9.05
N ASP A 584 -35.55 -7.09 9.65
CA ASP A 584 -36.43 -6.48 10.65
C ASP A 584 -35.76 -6.46 12.03
N ILE A 585 -34.60 -5.80 12.08
CA ILE A 585 -33.74 -5.69 13.26
C ILE A 585 -34.53 -5.07 14.43
N ALA A 586 -35.35 -4.05 14.15
CA ALA A 586 -36.15 -3.38 15.16
C ALA A 586 -37.21 -4.30 15.80
N ALA A 587 -37.95 -5.07 14.99
CA ALA A 587 -38.93 -6.01 15.53
C ALA A 587 -38.25 -7.19 16.23
N TRP A 588 -37.19 -7.76 15.67
CA TRP A 588 -36.41 -8.80 16.33
C TRP A 588 -35.95 -8.34 17.72
N TRP A 589 -35.30 -7.17 17.80
CA TRP A 589 -34.79 -6.63 19.05
C TRP A 589 -35.87 -6.30 20.09
N SER A 590 -37.05 -5.88 19.64
CA SER A 590 -38.13 -5.37 20.51
C SER A 590 -39.10 -6.44 21.00
N ASN A 591 -39.06 -7.67 20.48
CA ASN A 591 -40.07 -8.70 20.76
C ASN A 591 -39.52 -9.89 21.55
N PRO A 592 -40.36 -10.58 22.34
CA PRO A 592 -40.00 -11.85 22.94
C PRO A 592 -39.84 -12.92 21.85
N HIS A 593 -38.80 -13.75 21.98
CA HIS A 593 -38.48 -14.81 21.03
C HIS A 593 -39.08 -16.14 21.47
N PHE A 594 -39.70 -16.85 20.54
CA PHE A 594 -40.27 -18.18 20.76
C PHE A 594 -39.86 -19.09 19.61
N ASN A 595 -39.21 -20.21 19.92
CA ASN A 595 -38.88 -21.20 18.91
C ASN A 595 -40.16 -21.77 18.29
N ARG A 596 -40.04 -22.34 17.10
CA ARG A 596 -41.12 -23.06 16.42
C ARG A 596 -40.69 -24.49 16.13
N ILE A 597 -41.55 -25.43 16.50
CA ILE A 597 -41.34 -26.86 16.30
C ILE A 597 -42.48 -27.37 15.41
N GLY A 598 -42.17 -27.89 14.22
CA GLY A 598 -43.19 -28.26 13.24
C GLY A 598 -44.02 -27.06 12.77
N GLY A 599 -43.40 -25.89 12.62
CA GLY A 599 -44.07 -24.62 12.32
C GLY A 599 -44.85 -23.98 13.48
N ALA A 600 -45.07 -24.69 14.60
CA ALA A 600 -45.86 -24.18 15.72
C ALA A 600 -44.98 -23.50 16.79
N GLU A 601 -45.36 -22.30 17.22
CA GLU A 601 -44.71 -21.56 18.30
C GLU A 601 -44.75 -22.32 19.63
N THR A 602 -43.60 -22.43 20.30
CA THR A 602 -43.50 -23.04 21.62
C THR A 602 -44.06 -22.11 22.70
N PRO A 603 -44.69 -22.62 23.78
CA PRO A 603 -45.33 -21.77 24.80
C PRO A 603 -44.33 -21.00 25.68
N GLN A 604 -43.06 -21.41 25.71
CA GLN A 604 -42.01 -20.78 26.52
C GLN A 604 -41.12 -19.93 25.61
N PRO A 605 -40.83 -18.67 25.98
CA PRO A 605 -39.86 -17.89 25.24
C PRO A 605 -38.44 -18.42 25.48
N THR A 606 -37.51 -18.01 24.62
CA THR A 606 -36.08 -18.24 24.83
C THR A 606 -35.55 -17.36 25.97
N GLY A 607 -34.23 -17.40 26.21
CA GLY A 607 -33.56 -16.52 27.16
C GLY A 607 -33.47 -15.05 26.74
N TRP A 608 -33.89 -14.69 25.52
CA TRP A 608 -33.84 -13.30 25.05
C TRP A 608 -34.80 -12.41 25.85
N VAL A 609 -34.25 -11.32 26.38
CA VAL A 609 -35.03 -10.24 26.99
C VAL A 609 -35.11 -9.10 25.97
N PRO A 610 -36.31 -8.70 25.54
CA PRO A 610 -36.46 -7.62 24.56
C PRO A 610 -35.73 -6.35 24.99
N GLN A 611 -35.06 -5.70 24.05
CA GLN A 611 -34.34 -4.45 24.24
C GLN A 611 -33.17 -4.50 25.25
N SER A 612 -32.73 -5.69 25.67
CA SER A 612 -31.78 -5.83 26.77
C SER A 612 -30.35 -5.42 26.45
N LYS A 613 -29.97 -5.45 25.16
CA LYS A 613 -28.60 -5.12 24.72
C LYS A 613 -28.62 -4.29 23.44
N PRO A 614 -27.67 -3.37 23.23
CA PRO A 614 -27.54 -2.67 21.95
C PRO A 614 -27.06 -3.62 20.84
N ILE A 615 -27.23 -3.16 19.61
CA ILE A 615 -26.74 -3.78 18.39
C ILE A 615 -25.52 -3.00 17.91
N TRP A 616 -24.51 -3.73 17.47
CA TRP A 616 -23.33 -3.20 16.80
C TRP A 616 -23.29 -3.76 15.39
N PHE A 617 -22.91 -2.93 14.41
CA PHE A 617 -22.50 -3.46 13.11
C PHE A 617 -21.00 -3.68 13.16
N THR A 618 -20.61 -4.93 13.35
CA THR A 618 -19.20 -5.35 13.42
C THR A 618 -18.52 -5.30 12.06
N GLU A 619 -19.31 -5.33 10.99
CA GLU A 619 -18.94 -4.96 9.63
C GLU A 619 -20.11 -4.24 8.94
N LEU A 620 -19.82 -3.27 8.08
CA LEU A 620 -20.78 -2.60 7.20
C LEU A 620 -20.07 -2.10 5.94
N GLY A 621 -20.59 -2.43 4.76
CA GLY A 621 -20.07 -1.88 3.50
C GLY A 621 -20.66 -2.58 2.28
N CYS A 622 -20.28 -2.13 1.10
CA CYS A 622 -20.54 -2.83 -0.16
C CYS A 622 -19.32 -2.73 -1.09
N PRO A 623 -19.15 -3.65 -2.05
CA PRO A 623 -18.04 -3.56 -2.99
C PRO A 623 -18.16 -2.30 -3.85
N ALA A 624 -17.04 -1.71 -4.27
CA ALA A 624 -16.97 -0.56 -5.17
C ALA A 624 -17.26 -0.98 -6.63
N VAL A 625 -18.39 -1.64 -6.84
CA VAL A 625 -18.82 -2.24 -8.11
C VAL A 625 -20.20 -1.69 -8.48
N ASP A 626 -20.48 -1.61 -9.78
CA ASP A 626 -21.80 -1.30 -10.30
C ASP A 626 -22.90 -2.07 -9.55
N LYS A 627 -23.92 -1.37 -9.03
CA LYS A 627 -25.00 -1.96 -8.22
C LYS A 627 -24.52 -2.73 -6.98
N GLY A 628 -23.39 -2.35 -6.37
CA GLY A 628 -22.92 -2.86 -5.08
C GLY A 628 -24.02 -3.05 -4.02
N PRO A 629 -24.95 -2.08 -3.84
CA PRO A 629 -26.07 -2.21 -2.91
C PRO A 629 -27.04 -3.38 -3.17
N ASN A 630 -27.06 -3.98 -4.37
CA ASN A 630 -27.89 -5.15 -4.67
C ASN A 630 -27.40 -6.42 -3.96
N GLN A 631 -26.10 -6.50 -3.67
CA GLN A 631 -25.52 -7.66 -2.98
C GLN A 631 -24.25 -7.24 -2.22
N PRO A 632 -24.37 -6.54 -1.08
CA PRO A 632 -23.24 -5.91 -0.40
C PRO A 632 -22.17 -6.88 0.12
N ASN A 633 -22.51 -8.16 0.29
CA ASN A 633 -21.65 -9.17 0.90
C ASN A 633 -20.60 -9.76 -0.07
N VAL A 634 -20.71 -9.52 -1.39
CA VAL A 634 -19.80 -10.15 -2.36
C VAL A 634 -18.48 -9.43 -2.44
N PHE A 635 -17.42 -10.20 -2.53
CA PHE A 635 -16.06 -9.72 -2.66
C PHE A 635 -15.45 -10.26 -3.95
N PRO A 636 -15.29 -9.42 -5.00
CA PRO A 636 -14.66 -9.83 -6.24
C PRO A 636 -13.17 -10.14 -6.02
N ASP A 637 -12.82 -11.43 -5.98
CA ASP A 637 -11.46 -11.94 -5.82
C ASP A 637 -11.28 -13.17 -6.70
N PRO A 638 -10.68 -13.05 -7.90
CA PRO A 638 -10.61 -14.13 -8.89
C PRO A 638 -9.99 -15.43 -8.41
N LYS A 639 -9.20 -15.42 -7.33
CA LYS A 639 -8.62 -16.65 -6.76
C LYS A 639 -9.61 -17.43 -5.91
N SER A 640 -10.59 -16.77 -5.29
CA SER A 640 -11.51 -17.37 -4.33
C SER A 640 -12.69 -18.07 -5.01
N SER A 641 -13.16 -19.16 -4.40
CA SER A 641 -14.43 -19.79 -4.75
C SER A 641 -15.67 -18.93 -4.43
N GLU A 642 -15.51 -17.87 -3.64
CA GLU A 642 -16.57 -16.89 -3.34
C GLU A 642 -16.52 -15.68 -4.29
N ASN A 643 -15.71 -15.74 -5.36
CA ASN A 643 -15.65 -14.71 -6.39
C ASN A 643 -17.03 -14.50 -7.05
N ALA A 644 -17.64 -13.35 -6.77
CA ALA A 644 -18.93 -12.98 -7.32
C ALA A 644 -19.00 -11.49 -7.60
N THR A 645 -19.88 -11.12 -8.53
CA THR A 645 -20.27 -9.72 -8.78
C THR A 645 -21.68 -9.50 -8.24
N PRO A 646 -22.03 -8.27 -7.82
CA PRO A 646 -23.37 -8.01 -7.30
C PRO A 646 -24.46 -8.37 -8.30
N TYR A 647 -25.65 -8.75 -7.81
CA TYR A 647 -26.74 -9.15 -8.69
C TYR A 647 -27.07 -8.09 -9.75
N PHE A 648 -27.11 -8.55 -11.01
CA PHE A 648 -27.37 -7.74 -12.20
C PHE A 648 -26.33 -6.64 -12.48
N SER A 649 -25.19 -6.66 -11.79
CA SER A 649 -24.08 -5.74 -12.04
C SER A 649 -23.43 -5.97 -13.41
N SER A 650 -22.90 -4.90 -13.99
CA SER A 650 -21.97 -4.97 -15.13
C SER A 650 -20.54 -5.41 -14.77
N GLY A 651 -20.23 -5.51 -13.47
CA GLY A 651 -18.92 -5.87 -12.92
C GLY A 651 -17.88 -4.74 -12.96
N GLY A 652 -18.26 -3.53 -13.39
CA GLY A 652 -17.35 -2.38 -13.43
C GLY A 652 -17.20 -1.68 -12.10
N ARG A 653 -16.09 -0.95 -11.94
CA ARG A 653 -15.86 -0.12 -10.75
C ARG A 653 -16.92 0.99 -10.63
N ALA A 654 -17.43 1.21 -9.42
CA ALA A 654 -18.34 2.31 -9.09
C ALA A 654 -18.17 2.76 -7.64
N ASP A 655 -17.31 3.76 -7.40
CA ASP A 655 -17.04 4.27 -6.05
C ASP A 655 -18.28 4.96 -5.43
N GLY A 656 -19.14 5.57 -6.27
CA GLY A 656 -20.40 6.17 -5.84
C GLY A 656 -21.40 5.17 -5.24
N ALA A 657 -21.29 3.87 -5.58
CA ALA A 657 -22.12 2.83 -4.99
C ALA A 657 -21.85 2.69 -3.48
N MET A 658 -20.58 2.69 -3.11
CA MET A 658 -20.12 2.60 -1.73
C MET A 658 -20.44 3.88 -0.93
N ASP A 659 -20.18 5.06 -1.50
CA ASP A 659 -20.53 6.34 -0.86
C ASP A 659 -22.03 6.42 -0.51
N ARG A 660 -22.89 6.12 -1.50
CA ARG A 660 -24.35 6.17 -1.34
C ARG A 660 -24.87 5.11 -0.37
N PHE A 661 -24.29 3.92 -0.36
CA PHE A 661 -24.62 2.87 0.60
C PHE A 661 -24.35 3.31 2.05
N LEU A 662 -23.18 3.88 2.32
CA LEU A 662 -22.81 4.33 3.66
C LEU A 662 -23.65 5.53 4.13
N ARG A 663 -23.88 6.50 3.24
CA ARG A 663 -24.75 7.67 3.54
C ARG A 663 -26.20 7.26 3.77
N ALA A 664 -26.71 6.24 3.05
CA ALA A 664 -28.05 5.70 3.26
C ALA A 664 -28.23 5.12 4.67
N HIS A 665 -27.24 4.35 5.15
CA HIS A 665 -27.25 3.84 6.52
C HIS A 665 -27.15 4.96 7.55
N ASP A 666 -26.22 5.92 7.41
CA ASP A 666 -26.11 7.03 8.37
C ASP A 666 -27.41 7.85 8.44
N SER A 667 -28.04 8.15 7.28
CA SER A 667 -29.32 8.85 7.22
C SER A 667 -30.43 8.07 7.91
N HIS A 668 -30.61 6.78 7.57
CA HIS A 668 -31.67 5.94 8.14
C HIS A 668 -31.55 5.86 9.66
N TRP A 669 -30.36 5.55 10.20
CA TRP A 669 -30.19 5.31 11.63
C TRP A 669 -30.16 6.59 12.48
N ARG A 670 -30.01 7.77 11.86
CA ARG A 670 -30.25 9.06 12.54
C ARG A 670 -31.73 9.29 12.79
N GLU A 671 -32.58 8.90 11.85
CA GLU A 671 -34.02 9.18 11.87
C GLU A 671 -34.83 8.04 12.50
N SER A 672 -34.40 6.79 12.30
CA SER A 672 -35.14 5.56 12.59
C SER A 672 -34.33 4.59 13.46
N ASN A 673 -34.11 4.95 14.73
CA ASN A 673 -33.38 4.11 15.68
C ASN A 673 -34.05 4.14 17.08
N PRO A 674 -34.83 3.11 17.45
CA PRO A 674 -35.62 3.12 18.68
C PRO A 674 -34.73 3.11 19.93
N VAL A 675 -35.22 3.69 21.03
CA VAL A 675 -34.49 3.76 22.31
C VAL A 675 -34.97 2.65 23.25
N SER A 676 -34.04 1.98 23.92
CA SER A 676 -34.33 0.92 24.88
C SER A 676 -34.94 1.48 26.15
N ALA A 677 -36.05 0.87 26.59
CA ALA A 677 -36.61 1.13 27.91
C ALA A 677 -35.75 0.57 29.07
N LEU A 678 -34.80 -0.35 28.78
CA LEU A 678 -33.99 -1.03 29.80
C LEU A 678 -32.67 -0.30 30.11
N TYR A 679 -31.95 0.15 29.08
CA TYR A 679 -30.65 0.84 29.25
C TYR A 679 -30.66 2.31 28.81
N GLY A 680 -31.77 2.82 28.25
CA GLY A 680 -31.95 4.24 27.94
C GLY A 680 -31.17 4.76 26.72
N GLY A 681 -30.53 3.90 25.93
CA GLY A 681 -29.80 4.25 24.71
C GLY A 681 -30.46 3.71 23.43
N PRO A 682 -29.99 4.12 22.24
CA PRO A 682 -30.52 3.65 20.96
C PRO A 682 -30.22 2.17 20.72
N MET A 683 -31.10 1.48 19.99
CA MET A 683 -30.97 0.08 19.59
C MET A 683 -29.65 -0.17 18.87
N LEU A 684 -29.37 0.57 17.79
CA LEU A 684 -28.07 0.54 17.13
C LEU A 684 -27.16 1.57 17.79
N ASP A 685 -26.03 1.11 18.33
CA ASP A 685 -24.96 1.98 18.79
C ASP A 685 -24.19 2.49 17.57
N ARG A 686 -24.51 3.71 17.14
CA ARG A 686 -23.97 4.33 15.92
C ARG A 686 -22.47 4.62 16.01
N GLU A 687 -21.92 4.74 17.21
CA GLU A 687 -20.47 4.85 17.38
C GLU A 687 -19.76 3.51 17.14
N ARG A 688 -20.50 2.39 17.16
CA ARG A 688 -20.01 1.02 16.96
C ARG A 688 -20.50 0.41 15.65
N VAL A 689 -20.55 1.24 14.59
CA VAL A 689 -20.76 0.81 13.21
C VAL A 689 -19.41 0.79 12.50
N TYR A 690 -18.78 -0.39 12.47
CA TYR A 690 -17.45 -0.60 11.90
C TYR A 690 -17.56 -0.74 10.38
N VAL A 691 -17.21 0.31 9.66
CA VAL A 691 -17.17 0.25 8.19
C VAL A 691 -16.05 -0.69 7.75
N TRP A 692 -16.37 -1.60 6.83
CA TRP A 692 -15.42 -2.51 6.21
C TRP A 692 -15.02 -1.96 4.83
N ALA A 693 -13.76 -1.64 4.54
CA ALA A 693 -12.59 -1.68 5.44
C ALA A 693 -11.52 -0.61 5.12
N TRP A 694 -10.69 -0.31 6.11
CA TRP A 694 -9.48 0.50 5.96
C TRP A 694 -8.22 -0.38 6.06
N ASP A 695 -7.38 -0.33 5.05
CA ASP A 695 -6.13 -1.09 4.99
C ASP A 695 -4.99 -0.31 5.63
N THR A 696 -4.16 -1.00 6.42
CA THR A 696 -2.99 -0.37 7.04
C THR A 696 -1.83 -0.20 6.07
N ARG A 697 -1.92 -0.75 4.86
CA ARG A 697 -1.03 -0.40 3.76
C ARG A 697 -1.43 0.99 3.23
N PRO A 698 -0.49 1.95 3.17
CA PRO A 698 -0.80 3.33 2.80
C PRO A 698 -1.24 3.43 1.34
N PHE A 699 -2.12 4.40 1.04
CA PHE A 699 -2.52 4.75 -0.33
C PHE A 699 -1.70 5.95 -0.82
N PRO A 700 -1.28 6.01 -2.10
CA PRO A 700 -1.59 5.08 -3.18
C PRO A 700 -0.61 3.90 -3.29
N GLU A 701 0.37 3.76 -2.37
CA GLU A 701 1.35 2.68 -2.42
C GLU A 701 0.67 1.33 -2.57
N PHE A 702 -0.35 1.04 -1.76
CA PHE A 702 -1.40 0.07 -2.11
C PHE A 702 -2.56 0.84 -2.78
N PRO A 703 -2.95 0.47 -4.01
CA PRO A 703 -2.66 -0.78 -4.72
C PRO A 703 -1.47 -0.76 -5.70
N LEU A 704 -0.69 0.31 -5.82
CA LEU A 704 0.33 0.43 -6.88
C LEU A 704 1.53 -0.55 -6.74
N GLY A 705 1.79 -1.08 -5.54
CA GLY A 705 2.92 -1.96 -5.22
C GLY A 705 2.68 -3.45 -5.48
N ASP A 706 2.38 -3.83 -6.72
CA ASP A 706 2.13 -5.23 -7.13
C ASP A 706 3.33 -6.17 -6.96
N THR A 707 4.55 -5.63 -6.98
CA THR A 707 5.79 -6.37 -6.65
C THR A 707 5.96 -6.66 -5.16
N VAL A 708 5.21 -5.96 -4.30
CA VAL A 708 5.26 -6.11 -2.84
C VAL A 708 4.09 -6.95 -2.34
N TRP A 709 2.89 -6.75 -2.90
CA TRP A 709 1.65 -7.42 -2.48
C TRP A 709 0.95 -8.11 -3.65
N GLY A 710 0.52 -9.36 -3.46
CA GLY A 710 -0.13 -10.16 -4.51
C GLY A 710 -1.62 -9.89 -4.71
N ASP A 711 -2.26 -9.09 -3.84
CA ASP A 711 -3.71 -8.84 -3.81
C ASP A 711 -4.11 -7.43 -4.29
N THR A 712 -3.20 -6.70 -4.96
CA THR A 712 -3.42 -5.31 -5.39
C THR A 712 -4.59 -5.12 -6.35
N ALA A 713 -4.85 -6.11 -7.23
CA ALA A 713 -5.95 -6.07 -8.17
C ALA A 713 -7.33 -6.01 -7.48
N ASN A 714 -7.44 -6.55 -6.26
CA ASN A 714 -8.71 -6.63 -5.53
C ASN A 714 -9.16 -5.26 -4.99
N TRP A 715 -8.23 -4.32 -4.74
CA TRP A 715 -8.56 -2.97 -4.26
C TRP A 715 -9.61 -2.29 -5.13
N ARG A 716 -9.52 -2.50 -6.45
CA ARG A 716 -10.35 -1.80 -7.44
C ARG A 716 -11.84 -2.08 -7.31
N LEU A 717 -12.21 -3.30 -6.93
CA LEU A 717 -13.61 -3.76 -6.90
C LEU A 717 -14.07 -4.18 -5.49
N GLY A 718 -13.17 -4.32 -4.52
CA GLY A 718 -13.57 -4.65 -3.15
C GLY A 718 -14.01 -3.44 -2.31
N HIS A 719 -14.10 -3.64 -1.01
CA HIS A 719 -14.66 -2.72 -0.01
C HIS A 719 -13.65 -1.70 0.57
N TRP A 720 -12.45 -1.59 -0.01
CA TRP A 720 -11.40 -0.72 0.52
C TRP A 720 -11.81 0.76 0.48
N LEU A 721 -11.67 1.44 1.61
CA LEU A 721 -11.96 2.87 1.76
C LEU A 721 -10.76 3.76 1.37
N ASN A 722 -9.55 3.23 1.43
CA ASN A 722 -8.31 3.97 1.12
C ASN A 722 -8.39 4.56 -0.30
N GLY A 723 -8.13 5.87 -0.41
CA GLY A 723 -8.25 6.64 -1.66
C GLY A 723 -9.68 7.10 -2.00
N ARG A 724 -10.70 6.29 -1.69
CA ARG A 724 -12.11 6.57 -2.00
C ARG A 724 -12.74 7.56 -1.02
N LEU A 725 -12.47 7.43 0.28
CA LEU A 725 -12.97 8.39 1.29
C LEU A 725 -12.38 9.80 1.12
N SER A 726 -11.21 9.91 0.49
CA SER A 726 -10.60 11.19 0.14
C SER A 726 -11.11 11.78 -1.18
N GLY A 727 -12.02 11.07 -1.86
CA GLY A 727 -12.72 11.54 -3.05
C GLY A 727 -13.93 12.43 -2.72
N VAL A 728 -14.75 12.70 -3.72
CA VAL A 728 -15.94 13.54 -3.59
C VAL A 728 -17.08 13.06 -4.49
N ALA A 729 -18.26 12.87 -3.90
CA ALA A 729 -19.50 12.62 -4.64
C ALA A 729 -19.97 13.90 -5.35
N LEU A 730 -20.52 13.77 -6.57
CA LEU A 730 -20.85 14.92 -7.40
C LEU A 730 -21.93 15.82 -6.78
N ASP A 731 -22.89 15.26 -6.05
CA ASP A 731 -23.91 16.03 -5.34
C ASP A 731 -23.31 16.92 -4.24
N GLU A 732 -22.38 16.37 -3.47
CA GLU A 732 -21.63 17.10 -2.43
C GLU A 732 -20.64 18.11 -3.03
N LEU A 733 -20.03 17.81 -4.19
CA LEU A 733 -19.17 18.74 -4.91
C LEU A 733 -19.94 19.98 -5.36
N ILE A 734 -21.09 19.80 -6.01
CA ILE A 734 -21.92 20.91 -6.49
C ILE A 734 -22.36 21.77 -5.30
N ALA A 735 -22.84 21.14 -4.23
CA ALA A 735 -23.25 21.85 -3.02
C ALA A 735 -22.09 22.65 -2.40
N ALA A 736 -20.89 22.07 -2.32
CA ALA A 736 -19.71 22.74 -1.80
C ALA A 736 -19.28 23.94 -2.66
N ILE A 737 -19.31 23.81 -4.00
CA ILE A 737 -19.01 24.90 -4.93
C ILE A 737 -20.00 26.05 -4.77
N LEU A 738 -21.32 25.76 -4.72
CA LEU A 738 -22.33 26.81 -4.54
C LEU A 738 -22.13 27.54 -3.22
N SER A 739 -21.84 26.82 -2.14
CA SER A 739 -21.54 27.39 -0.82
C SER A 739 -20.30 28.29 -0.86
N ASP A 740 -19.19 27.83 -1.43
CA ASP A 740 -17.94 28.61 -1.49
C ASP A 740 -18.08 29.87 -2.37
N PHE A 741 -19.01 29.87 -3.33
CA PHE A 741 -19.36 31.04 -4.15
C PHE A 741 -20.44 31.94 -3.51
N GLY A 742 -20.89 31.64 -2.29
CA GLY A 742 -21.89 32.41 -1.56
C GLY A 742 -23.32 32.32 -2.13
N LEU A 743 -23.65 31.23 -2.82
CA LEU A 743 -24.98 30.96 -3.35
C LEU A 743 -25.81 30.13 -2.36
N GLY A 744 -27.14 30.22 -2.47
CA GLY A 744 -28.07 29.51 -1.58
C GLY A 744 -28.07 27.98 -1.78
N GLU A 745 -28.69 27.26 -0.84
CA GLU A 745 -28.79 25.81 -0.88
C GLU A 745 -29.52 25.31 -2.14
N ALA A 746 -28.91 24.36 -2.84
CA ALA A 746 -29.50 23.67 -3.98
C ALA A 746 -29.98 22.26 -3.59
N ASP A 747 -30.91 21.71 -4.36
CA ASP A 747 -31.22 20.29 -4.33
C ASP A 747 -30.29 19.55 -5.29
N CYS A 748 -29.30 18.86 -4.75
CA CYS A 748 -28.37 18.04 -5.52
C CYS A 748 -28.63 16.53 -5.37
N SER A 749 -29.68 16.11 -4.66
CA SER A 749 -29.84 14.71 -4.24
C SER A 749 -30.01 13.75 -5.42
N GLY A 750 -30.55 14.25 -6.54
CA GLY A 750 -30.71 13.48 -7.79
C GLY A 750 -29.47 13.47 -8.68
N THR A 751 -28.31 13.88 -8.17
CA THR A 751 -27.03 13.89 -8.91
C THR A 751 -26.14 12.71 -8.51
N GLU A 752 -25.55 12.05 -9.49
CA GLU A 752 -24.68 10.88 -9.37
C GLU A 752 -23.38 11.11 -10.14
N GLY A 753 -22.30 10.67 -9.52
CA GLY A 753 -20.94 10.82 -10.01
C GLY A 753 -19.98 10.84 -8.84
N HIS A 754 -18.73 10.49 -9.10
CA HIS A 754 -17.67 10.54 -8.12
C HIS A 754 -16.41 11.07 -8.79
N LEU A 755 -15.57 11.80 -8.06
CA LEU A 755 -14.24 12.18 -8.51
C LEU A 755 -13.26 11.91 -7.36
N SER A 756 -12.00 11.61 -7.68
CA SER A 756 -10.94 11.62 -6.67
C SER A 756 -10.70 13.04 -6.14
N GLY A 757 -10.91 14.07 -6.97
CA GLY A 757 -10.95 15.45 -6.52
C GLY A 757 -11.18 16.44 -7.65
N PHE A 758 -11.31 17.73 -7.30
CA PHE A 758 -11.58 18.82 -8.22
C PHE A 758 -10.90 20.11 -7.76
N VAL A 759 -10.39 20.91 -8.70
CA VAL A 759 -9.65 22.14 -8.41
C VAL A 759 -10.25 23.32 -9.15
N ILE A 760 -10.46 24.42 -8.44
CA ILE A 760 -10.77 25.74 -9.02
C ILE A 760 -9.55 26.63 -8.78
N ALA A 761 -8.71 26.78 -9.79
CA ALA A 761 -7.41 27.45 -9.64
C ALA A 761 -7.41 28.92 -10.06
N GLU A 762 -8.44 29.38 -10.77
CA GLU A 762 -8.55 30.75 -11.24
C GLU A 762 -9.91 31.34 -10.88
N PRO A 763 -10.00 32.66 -10.67
CA PRO A 763 -11.28 33.32 -10.44
C PRO A 763 -12.24 33.04 -11.61
N SER A 764 -13.41 32.51 -11.29
CA SER A 764 -14.44 32.18 -12.28
C SER A 764 -15.83 32.52 -11.73
N SER A 765 -16.88 32.20 -12.48
CA SER A 765 -18.25 32.20 -11.96
C SER A 765 -18.66 30.78 -11.58
N ALA A 766 -19.58 30.61 -10.63
CA ALA A 766 -20.10 29.29 -10.26
C ALA A 766 -20.60 28.51 -11.50
N ARG A 767 -21.30 29.21 -12.41
CA ARG A 767 -21.71 28.63 -13.70
C ARG A 767 -20.53 28.15 -14.54
N GLY A 768 -19.50 28.98 -14.72
CA GLY A 768 -18.33 28.63 -15.53
C GLY A 768 -17.54 27.45 -14.99
N VAL A 769 -17.61 27.20 -13.67
CA VAL A 769 -17.02 26.02 -13.02
C VAL A 769 -17.93 24.78 -13.17
N LEU A 770 -19.24 24.94 -12.95
CA LEU A 770 -20.17 23.83 -12.93
C LEU A 770 -20.50 23.30 -14.33
N GLU A 771 -20.62 24.16 -15.34
CA GLU A 771 -21.09 23.78 -16.68
C GLU A 771 -20.28 22.64 -17.34
N PRO A 772 -18.92 22.63 -17.30
CA PRO A 772 -18.15 21.47 -17.77
C PRO A 772 -18.46 20.17 -17.01
N LEU A 773 -18.63 20.23 -15.68
CA LEU A 773 -19.00 19.07 -14.85
C LEU A 773 -20.38 18.55 -15.23
N LEU A 774 -21.37 19.44 -15.30
CA LEU A 774 -22.74 19.09 -15.66
C LEU A 774 -22.82 18.45 -17.05
N ASN A 775 -22.08 19.01 -18.02
CA ASN A 775 -22.00 18.47 -19.38
C ASN A 775 -21.37 17.08 -19.42
N ALA A 776 -20.23 16.86 -18.73
CA ALA A 776 -19.54 15.57 -18.72
C ALA A 776 -20.36 14.48 -18.02
N PHE A 777 -20.95 14.77 -16.87
CA PHE A 777 -21.74 13.80 -16.10
C PHE A 777 -23.20 13.65 -16.57
N GLY A 778 -23.66 14.52 -17.49
CA GLY A 778 -25.04 14.48 -17.99
C GLY A 778 -26.05 14.85 -16.91
N VAL A 779 -25.81 16.00 -16.26
CA VAL A 779 -26.65 16.57 -15.21
C VAL A 779 -27.29 17.85 -15.76
N HIS A 780 -28.59 18.02 -15.52
CA HIS A 780 -29.27 19.29 -15.78
C HIS A 780 -29.42 20.07 -14.49
N GLY A 781 -29.12 21.37 -14.55
CA GLY A 781 -29.41 22.35 -13.51
C GLY A 781 -30.58 23.24 -13.95
N TYR A 782 -31.61 23.34 -13.12
CA TYR A 782 -32.77 24.21 -13.34
C TYR A 782 -33.23 24.84 -12.02
N GLU A 783 -34.19 25.75 -12.11
CA GLU A 783 -34.83 26.36 -10.94
C GLU A 783 -36.22 25.75 -10.76
N GLU A 784 -36.54 25.40 -9.53
CA GLU A 784 -37.86 24.92 -9.11
C GLU A 784 -38.23 25.57 -7.77
N ALA A 785 -39.33 26.32 -7.76
CA ALA A 785 -39.89 26.97 -6.56
C ALA A 785 -38.90 27.85 -5.76
N GLY A 786 -38.05 28.60 -6.47
CA GLY A 786 -37.02 29.49 -5.94
C GLY A 786 -35.71 28.81 -5.57
N ARG A 787 -35.56 27.50 -5.85
CA ARG A 787 -34.38 26.69 -5.50
C ARG A 787 -33.70 26.14 -6.75
N PHE A 788 -32.38 26.11 -6.77
CA PHE A 788 -31.65 25.39 -7.81
C PHE A 788 -31.76 23.88 -7.58
N VAL A 789 -32.04 23.12 -8.64
CA VAL A 789 -32.17 21.67 -8.62
C VAL A 789 -31.23 21.09 -9.68
N PHE A 790 -30.44 20.08 -9.27
CA PHE A 790 -29.50 19.37 -10.12
C PHE A 790 -29.82 17.87 -10.14
N ARG A 791 -30.05 17.32 -11.34
CA ARG A 791 -30.37 15.90 -11.52
C ARG A 791 -29.73 15.30 -12.75
N ASN A 792 -29.32 14.03 -12.70
CA ASN A 792 -28.93 13.31 -13.91
C ASN A 792 -30.09 13.21 -14.90
N ILE A 793 -29.75 13.31 -16.19
CA ILE A 793 -30.69 13.23 -17.30
C ILE A 793 -31.25 11.80 -17.42
N GLN A 794 -30.41 10.80 -17.20
CA GLN A 794 -30.71 9.37 -17.36
C GLN A 794 -31.30 8.75 -16.08
N ARG A 795 -32.34 9.36 -15.51
CA ARG A 795 -33.06 8.83 -14.33
C ARG A 795 -34.30 8.07 -14.74
N GLY A 796 -34.61 6.95 -14.10
CA GLY A 796 -35.81 6.12 -14.26
C GLY A 796 -37.13 6.76 -13.78
N ALA A 797 -37.20 8.09 -13.68
CA ALA A 797 -38.41 8.81 -13.30
C ALA A 797 -39.59 8.51 -14.25
N PRO A 798 -40.84 8.55 -13.76
CA PRO A 798 -42.02 8.28 -14.57
C PRO A 798 -42.05 9.13 -15.85
N VAL A 799 -42.29 8.47 -16.99
CA VAL A 799 -42.38 9.15 -18.27
C VAL A 799 -43.79 9.69 -18.45
N LEU A 800 -43.92 11.01 -18.54
CA LEU A 800 -45.20 11.66 -18.83
C LEU A 800 -45.61 11.37 -20.28
N SER A 801 -46.69 10.61 -20.48
CA SER A 801 -47.28 10.44 -21.80
C SER A 801 -48.10 11.68 -22.14
N LEU A 802 -47.61 12.46 -23.10
CA LEU A 802 -48.36 13.58 -23.66
C LEU A 802 -49.28 13.00 -24.74
N GLY A 803 -50.59 12.95 -24.46
CA GLY A 803 -51.61 12.56 -25.44
C GLY A 803 -51.72 13.55 -26.61
N LYS A 804 -52.88 13.60 -27.30
CA LYS A 804 -53.19 14.64 -28.31
C LYS A 804 -53.44 16.04 -27.70
N ALA A 805 -52.73 16.39 -26.63
CA ALA A 805 -52.93 17.59 -25.82
C ALA A 805 -52.16 18.82 -26.33
N LEU A 806 -51.71 18.80 -27.59
CA LEU A 806 -50.99 19.92 -28.18
C LEU A 806 -51.93 21.07 -28.53
N VAL A 807 -51.46 22.29 -28.30
CA VAL A 807 -52.14 23.50 -28.77
C VAL A 807 -51.61 23.86 -30.14
N GLN A 808 -52.51 24.14 -31.08
CA GLN A 808 -52.16 24.74 -32.36
C GLN A 808 -51.86 26.23 -32.15
N PRO A 809 -50.63 26.71 -32.39
CA PRO A 809 -50.31 28.13 -32.30
C PRO A 809 -50.93 28.92 -33.46
N GLU A 810 -51.05 30.25 -33.30
CA GLU A 810 -51.55 31.16 -34.36
C GLU A 810 -50.62 31.17 -35.60
N GLU A 811 -49.31 31.03 -35.39
CA GLU A 811 -48.30 30.83 -36.44
C GLU A 811 -47.45 29.57 -36.14
N GLY A 812 -47.24 28.71 -37.13
CA GLY A 812 -46.43 27.49 -37.02
C GLY A 812 -47.21 26.18 -36.87
N GLU A 813 -46.49 25.08 -36.64
CA GLU A 813 -47.03 23.72 -36.48
C GLU A 813 -47.21 23.36 -34.99
N ALA A 814 -48.23 22.57 -34.66
CA ALA A 814 -48.48 22.12 -33.27
C ALA A 814 -47.33 21.28 -32.68
N LEU A 815 -46.57 20.57 -33.54
CA LEU A 815 -45.35 19.84 -33.19
C LEU A 815 -44.33 20.00 -34.31
N THR A 816 -43.13 20.48 -33.96
CA THR A 816 -41.97 20.49 -34.85
C THR A 816 -40.94 19.50 -34.33
N LEU A 817 -40.50 18.58 -35.18
CA LEU A 817 -39.39 17.67 -34.91
C LEU A 817 -38.21 18.08 -35.77
N GLU A 818 -37.12 18.47 -35.13
CA GLU A 818 -35.87 18.84 -35.77
C GLU A 818 -34.89 17.66 -35.63
N LEU A 819 -34.31 17.23 -36.75
CA LEU A 819 -33.25 16.23 -36.80
C LEU A 819 -32.01 16.86 -37.42
N GLU A 820 -30.98 17.08 -36.61
CA GLU A 820 -29.65 17.47 -37.07
C GLU A 820 -29.00 16.30 -37.85
N ASP A 821 -28.32 16.64 -38.94
CA ASP A 821 -27.60 15.67 -39.77
C ASP A 821 -26.52 14.97 -38.93
N GLY A 822 -26.42 13.64 -39.07
CA GLY A 822 -25.38 12.87 -38.40
C GLY A 822 -23.98 13.24 -38.87
N GLY A 823 -23.83 13.73 -40.11
CA GLY A 823 -22.54 14.14 -40.67
C GLY A 823 -21.93 15.38 -40.00
N THR A 824 -22.74 16.21 -39.33
CA THR A 824 -22.26 17.41 -38.63
C THR A 824 -21.90 17.15 -37.16
N LEU A 825 -22.14 15.93 -36.67
CA LEU A 825 -21.79 15.53 -35.30
C LEU A 825 -20.29 15.20 -35.19
N PRO A 826 -19.69 15.34 -33.99
CA PRO A 826 -18.31 14.92 -33.77
C PRO A 826 -18.14 13.42 -34.00
N SER A 827 -17.10 13.05 -34.75
CA SER A 827 -16.70 11.64 -34.93
C SER A 827 -15.92 11.09 -33.74
N GLN A 828 -15.33 11.98 -32.94
CA GLN A 828 -14.53 11.65 -31.77
C GLN A 828 -14.79 12.66 -30.67
N VAL A 829 -14.77 12.22 -29.42
CA VAL A 829 -14.66 13.09 -28.24
C VAL A 829 -13.42 12.72 -27.46
N GLU A 830 -12.74 13.71 -26.91
CA GLU A 830 -11.62 13.56 -26.00
C GLU A 830 -11.93 14.24 -24.68
N LEU A 831 -11.92 13.48 -23.58
CA LEU A 831 -12.06 13.97 -22.22
C LEU A 831 -10.68 14.03 -21.56
N TYR A 832 -10.27 15.22 -21.16
CA TYR A 832 -9.02 15.47 -20.46
C TYR A 832 -9.26 15.70 -18.96
N CYS A 833 -8.50 15.01 -18.12
CA CYS A 833 -8.51 15.11 -16.66
C CYS A 833 -7.16 14.65 -16.08
N ASN A 834 -6.98 14.70 -14.76
CA ASN A 834 -5.79 14.19 -14.09
C ASN A 834 -6.00 12.74 -13.60
N ASP A 835 -4.99 11.89 -13.70
CA ASP A 835 -5.03 10.51 -13.16
C ASP A 835 -4.38 10.43 -11.77
N PRO A 836 -5.15 10.23 -10.69
CA PRO A 836 -4.61 10.17 -9.31
C PRO A 836 -3.65 8.99 -9.09
N MET A 837 -3.76 7.92 -9.89
CA MET A 837 -2.90 6.73 -9.81
C MET A 837 -1.61 6.83 -10.63
N ARG A 838 -1.43 7.95 -11.35
CA ARG A 838 -0.21 8.27 -12.12
C ARG A 838 0.31 9.65 -11.74
N ASP A 839 0.43 9.89 -10.44
CA ASP A 839 0.95 11.13 -9.88
C ASP A 839 0.23 12.41 -10.38
N PHE A 840 -1.07 12.30 -10.69
CA PHE A 840 -1.91 13.38 -11.21
C PHE A 840 -1.45 13.90 -12.58
N GLN A 841 -0.79 13.07 -13.39
CA GLN A 841 -0.50 13.40 -14.78
C GLN A 841 -1.80 13.58 -15.58
N VAL A 842 -1.79 14.56 -16.49
CA VAL A 842 -2.91 14.79 -17.41
C VAL A 842 -3.04 13.59 -18.35
N MET A 843 -4.25 13.07 -18.46
CA MET A 843 -4.61 11.98 -19.35
C MET A 843 -5.75 12.39 -20.28
N ALA A 844 -5.87 11.72 -21.42
CA ALA A 844 -6.97 11.86 -22.35
C ALA A 844 -7.68 10.51 -22.54
N ALA A 845 -8.99 10.47 -22.32
CA ALA A 845 -9.83 9.34 -22.68
C ALA A 845 -10.66 9.72 -23.90
N SER A 846 -10.81 8.81 -24.86
CA SER A 846 -11.54 9.11 -26.10
C SER A 846 -12.59 8.06 -26.42
N ALA A 847 -13.66 8.54 -27.05
CA ALA A 847 -14.71 7.70 -27.64
C ALA A 847 -14.87 8.09 -29.11
N ARG A 848 -14.94 7.11 -30.00
CA ARG A 848 -14.98 7.31 -31.46
C ARG A 848 -16.19 6.63 -32.08
N ARG A 849 -16.70 7.21 -33.17
CA ARG A 849 -17.73 6.66 -34.04
C ARG A 849 -17.24 6.70 -35.50
N ASP A 850 -17.74 5.76 -36.31
CA ASP A 850 -17.37 5.69 -37.74
C ASP A 850 -18.02 6.80 -38.58
N ALA A 851 -19.13 7.36 -38.10
CA ALA A 851 -19.86 8.46 -38.73
C ALA A 851 -19.69 9.77 -37.95
N GLY A 852 -19.75 10.90 -38.65
CA GLY A 852 -19.50 12.25 -38.11
C GLY A 852 -18.21 12.86 -38.66
N GLN A 853 -17.86 14.05 -38.20
CA GLN A 853 -16.62 14.75 -38.57
C GLN A 853 -16.01 15.50 -37.38
N GLY A 854 -14.68 15.55 -37.33
CA GLY A 854 -13.95 16.30 -36.31
C GLY A 854 -13.92 15.65 -34.92
N THR A 855 -13.32 16.38 -33.99
CA THR A 855 -13.10 15.98 -32.59
C THR A 855 -13.68 17.05 -31.67
N GLU A 856 -14.52 16.63 -30.73
CA GLU A 856 -14.96 17.47 -29.61
C GLU A 856 -14.00 17.30 -28.43
N THR A 857 -13.65 18.38 -27.74
CA THR A 857 -12.78 18.32 -26.55
C THR A 857 -13.55 18.73 -25.30
N LEU A 858 -13.55 17.85 -24.31
CA LEU A 858 -14.04 18.10 -22.96
C LEU A 858 -12.82 18.18 -22.03
N SER A 859 -12.77 19.20 -21.18
CA SER A 859 -11.70 19.37 -20.19
C SER A 859 -12.28 19.57 -18.81
N LEU A 860 -11.84 18.77 -17.86
CA LEU A 860 -12.23 18.87 -16.46
C LEU A 860 -11.00 19.16 -15.61
N SER A 861 -11.10 20.15 -14.73
CA SER A 861 -10.12 20.41 -13.66
C SER A 861 -10.24 19.40 -12.50
N GLY A 862 -10.71 18.19 -12.81
CA GLY A 862 -10.93 17.09 -11.88
C GLY A 862 -9.93 15.96 -12.06
N SER A 863 -9.83 15.14 -11.02
CA SER A 863 -9.01 13.93 -10.99
C SER A 863 -9.90 12.70 -10.97
N MET A 864 -9.67 11.76 -11.88
CA MET A 864 -10.36 10.47 -11.96
C MET A 864 -9.52 9.48 -12.77
N GLU A 865 -9.80 8.20 -12.61
CA GLU A 865 -9.13 7.13 -13.33
C GLU A 865 -9.57 7.05 -14.79
N GLN A 866 -8.66 6.57 -15.64
CA GLN A 866 -8.85 6.50 -17.10
C GLN A 866 -10.13 5.77 -17.51
N GLY A 867 -10.48 4.67 -16.83
CA GLY A 867 -11.66 3.90 -17.19
C GLY A 867 -12.98 4.61 -16.90
N GLN A 868 -13.06 5.38 -15.80
CA GLN A 868 -14.20 6.26 -15.53
C GLN A 868 -14.28 7.39 -16.57
N ALA A 869 -13.15 8.03 -16.89
CA ALA A 869 -13.08 9.05 -17.93
C ALA A 869 -13.55 8.53 -19.29
N GLY A 870 -13.18 7.30 -19.65
CA GLY A 870 -13.66 6.62 -20.86
C GLY A 870 -15.17 6.36 -20.85
N ALA A 871 -15.72 5.90 -19.71
CA ALA A 871 -17.16 5.70 -19.57
C ALA A 871 -17.94 7.03 -19.72
N LEU A 872 -17.42 8.14 -19.18
CA LEU A 872 -18.02 9.47 -19.35
C LEU A 872 -17.95 9.96 -20.79
N ALA A 873 -16.83 9.76 -21.49
CA ALA A 873 -16.66 10.12 -22.90
C ALA A 873 -17.65 9.36 -23.80
N GLU A 874 -17.81 8.05 -23.58
CA GLU A 874 -18.78 7.22 -24.29
C GLU A 874 -20.23 7.64 -23.97
N ALA A 875 -20.53 7.97 -22.71
CA ALA A 875 -21.86 8.42 -22.29
C ALA A 875 -22.20 9.76 -22.94
N TRP A 876 -21.24 10.68 -22.98
CA TRP A 876 -21.38 11.96 -23.65
C TRP A 876 -21.63 11.80 -25.14
N MET A 877 -20.85 10.94 -25.82
CA MET A 877 -21.03 10.65 -27.25
C MET A 877 -22.44 10.10 -27.54
N ALA A 878 -22.95 9.21 -26.68
CA ALA A 878 -24.30 8.68 -26.78
C ALA A 878 -25.38 9.77 -26.57
N ARG A 879 -25.21 10.65 -25.57
CA ARG A 879 -26.11 11.79 -25.31
C ARG A 879 -26.13 12.77 -26.49
N ARG A 880 -24.97 13.23 -26.96
CA ARG A 880 -24.87 14.17 -28.09
C ARG A 880 -25.53 13.62 -29.36
N HIS A 881 -25.39 12.31 -29.63
CA HIS A 881 -26.05 11.67 -30.77
C HIS A 881 -27.58 11.55 -30.58
N ALA A 882 -28.07 11.45 -29.35
CA ALA A 882 -29.50 11.46 -29.06
C ALA A 882 -30.10 12.86 -29.22
N GLU A 883 -29.42 13.87 -28.65
CA GLU A 883 -29.81 15.29 -28.64
C GLU A 883 -29.95 15.93 -30.03
N ARG A 884 -29.38 15.29 -31.06
CA ARG A 884 -29.61 15.66 -32.47
C ARG A 884 -31.09 15.67 -32.86
N ARG A 885 -31.95 15.04 -32.06
CA ARG A 885 -33.42 15.10 -32.18
C ARG A 885 -33.98 16.06 -31.14
N THR A 886 -34.56 17.16 -31.62
CA THR A 886 -35.26 18.14 -30.79
C THR A 886 -36.73 18.17 -31.16
N ALA A 887 -37.61 18.25 -30.16
CA ALA A 887 -39.04 18.48 -30.32
C ALA A 887 -39.42 19.86 -29.78
N ARG A 888 -40.24 20.59 -30.52
CA ARG A 888 -40.87 21.85 -30.08
C ARG A 888 -42.36 21.74 -30.25
N PHE A 889 -43.11 22.07 -29.20
CA PHE A 889 -44.56 21.98 -29.21
C PHE A 889 -45.16 22.90 -28.15
N SER A 890 -46.46 23.20 -28.25
CA SER A 890 -47.16 24.03 -27.26
C SER A 890 -48.17 23.21 -26.47
N LEU A 891 -48.27 23.47 -25.17
CA LEU A 891 -49.20 22.82 -24.24
C LEU A 891 -50.17 23.83 -23.62
N PRO A 892 -51.39 23.39 -23.25
CA PRO A 892 -52.31 24.20 -22.46
C PRO A 892 -51.84 24.32 -21.00
N TRP A 893 -52.32 25.35 -20.30
CA TRP A 893 -52.04 25.57 -18.88
C TRP A 893 -52.52 24.44 -17.95
N SER A 894 -53.39 23.53 -18.40
CA SER A 894 -53.70 22.30 -17.65
C SER A 894 -52.48 21.40 -17.42
N ASN A 895 -51.39 21.61 -18.16
CA ASN A 895 -50.11 20.91 -18.01
C ASN A 895 -49.07 21.77 -17.25
N ALA A 896 -49.51 22.70 -16.40
CA ALA A 896 -48.62 23.58 -15.63
C ALA A 896 -47.63 22.84 -14.71
N ALA A 897 -47.93 21.59 -14.35
CA ALA A 897 -47.05 20.73 -13.55
C ALA A 897 -45.81 20.22 -14.31
N LEU A 898 -45.71 20.45 -15.63
CA LEU A 898 -44.53 20.11 -16.41
C LEU A 898 -43.42 21.14 -16.17
N HIS A 899 -42.25 20.68 -15.75
CA HIS A 899 -41.07 21.52 -15.48
C HIS A 899 -39.90 21.17 -16.41
N ALA A 900 -38.90 22.06 -16.45
CA ALA A 900 -37.63 21.74 -17.07
C ALA A 900 -37.01 20.52 -16.38
N GLY A 901 -36.43 19.61 -17.17
CA GLY A 901 -35.87 18.35 -16.67
C GLY A 901 -36.85 17.18 -16.63
N ASP A 902 -38.16 17.39 -16.83
CA ASP A 902 -39.14 16.29 -16.86
C ASP A 902 -38.97 15.36 -18.06
N ARG A 903 -39.26 14.07 -17.85
CA ARG A 903 -39.26 13.05 -18.91
C ARG A 903 -40.64 12.96 -19.54
N LEU A 904 -40.69 12.98 -20.87
CA LEU A 904 -41.92 12.86 -21.63
C LEU A 904 -41.79 11.89 -22.80
N ARG A 905 -42.89 11.22 -23.13
CA ARG A 905 -43.01 10.36 -24.31
C ARG A 905 -43.92 11.04 -25.32
N LEU A 906 -43.41 11.18 -26.55
CA LEU A 906 -44.14 11.75 -27.68
C LEU A 906 -44.56 10.63 -28.64
N ASP A 907 -45.73 10.03 -28.41
CA ASP A 907 -46.23 8.92 -29.22
C ASP A 907 -46.63 9.37 -30.64
N MET A 908 -46.94 10.66 -30.83
CA MET A 908 -47.35 11.24 -32.12
C MET A 908 -46.21 11.38 -33.13
N ALA A 909 -44.96 11.19 -32.72
CA ALA A 909 -43.76 11.27 -33.56
C ALA A 909 -43.41 9.94 -34.28
N GLY A 910 -44.10 8.85 -33.95
CA GLY A 910 -43.74 7.49 -34.36
C GLY A 910 -42.54 6.93 -33.56
N GLY A 911 -42.63 5.68 -33.12
CA GLY A 911 -41.50 4.97 -32.48
C GLY A 911 -41.31 5.18 -30.97
N GLY A 912 -42.26 5.80 -30.25
CA GLY A 912 -42.36 5.75 -28.78
C GLY A 912 -41.09 6.15 -28.02
N ARG A 913 -40.43 7.25 -28.43
CA ARG A 913 -39.14 7.68 -27.87
C ARG A 913 -39.35 8.66 -26.70
N ASP A 914 -38.46 8.56 -25.71
CA ASP A 914 -38.43 9.46 -24.56
C ASP A 914 -37.60 10.72 -24.84
N TYR A 915 -38.07 11.83 -24.30
CA TYR A 915 -37.44 13.15 -24.37
C TYR A 915 -37.33 13.72 -22.95
N VAL A 916 -36.42 14.69 -22.78
CA VAL A 916 -36.31 15.52 -21.58
C VAL A 916 -36.66 16.96 -21.93
N VAL A 917 -37.46 17.62 -21.10
CA VAL A 917 -37.75 19.06 -21.25
C VAL A 917 -36.47 19.85 -21.01
N THR A 918 -36.07 20.67 -21.97
CA THR A 918 -34.88 21.55 -21.87
C THR A 918 -35.23 23.03 -21.78
N GLY A 919 -36.47 23.40 -22.09
CA GLY A 919 -36.93 24.77 -21.93
C GLY A 919 -38.45 24.87 -21.96
N ILE A 920 -38.98 25.81 -21.18
CA ILE A 920 -40.39 26.18 -21.16
C ILE A 920 -40.46 27.71 -21.24
N GLU A 921 -41.31 28.22 -22.13
CA GLU A 921 -41.68 29.63 -22.19
C GLU A 921 -43.19 29.75 -21.94
N ASP A 922 -43.55 30.40 -20.82
CA ASP A 922 -44.93 30.53 -20.37
C ASP A 922 -45.53 31.86 -20.85
N GLY A 923 -46.57 31.77 -21.69
CA GLY A 923 -47.35 32.90 -22.19
C GLY A 923 -48.85 32.57 -22.25
N ALA A 924 -49.52 32.88 -23.37
CA ALA A 924 -50.90 32.43 -23.59
C ALA A 924 -51.02 30.89 -23.65
N VAL A 925 -49.96 30.25 -24.14
CA VAL A 925 -49.73 28.79 -24.10
C VAL A 925 -48.36 28.53 -23.46
N ARG A 926 -48.09 27.29 -23.07
CA ARG A 926 -46.76 26.87 -22.59
C ARG A 926 -45.97 26.30 -23.76
N ALA A 927 -45.01 27.05 -24.30
CA ALA A 927 -44.14 26.57 -25.37
C ALA A 927 -43.02 25.69 -24.77
N VAL A 928 -42.90 24.46 -25.23
CA VAL A 928 -41.98 23.46 -24.67
C VAL A 928 -40.94 23.07 -25.72
N LYS A 929 -39.67 23.09 -25.31
CA LYS A 929 -38.56 22.51 -26.04
C LYS A 929 -38.08 21.26 -25.30
N ALA A 930 -37.94 20.15 -26.02
CA ALA A 930 -37.48 18.88 -25.46
C ALA A 930 -36.44 18.23 -26.38
N THR A 931 -35.45 17.55 -25.81
CA THR A 931 -34.42 16.81 -26.56
C THR A 931 -34.55 15.33 -26.31
N ALA A 932 -34.26 14.51 -27.31
CA ALA A 932 -34.39 13.07 -27.17
C ALA A 932 -33.35 12.51 -26.18
N LEU A 933 -33.79 11.60 -25.32
CA LEU A 933 -32.90 10.87 -24.42
C LEU A 933 -32.09 9.83 -25.20
N ALA A 934 -30.83 9.66 -24.80
CA ALA A 934 -30.05 8.52 -25.24
C ALA A 934 -30.67 7.22 -24.72
N PRO A 935 -30.54 6.11 -25.46
CA PRO A 935 -30.78 4.79 -24.88
C PRO A 935 -29.96 4.63 -23.61
N ASN A 936 -30.49 3.92 -22.62
CA ASN A 936 -29.75 3.63 -21.40
C ASN A 936 -28.65 2.62 -21.72
N ILE A 937 -27.45 3.13 -21.98
CA ILE A 937 -26.26 2.32 -22.24
C ILE A 937 -25.49 2.24 -20.93
N VAL A 938 -25.34 1.02 -20.40
CA VAL A 938 -24.47 0.77 -19.26
C VAL A 938 -23.04 0.76 -19.76
N LEU A 939 -22.27 1.78 -19.38
CA LEU A 939 -20.87 1.93 -19.74
C LEU A 939 -20.03 1.58 -18.52
N THR A 940 -19.12 0.63 -18.70
CA THR A 940 -18.45 -0.05 -17.60
C THR A 940 -16.99 0.36 -17.53
N ASP A 941 -16.54 0.82 -16.36
CA ASP A 941 -15.11 0.96 -16.10
C ASP A 941 -14.47 -0.44 -15.98
N ARG A 942 -13.69 -0.84 -16.98
CA ARG A 942 -12.92 -2.10 -17.04
C ARG A 942 -11.41 -1.89 -17.18
N SER A 943 -10.89 -0.69 -16.90
CA SER A 943 -9.45 -0.45 -16.92
C SER A 943 -8.69 -1.33 -15.90
N GLU A 944 -7.37 -1.37 -15.90
CA GLU A 944 -6.62 -2.04 -14.83
C GLU A 944 -5.99 -1.01 -13.90
N THR A 945 -5.64 -1.42 -12.68
CA THR A 945 -4.78 -0.59 -11.82
C THR A 945 -3.44 -0.39 -12.55
N PRO A 946 -2.96 0.85 -12.72
CA PRO A 946 -1.69 1.06 -13.40
C PRO A 946 -0.55 0.43 -12.60
N VAL A 947 0.41 -0.16 -13.32
CA VAL A 947 1.62 -0.70 -12.70
C VAL A 947 2.56 0.46 -12.37
N SER A 948 3.05 0.51 -11.14
CA SER A 948 4.08 1.47 -10.75
C SER A 948 5.41 1.13 -11.44
N VAL A 949 6.13 2.14 -11.92
CA VAL A 949 7.48 1.93 -12.44
C VAL A 949 8.42 1.68 -11.25
N PRO A 950 9.18 0.57 -11.21
CA PRO A 950 10.12 0.31 -10.12
C PRO A 950 11.12 1.46 -9.97
N GLY A 951 11.16 2.10 -8.80
CA GLY A 951 12.05 3.25 -8.60
C GLY A 951 11.95 3.96 -7.25
N GLY A 952 11.45 3.31 -6.20
CA GLY A 952 11.41 3.92 -4.86
C GLY A 952 12.81 4.37 -4.40
N PRO A 953 12.91 5.47 -3.63
CA PRO A 953 14.20 5.97 -3.19
C PRO A 953 14.87 4.91 -2.34
N ALA A 954 16.01 4.44 -2.85
CA ALA A 954 16.75 3.40 -2.20
C ALA A 954 17.31 3.92 -0.86
N THR A 955 17.00 3.20 0.22
CA THR A 955 17.35 3.59 1.59
C THR A 955 18.86 3.50 1.78
N ASP A 956 19.46 4.58 2.27
CA ASP A 956 20.88 4.57 2.62
C ASP A 956 21.12 3.62 3.81
N MET A 957 22.24 2.91 3.79
CA MET A 957 22.54 1.88 4.77
C MET A 957 24.05 1.78 5.01
N LYS A 958 24.42 1.23 6.16
CA LYS A 958 25.80 0.83 6.39
C LYS A 958 26.22 -0.26 5.37
N PRO A 959 27.40 -0.14 4.76
CA PRO A 959 27.89 -1.13 3.81
C PRO A 959 28.32 -2.40 4.54
N LEU A 960 28.26 -3.55 3.85
CA LEU A 960 29.10 -4.69 4.20
C LEU A 960 30.56 -4.30 3.93
N PHE A 961 31.46 -4.56 4.87
CA PHE A 961 32.88 -4.30 4.67
C PHE A 961 33.78 -5.39 5.22
N HIS A 962 34.96 -5.50 4.63
CA HIS A 962 36.07 -6.29 5.14
C HIS A 962 37.33 -5.44 5.20
N LEU A 963 37.95 -5.38 6.38
CA LEU A 963 39.33 -4.94 6.55
C LEU A 963 40.25 -6.13 6.29
N LEU A 964 41.23 -5.93 5.41
CA LEU A 964 42.05 -6.97 4.80
C LEU A 964 43.51 -6.68 5.12
N ASP A 965 44.12 -7.44 6.03
CA ASP A 965 45.58 -7.39 6.24
C ASP A 965 46.26 -8.34 5.25
N LEU A 966 46.68 -7.80 4.11
CA LEU A 966 47.18 -8.59 2.98
C LEU A 966 48.71 -8.68 2.97
N PRO A 967 49.30 -9.73 2.37
CA PRO A 967 50.72 -9.77 2.05
C PRO A 967 51.14 -8.63 1.11
N LEU A 968 52.45 -8.40 0.99
CA LEU A 968 52.98 -7.42 0.04
C LEU A 968 52.69 -7.87 -1.40
N TRP A 969 51.85 -7.10 -2.11
CA TRP A 969 51.53 -7.36 -3.51
C TRP A 969 52.73 -7.02 -4.41
N PRO A 970 53.00 -7.79 -5.48
CA PRO A 970 54.05 -7.44 -6.44
C PRO A 970 53.89 -6.01 -6.98
N GLY A 971 54.96 -5.21 -6.89
CA GLY A 971 54.96 -3.80 -7.30
C GLY A 971 54.33 -2.82 -6.29
N ALA A 972 53.90 -3.27 -5.11
CA ALA A 972 53.48 -2.37 -4.04
C ALA A 972 54.69 -1.83 -3.26
N GLU A 973 54.75 -0.50 -3.12
CA GLU A 973 55.90 0.16 -2.48
C GLU A 973 55.81 0.22 -0.94
N GLU A 974 54.60 0.25 -0.37
CA GLU A 974 54.38 0.52 1.07
C GLU A 974 53.56 -0.57 1.78
N PRO A 975 54.09 -1.21 2.85
CA PRO A 975 53.38 -2.23 3.64
C PRO A 975 52.07 -1.74 4.25
N ALA A 976 52.01 -0.48 4.72
CA ALA A 976 50.79 0.10 5.28
C ALA A 976 49.65 0.19 4.24
N GLY A 977 50.01 0.32 2.96
CA GLY A 977 49.05 0.31 1.84
C GLY A 977 48.37 -1.05 1.61
N GLN A 978 48.90 -2.14 2.19
CA GLN A 978 48.30 -3.48 2.09
C GLN A 978 47.27 -3.78 3.17
N PHE A 979 47.13 -2.89 4.15
CA PHE A 979 45.92 -2.89 4.96
C PHE A 979 44.79 -2.24 4.15
N ARG A 980 43.97 -3.09 3.53
CA ARG A 980 42.95 -2.70 2.55
C ARG A 980 41.55 -2.79 3.11
N ILE A 981 40.62 -2.14 2.41
CA ILE A 981 39.19 -2.20 2.68
C ILE A 981 38.45 -2.58 1.40
N ALA A 982 37.51 -3.52 1.54
CA ALA A 982 36.53 -3.86 0.53
C ALA A 982 35.14 -3.55 1.07
N CYS A 983 34.35 -2.76 0.35
CA CYS A 983 33.01 -2.34 0.77
C CYS A 983 31.98 -2.71 -0.29
N HIS A 984 30.81 -3.19 0.15
CA HIS A 984 29.68 -3.54 -0.70
C HIS A 984 28.37 -3.00 -0.12
N ALA A 985 27.53 -2.39 -0.96
CA ALA A 985 26.17 -2.02 -0.63
C ALA A 985 25.28 -2.06 -1.89
N LYS A 986 23.99 -2.37 -1.72
CA LYS A 986 22.98 -2.29 -2.78
C LYS A 986 21.77 -1.45 -2.31
N PRO A 987 21.56 -0.23 -2.85
CA PRO A 987 22.36 0.45 -3.88
C PRO A 987 23.74 0.89 -3.36
N TRP A 988 24.64 1.24 -4.28
CA TRP A 988 25.95 1.78 -3.94
C TRP A 988 25.93 3.32 -3.96
N ARG A 989 26.24 3.95 -2.83
CA ARG A 989 26.39 5.42 -2.70
C ARG A 989 27.76 5.85 -2.16
N GLY A 990 28.74 4.95 -2.17
CA GLY A 990 30.05 5.17 -1.56
C GLY A 990 30.05 4.90 -0.05
N ALA A 991 31.24 4.64 0.48
CA ALA A 991 31.49 4.40 1.90
C ALA A 991 32.68 5.23 2.39
N ALA A 992 32.68 5.63 3.66
CA ALA A 992 33.79 6.33 4.27
C ALA A 992 34.31 5.54 5.49
N ALA A 993 35.63 5.46 5.61
CA ALA A 993 36.30 4.84 6.75
C ALA A 993 37.02 5.91 7.58
N TYR A 994 36.82 5.85 8.88
CA TYR A 994 37.43 6.71 9.87
C TYR A 994 38.18 5.85 10.89
N ALA A 995 39.24 6.37 11.49
CA ALA A 995 39.97 5.65 12.52
C ALA A 995 40.35 6.56 13.70
N SER A 996 40.36 5.99 14.91
CA SER A 996 40.86 6.62 16.14
C SER A 996 41.50 5.59 17.07
N PRO A 997 42.57 5.95 17.81
CA PRO A 997 43.12 5.10 18.87
C PRO A 997 42.19 4.97 20.10
N VAL A 998 41.15 5.80 20.22
CA VAL A 998 40.14 5.77 21.31
C VAL A 998 38.73 5.81 20.72
N GLU A 999 37.68 5.79 21.55
CA GLU A 999 36.27 5.78 21.10
C GLU A 999 35.73 7.16 20.63
N GLU A 1000 36.57 8.19 20.62
CA GLU A 1000 36.26 9.56 20.20
C GLU A 1000 37.34 10.10 19.25
N GLY A 1001 37.11 11.26 18.62
CA GLY A 1001 38.13 11.92 17.79
C GLY A 1001 38.47 11.24 16.46
N PHE A 1002 37.50 10.53 15.87
CA PHE A 1002 37.65 9.85 14.57
C PHE A 1002 38.10 10.80 13.46
N SER A 1003 39.18 10.45 12.77
CA SER A 1003 39.65 11.14 11.56
C SER A 1003 39.30 10.32 10.32
N GLU A 1004 38.78 10.97 9.26
CA GLU A 1004 38.55 10.30 7.98
C GLU A 1004 39.87 9.81 7.39
N ARG A 1005 39.89 8.55 6.95
CA ARG A 1005 41.06 7.88 6.38
C ARG A 1005 40.92 7.68 4.88
N VAL A 1006 39.74 7.24 4.43
CA VAL A 1006 39.49 6.99 3.01
C VAL A 1006 38.00 7.08 2.66
N LEU A 1007 37.73 7.60 1.46
CA LEU A 1007 36.43 7.53 0.78
C LEU A 1007 36.49 6.44 -0.30
N VAL A 1008 35.68 5.40 -0.14
CA VAL A 1008 35.50 4.30 -1.09
C VAL A 1008 34.40 4.68 -2.08
N THR A 1009 34.78 4.98 -3.32
CA THR A 1009 33.85 5.47 -4.36
C THR A 1009 33.29 4.36 -5.24
N GLU A 1010 33.94 3.20 -5.31
CA GLU A 1010 33.51 2.03 -6.10
C GLU A 1010 33.19 0.85 -5.19
N ARG A 1011 32.15 0.08 -5.53
CA ARG A 1011 31.77 -1.12 -4.77
C ARG A 1011 32.71 -2.27 -5.11
N ALA A 1012 33.14 -3.02 -4.09
CA ALA A 1012 33.89 -4.25 -4.28
C ALA A 1012 32.95 -5.42 -4.69
N VAL A 1013 33.51 -6.36 -5.45
CA VAL A 1013 32.87 -7.64 -5.76
C VAL A 1013 33.09 -8.59 -4.57
N ILE A 1014 32.04 -8.74 -3.76
CA ILE A 1014 32.03 -9.55 -2.54
C ILE A 1014 31.00 -10.68 -2.68
N GLY A 1015 31.29 -11.83 -2.07
CA GLY A 1015 30.40 -12.98 -2.01
C GLY A 1015 30.80 -13.96 -0.92
N GLU A 1016 30.37 -15.20 -1.06
CA GLU A 1016 30.66 -16.29 -0.12
C GLU A 1016 30.74 -17.65 -0.80
N LEU A 1017 31.36 -18.63 -0.14
CA LEU A 1017 31.36 -20.01 -0.61
C LEU A 1017 29.96 -20.65 -0.51
N ALA A 1018 29.44 -21.18 -1.62
CA ALA A 1018 28.18 -21.93 -1.65
C ALA A 1018 28.30 -23.33 -0.99
N ALA A 1019 29.51 -23.88 -0.96
CA ALA A 1019 29.82 -25.19 -0.40
C ALA A 1019 31.25 -25.18 0.17
N ALA A 1020 31.53 -26.10 1.09
CA ALA A 1020 32.85 -26.18 1.71
C ALA A 1020 33.94 -26.48 0.66
N LEU A 1021 35.06 -25.75 0.76
CA LEU A 1021 36.24 -25.93 -0.09
C LEU A 1021 37.36 -26.60 0.72
N PRO A 1022 37.80 -27.81 0.35
CA PRO A 1022 38.92 -28.48 1.02
C PRO A 1022 40.22 -27.66 1.00
N GLY A 1023 41.07 -27.96 1.97
CA GLY A 1023 42.44 -27.44 2.00
C GLY A 1023 43.21 -27.84 0.73
N GLY A 1024 43.91 -26.88 0.13
CA GLY A 1024 44.56 -27.03 -1.16
C GLY A 1024 46.06 -26.71 -1.11
N PRO A 1025 46.90 -27.43 -1.87
CA PRO A 1025 48.34 -27.16 -1.94
C PRO A 1025 48.63 -25.95 -2.83
N SER A 1026 49.65 -25.16 -2.48
CA SER A 1026 50.16 -24.02 -3.27
C SER A 1026 51.17 -24.44 -4.35
N GLY A 1027 51.51 -23.52 -5.25
CA GLY A 1027 52.59 -23.67 -6.24
C GLY A 1027 52.26 -24.50 -7.48
N ARG A 1028 51.00 -24.90 -7.68
CA ARG A 1028 50.54 -25.64 -8.87
C ARG A 1028 49.09 -25.36 -9.21
N LEU A 1029 48.75 -25.54 -10.48
CA LEU A 1029 47.39 -25.40 -10.98
C LEU A 1029 46.54 -26.62 -10.60
N LEU A 1030 45.45 -26.41 -9.87
CA LEU A 1030 44.55 -27.46 -9.40
C LEU A 1030 43.35 -27.59 -10.36
N ALA A 1031 43.37 -28.61 -11.21
CA ALA A 1031 42.32 -28.83 -12.21
C ALA A 1031 41.08 -29.57 -11.68
N GLY A 1032 41.20 -30.32 -10.59
CA GLY A 1032 40.12 -31.14 -10.02
C GLY A 1032 39.26 -30.45 -8.97
N ASP A 1033 39.77 -29.37 -8.36
CA ASP A 1033 39.06 -28.62 -7.34
C ASP A 1033 38.25 -27.48 -7.97
N ALA A 1034 37.05 -27.22 -7.45
CA ALA A 1034 36.23 -26.09 -7.84
C ALA A 1034 35.74 -25.32 -6.60
N ALA A 1035 35.80 -23.99 -6.66
CA ALA A 1035 35.17 -23.13 -5.67
C ALA A 1035 33.84 -22.64 -6.23
N GLU A 1036 32.75 -22.92 -5.54
CA GLU A 1036 31.44 -22.38 -5.90
C GLU A 1036 31.16 -21.14 -5.05
N ILE A 1037 30.98 -19.98 -5.71
CA ILE A 1037 30.83 -18.68 -5.09
C ILE A 1037 29.42 -18.16 -5.34
N ILE A 1038 28.77 -17.63 -4.31
CA ILE A 1038 27.56 -16.80 -4.45
C ILE A 1038 28.03 -15.36 -4.33
N LEU A 1039 27.87 -14.56 -5.40
CA LEU A 1039 28.16 -13.12 -5.36
C LEU A 1039 26.96 -12.34 -4.87
N TYR A 1040 27.20 -11.29 -4.08
CA TYR A 1040 26.16 -10.34 -3.69
C TYR A 1040 25.88 -9.32 -4.80
N SER A 1041 26.91 -8.99 -5.60
CA SER A 1041 26.80 -8.28 -6.88
C SER A 1041 28.06 -8.44 -7.72
N GLY A 1042 27.96 -8.15 -9.02
CA GLY A 1042 29.09 -8.19 -9.95
C GLY A 1042 29.16 -9.50 -10.71
N GLU A 1043 30.20 -9.64 -11.51
CA GLU A 1043 30.40 -10.75 -12.44
C GLU A 1043 31.84 -11.24 -12.33
N LEU A 1044 32.08 -12.52 -12.62
CA LEU A 1044 33.41 -13.10 -12.71
C LEU A 1044 33.66 -13.52 -14.15
N GLN A 1045 34.91 -13.50 -14.60
CA GLN A 1045 35.24 -13.84 -15.97
C GLN A 1045 36.43 -14.79 -16.05
N SER A 1046 36.44 -15.60 -17.11
CA SER A 1046 37.59 -16.45 -17.42
C SER A 1046 38.68 -15.62 -18.09
N VAL A 1047 39.95 -15.82 -17.70
CA VAL A 1047 41.09 -15.12 -18.32
C VAL A 1047 42.23 -16.09 -18.66
N PRO A 1048 43.04 -15.81 -19.70
CA PRO A 1048 44.17 -16.65 -20.06
C PRO A 1048 45.22 -16.75 -18.94
N LEU A 1049 45.90 -17.90 -18.83
CA LEU A 1049 46.91 -18.15 -17.79
C LEU A 1049 47.96 -17.04 -17.67
N ALA A 1050 48.41 -16.46 -18.79
CA ALA A 1050 49.39 -15.38 -18.77
C ALA A 1050 48.90 -14.13 -18.01
N GLN A 1051 47.60 -13.82 -18.06
CA GLN A 1051 47.03 -12.71 -17.29
C GLN A 1051 46.88 -13.09 -15.81
N VAL A 1052 46.50 -14.34 -15.51
CA VAL A 1052 46.45 -14.84 -14.13
C VAL A 1052 47.83 -14.74 -13.48
N LEU A 1053 48.89 -15.19 -14.16
CA LEU A 1053 50.26 -15.08 -13.65
C LEU A 1053 50.74 -13.62 -13.48
N ASN A 1054 50.08 -12.66 -14.14
CA ASN A 1054 50.30 -11.22 -13.94
C ASN A 1054 49.32 -10.60 -12.91
N GLY A 1055 48.63 -11.41 -12.11
CA GLY A 1055 47.78 -10.95 -11.01
C GLY A 1055 46.29 -10.83 -11.32
N ALA A 1056 45.84 -11.12 -12.55
CA ALA A 1056 44.41 -11.13 -12.87
C ALA A 1056 43.67 -12.27 -12.14
N ASN A 1057 42.35 -12.14 -11.99
CA ASN A 1057 41.47 -13.10 -11.31
C ASN A 1057 41.95 -13.48 -9.91
N THR A 1058 42.48 -12.51 -9.17
CA THR A 1058 42.89 -12.72 -7.78
C THR A 1058 41.67 -12.62 -6.87
N GLY A 1059 41.37 -13.71 -6.18
CA GLY A 1059 40.36 -13.77 -5.14
C GLY A 1059 40.98 -13.90 -3.75
N LEU A 1060 40.22 -13.46 -2.76
CA LEU A 1060 40.51 -13.63 -1.34
C LEU A 1060 39.45 -14.54 -0.73
N LEU A 1061 39.86 -15.51 0.07
CA LEU A 1061 38.96 -16.37 0.84
C LEU A 1061 39.35 -16.37 2.31
N LYS A 1062 38.39 -16.08 3.20
CA LYS A 1062 38.65 -16.05 4.64
C LYS A 1062 38.74 -17.48 5.20
N ALA A 1063 39.83 -17.77 5.91
CA ALA A 1063 40.01 -19.02 6.65
C ALA A 1063 39.31 -18.95 8.03
N PRO A 1064 39.01 -20.10 8.68
CA PRO A 1064 38.35 -20.13 9.99
C PRO A 1064 39.10 -19.39 11.12
N ASP A 1065 40.42 -19.28 11.02
CA ASP A 1065 41.26 -18.53 11.97
C ASP A 1065 41.26 -17.00 11.74
N GLY A 1066 40.51 -16.53 10.74
CA GLY A 1066 40.39 -15.12 10.38
C GLY A 1066 41.39 -14.62 9.34
N THR A 1067 42.39 -15.42 8.97
CA THR A 1067 43.37 -15.05 7.94
C THR A 1067 42.78 -15.12 6.53
N TRP A 1068 43.32 -14.34 5.60
CA TRP A 1068 42.87 -14.35 4.20
C TRP A 1068 43.83 -15.18 3.35
N GLU A 1069 43.28 -16.15 2.62
CA GLU A 1069 43.98 -16.83 1.54
C GLU A 1069 43.89 -15.99 0.27
N VAL A 1070 45.03 -15.71 -0.36
CA VAL A 1070 45.10 -15.21 -1.74
C VAL A 1070 45.11 -16.41 -2.68
N PHE A 1071 44.14 -16.47 -3.60
CA PHE A 1071 44.08 -17.49 -4.65
C PHE A 1071 43.73 -16.87 -6.01
N GLN A 1072 43.95 -17.61 -7.09
CA GLN A 1072 43.58 -17.17 -8.43
C GLN A 1072 42.87 -18.28 -9.21
N PHE A 1073 42.13 -17.92 -10.26
CA PHE A 1073 41.35 -18.87 -11.07
C PHE A 1073 41.40 -18.53 -12.56
N LEU A 1074 41.38 -19.56 -13.41
CA LEU A 1074 41.37 -19.37 -14.87
C LEU A 1074 39.95 -19.42 -15.44
N ASP A 1075 39.11 -20.33 -14.93
CA ASP A 1075 37.72 -20.47 -15.38
C ASP A 1075 36.77 -19.84 -14.37
N ALA A 1076 35.81 -19.09 -14.88
CA ALA A 1076 34.59 -18.71 -14.19
C ALA A 1076 33.38 -19.05 -15.07
N GLU A 1077 32.46 -19.84 -14.53
CA GLU A 1077 31.22 -20.27 -15.16
C GLU A 1077 30.04 -19.86 -14.27
N GLU A 1078 29.08 -19.10 -14.79
CA GLU A 1078 27.82 -18.84 -14.08
C GLU A 1078 26.92 -20.08 -14.16
N ILE A 1079 26.59 -20.66 -13.00
CA ILE A 1079 25.81 -21.91 -12.87
C ILE A 1079 24.40 -21.67 -12.29
N GLY A 1080 24.05 -20.42 -12.05
CA GLY A 1080 22.76 -19.95 -11.53
C GLY A 1080 22.84 -18.45 -11.21
N GLN A 1081 21.71 -17.82 -10.89
CA GLN A 1081 21.67 -16.37 -10.63
C GLN A 1081 22.69 -15.97 -9.54
N ASN A 1082 23.69 -15.17 -9.90
CA ASN A 1082 24.82 -14.76 -9.05
C ASN A 1082 25.66 -15.92 -8.48
N ARG A 1083 25.52 -17.14 -8.99
CA ARG A 1083 26.25 -18.32 -8.52
C ARG A 1083 27.26 -18.75 -9.56
N TRP A 1084 28.52 -18.77 -9.17
CA TRP A 1084 29.67 -18.97 -10.05
C TRP A 1084 30.48 -20.19 -9.63
N ARG A 1085 30.96 -20.95 -10.61
CA ARG A 1085 31.91 -22.04 -10.40
C ARG A 1085 33.28 -21.63 -10.92
N LEU A 1086 34.26 -21.62 -10.03
CA LEU A 1086 35.65 -21.29 -10.33
C LEU A 1086 36.49 -22.55 -10.40
N ARG A 1087 37.28 -22.72 -11.47
CA ARG A 1087 38.12 -23.91 -11.69
C ARG A 1087 39.54 -23.53 -12.11
N ARG A 1088 40.42 -24.54 -12.08
CA ARG A 1088 41.86 -24.41 -12.38
C ARG A 1088 42.47 -23.37 -11.44
N LEU A 1089 42.48 -23.70 -10.15
CA LEU A 1089 42.81 -22.77 -9.08
C LEU A 1089 44.32 -22.73 -8.80
N LEU A 1090 44.87 -21.56 -8.51
CA LEU A 1090 46.18 -21.36 -7.88
C LEU A 1090 45.95 -20.92 -6.44
N ARG A 1091 46.25 -21.79 -5.48
CA ARG A 1091 45.96 -21.57 -4.05
C ARG A 1091 47.18 -21.00 -3.31
N GLY A 1092 46.96 -20.37 -2.16
CA GLY A 1092 48.04 -19.95 -1.24
C GLY A 1092 49.12 -19.06 -1.84
N GLN A 1093 48.74 -18.05 -2.64
CA GLN A 1093 49.69 -17.13 -3.27
C GLN A 1093 50.28 -16.14 -2.26
N LEU A 1094 51.44 -15.55 -2.57
CA LEU A 1094 52.10 -14.51 -1.77
C LEU A 1094 52.28 -14.85 -0.27
N GLY A 1095 52.52 -16.12 0.04
CA GLY A 1095 52.78 -16.56 1.40
C GLY A 1095 51.55 -16.98 2.19
N THR A 1096 50.35 -17.09 1.59
CA THR A 1096 49.14 -17.51 2.33
C THR A 1096 48.91 -19.02 2.30
N GLU A 1097 49.96 -19.84 2.24
CA GLU A 1097 49.85 -21.30 2.14
C GLU A 1097 49.20 -21.92 3.38
N ALA A 1098 49.49 -21.39 4.58
CA ALA A 1098 48.86 -21.85 5.82
C ALA A 1098 47.33 -21.66 5.78
N ALA A 1099 46.85 -20.55 5.23
CA ALA A 1099 45.42 -20.30 5.03
C ALA A 1099 44.84 -21.22 3.93
N ALA A 1100 45.62 -21.56 2.90
CA ALA A 1100 45.20 -22.46 1.83
C ALA A 1100 45.01 -23.91 2.26
N LEU A 1101 45.85 -24.40 3.17
CA LEU A 1101 45.79 -25.75 3.73
C LEU A 1101 44.58 -25.96 4.66
N GLN A 1102 43.97 -24.88 5.15
CA GLN A 1102 42.75 -24.96 5.94
C GLN A 1102 41.54 -25.17 5.02
N ALA A 1103 40.72 -26.16 5.37
CA ALA A 1103 39.40 -26.34 4.77
C ALA A 1103 38.51 -25.13 5.14
N LYS A 1104 37.79 -24.61 4.15
CA LYS A 1104 36.90 -23.47 4.31
C LYS A 1104 35.45 -23.97 4.30
N PRO A 1105 34.64 -23.63 5.30
CA PRO A 1105 33.24 -24.02 5.31
C PRO A 1105 32.45 -23.28 4.22
N ALA A 1106 31.20 -23.70 3.98
CA ALA A 1106 30.23 -22.86 3.29
C ALA A 1106 30.06 -21.52 4.04
N GLU A 1107 29.60 -20.49 3.35
CA GLU A 1107 29.44 -19.10 3.84
C GLU A 1107 30.78 -18.39 4.16
N ALA A 1108 31.94 -19.00 3.86
CA ALA A 1108 33.21 -18.30 4.01
C ALA A 1108 33.29 -17.09 3.05
N PRO A 1109 33.61 -15.88 3.55
CA PRO A 1109 33.68 -14.68 2.72
C PRO A 1109 34.66 -14.79 1.56
N PHE A 1110 34.21 -14.31 0.39
CA PHE A 1110 34.97 -14.15 -0.83
C PHE A 1110 35.04 -12.68 -1.22
N VAL A 1111 36.21 -12.20 -1.62
CA VAL A 1111 36.41 -10.85 -2.19
C VAL A 1111 37.25 -10.97 -3.45
N LEU A 1112 36.82 -10.40 -4.57
CA LEU A 1112 37.69 -10.23 -5.73
C LEU A 1112 38.60 -9.03 -5.49
N LEU A 1113 39.92 -9.23 -5.64
CA LEU A 1113 40.90 -8.17 -5.50
C LEU A 1113 41.02 -7.40 -6.83
N ASP A 1114 40.30 -6.28 -6.93
CA ASP A 1114 40.31 -5.36 -8.07
C ASP A 1114 40.52 -3.89 -7.64
N GLY A 1115 40.23 -2.93 -8.52
CA GLY A 1115 40.38 -1.50 -8.26
C GLY A 1115 39.49 -0.96 -7.13
N ALA A 1116 38.40 -1.65 -6.78
CA ALA A 1116 37.50 -1.23 -5.71
C ALA A 1116 38.01 -1.64 -4.31
N VAL A 1117 39.03 -2.50 -4.23
CA VAL A 1117 39.69 -2.90 -2.97
C VAL A 1117 40.92 -2.03 -2.74
N ILE A 1118 40.74 -0.94 -2.03
CA ILE A 1118 41.73 0.13 -1.85
C ILE A 1118 42.39 0.10 -0.47
N SER A 1119 43.47 0.87 -0.27
CA SER A 1119 44.07 1.04 1.05
C SER A 1119 43.08 1.67 2.03
N ALA A 1120 43.01 1.16 3.25
CA ALA A 1120 42.17 1.69 4.32
C ALA A 1120 42.71 3.01 4.92
N GLY A 1121 43.88 3.49 4.50
CA GLY A 1121 44.49 4.73 5.01
C GLY A 1121 45.20 4.57 6.36
N LEU A 1122 45.72 3.37 6.64
CA LEU A 1122 46.62 3.11 7.78
C LEU A 1122 47.97 3.81 7.53
N SER A 1123 48.50 4.55 8.52
CA SER A 1123 49.82 5.16 8.40
C SER A 1123 50.94 4.21 8.83
N ALA A 1124 52.17 4.46 8.36
CA ALA A 1124 53.34 3.63 8.70
C ALA A 1124 53.62 3.57 10.21
N SER A 1125 53.33 4.64 10.97
CA SER A 1125 53.49 4.66 12.43
C SER A 1125 52.38 3.90 13.19
N GLU A 1126 51.30 3.53 12.51
CA GLU A 1126 50.17 2.80 13.10
C GLU A 1126 50.22 1.29 12.82
N LEU A 1127 51.25 0.82 12.09
CA LEU A 1127 51.46 -0.60 11.80
C LEU A 1127 51.49 -1.41 13.11
N GLY A 1128 50.64 -2.43 13.20
CA GLY A 1128 50.56 -3.29 14.38
C GLY A 1128 49.86 -2.69 15.60
N LEU A 1129 49.36 -1.44 15.53
CA LEU A 1129 48.50 -0.86 16.57
C LEU A 1129 47.05 -1.28 16.36
N GLU A 1130 46.35 -1.57 17.46
CA GLU A 1130 44.90 -1.77 17.45
C GLU A 1130 44.21 -0.41 17.39
N LEU A 1131 43.38 -0.19 16.37
CA LEU A 1131 42.62 1.04 16.18
C LEU A 1131 41.12 0.75 16.14
N ASN A 1132 40.32 1.74 16.54
CA ASN A 1132 38.88 1.73 16.35
C ASN A 1132 38.58 2.28 14.95
N TRP A 1133 38.08 1.43 14.07
CA TRP A 1133 37.67 1.74 12.70
C TRP A 1133 36.17 1.95 12.65
N ARG A 1134 35.73 3.15 12.28
CA ARG A 1134 34.31 3.46 12.06
C ARG A 1134 34.03 3.60 10.57
N ILE A 1135 33.21 2.71 10.02
CA ILE A 1135 33.01 2.57 8.57
C ILE A 1135 31.51 2.63 8.28
N GLY A 1136 31.11 3.43 7.30
CA GLY A 1136 29.69 3.67 7.02
C GLY A 1136 29.40 4.38 5.70
N ALA A 1137 28.12 4.69 5.48
CA ALA A 1137 27.66 5.39 4.28
C ALA A 1137 28.28 6.78 4.18
N ALA A 1138 28.83 7.12 3.00
CA ALA A 1138 29.44 8.42 2.78
C ALA A 1138 28.41 9.56 2.94
N GLY A 1139 28.81 10.67 3.56
CA GLY A 1139 27.97 11.86 3.74
C GLY A 1139 26.87 11.77 4.81
N LYS A 1140 26.73 10.65 5.52
CA LYS A 1140 25.76 10.48 6.61
C LYS A 1140 26.35 10.82 7.98
N THR A 1141 25.48 11.13 8.93
CA THR A 1141 25.85 11.37 10.34
C THR A 1141 26.24 10.09 11.06
N PHE A 1142 27.20 10.18 11.99
CA PHE A 1142 27.61 9.07 12.85
C PHE A 1142 26.44 8.58 13.71
N SER A 1143 25.89 7.44 13.31
CA SER A 1143 24.82 6.74 14.01
C SER A 1143 24.89 5.27 13.64
N ASP A 1144 24.38 4.40 14.52
CA ASP A 1144 24.33 2.96 14.30
C ASP A 1144 23.49 2.56 13.07
N ALA A 1145 22.66 3.49 12.58
CA ALA A 1145 21.89 3.33 11.35
C ALA A 1145 22.78 3.29 10.09
N PHE A 1146 23.89 4.03 10.08
CA PHE A 1146 24.73 4.25 8.90
C PHE A 1146 26.20 3.84 9.06
N PHE A 1147 26.67 3.62 10.28
CA PHE A 1147 28.07 3.29 10.60
C PHE A 1147 28.19 2.10 11.54
N ASP A 1148 29.22 1.28 11.35
CA ASP A 1148 29.69 0.28 12.32
C ASP A 1148 31.07 0.67 12.85
N THR A 1149 31.38 0.27 14.07
CA THR A 1149 32.72 0.44 14.67
C THR A 1149 33.33 -0.93 14.98
N VAL A 1150 34.55 -1.18 14.51
CA VAL A 1150 35.30 -2.42 14.75
C VAL A 1150 36.71 -2.12 15.22
N GLN A 1151 37.25 -2.98 16.09
CA GLN A 1151 38.66 -2.94 16.47
C GLN A 1151 39.46 -3.85 15.55
N MET A 1152 40.55 -3.34 14.97
CA MET A 1152 41.40 -4.10 14.07
C MET A 1152 42.84 -3.60 14.09
N THR A 1153 43.77 -4.55 14.09
CA THR A 1153 45.21 -4.35 13.88
C THR A 1153 45.57 -4.68 12.45
N GLY A 1154 46.38 -3.84 11.80
CA GLY A 1154 46.67 -3.96 10.36
C GLY A 1154 48.12 -3.76 9.97
N GLY A 1155 48.46 -4.23 8.77
CA GLY A 1155 49.72 -4.00 8.06
C GLY A 1155 50.89 -4.88 8.49
N LEU A 1156 50.66 -5.83 9.42
CA LEU A 1156 51.70 -6.76 9.86
C LEU A 1156 51.94 -7.87 8.82
N ARG A 1157 50.91 -8.28 8.08
CA ARG A 1157 51.05 -9.36 7.09
C ARG A 1157 52.02 -9.01 5.97
N ALA A 1158 52.00 -7.77 5.47
CA ALA A 1158 52.92 -7.30 4.44
C ALA A 1158 54.39 -7.21 4.90
N LEU A 1159 54.63 -7.13 6.21
CA LEU A 1159 55.96 -7.13 6.81
C LEU A 1159 56.49 -8.53 7.13
N ARG A 1160 55.66 -9.57 7.05
CA ARG A 1160 56.05 -10.91 7.49
C ARG A 1160 56.89 -11.62 6.42
N PRO A 1161 58.09 -12.13 6.75
CA PRO A 1161 58.88 -12.93 5.82
C PRO A 1161 58.15 -14.20 5.38
N LEU A 1162 58.39 -14.62 4.13
CA LEU A 1162 57.83 -15.86 3.58
C LEU A 1162 58.54 -17.08 4.16
N SER A 1163 57.80 -18.17 4.33
CA SER A 1163 58.40 -19.43 4.80
C SER A 1163 59.40 -19.97 3.78
N PRO A 1164 60.59 -20.44 4.20
CA PRO A 1164 61.52 -21.15 3.31
C PRO A 1164 60.87 -22.34 2.61
N VAL A 1165 61.43 -22.77 1.48
CA VAL A 1165 60.94 -23.94 0.73
C VAL A 1165 62.01 -25.01 0.59
N HIS A 1166 61.59 -26.22 0.22
CA HIS A 1166 62.48 -27.37 0.05
C HIS A 1166 63.31 -27.72 1.29
N LEU A 1167 62.76 -27.49 2.49
CA LEU A 1167 63.36 -27.94 3.75
C LEU A 1167 63.51 -29.46 3.71
N LYS A 1168 64.77 -29.93 3.73
CA LYS A 1168 65.12 -31.34 3.69
C LYS A 1168 66.24 -31.63 4.68
N HIS A 1169 66.31 -32.89 5.08
CA HIS A 1169 67.36 -33.39 5.96
C HIS A 1169 68.16 -34.50 5.28
N GLU A 1170 69.42 -34.62 5.67
CA GLU A 1170 70.32 -35.71 5.30
C GLU A 1170 71.17 -36.12 6.51
N TRP A 1171 71.34 -37.42 6.72
CA TRP A 1171 72.24 -37.93 7.74
C TRP A 1171 73.66 -37.97 7.19
N THR A 1172 74.60 -37.32 7.86
CA THR A 1172 76.02 -37.38 7.47
C THR A 1172 76.64 -38.72 7.90
N ALA A 1173 77.80 -39.07 7.33
CA ALA A 1173 78.53 -40.29 7.70
C ALA A 1173 78.91 -40.33 9.20
N ASP A 1174 79.06 -39.17 9.85
CA ASP A 1174 79.37 -39.04 11.28
C ASP A 1174 78.12 -39.12 12.18
N GLY A 1175 76.93 -39.17 11.56
CA GLY A 1175 75.63 -39.30 12.23
C GLY A 1175 75.00 -37.96 12.66
N ASP A 1176 75.50 -36.84 12.14
CA ASP A 1176 74.89 -35.52 12.27
C ASP A 1176 73.69 -35.38 11.33
N LEU A 1177 72.74 -34.52 11.67
CA LEU A 1177 71.61 -34.19 10.80
C LEU A 1177 71.87 -32.87 10.08
N ALA A 1178 72.16 -32.94 8.79
CA ALA A 1178 72.32 -31.77 7.94
C ALA A 1178 70.95 -31.31 7.39
N LEU A 1179 70.59 -30.07 7.64
CA LEU A 1179 69.34 -29.44 7.18
C LEU A 1179 69.67 -28.40 6.12
N ARG A 1180 68.93 -28.41 5.01
CA ARG A 1180 69.05 -27.46 3.89
C ARG A 1180 67.67 -26.98 3.48
N TRP A 1181 67.55 -25.71 3.12
CA TRP A 1181 66.34 -25.10 2.56
C TRP A 1181 66.70 -24.06 1.49
N ILE A 1182 65.69 -23.48 0.86
CA ILE A 1182 65.82 -22.42 -0.15
C ILE A 1182 65.07 -21.18 0.34
N ARG A 1183 65.72 -20.02 0.24
CA ARG A 1183 65.19 -18.70 0.59
C ARG A 1183 64.00 -18.34 -0.31
N ARG A 1184 63.01 -17.67 0.26
CA ARG A 1184 61.96 -16.96 -0.49
C ARG A 1184 62.04 -15.48 -0.18
N GLY A 1185 61.74 -14.64 -1.17
CA GLY A 1185 61.68 -13.19 -1.03
C GLY A 1185 60.25 -12.70 -1.26
N ARG A 1186 59.84 -11.68 -0.49
CA ARG A 1186 58.55 -10.99 -0.67
C ARG A 1186 58.64 -9.72 -1.52
N ILE A 1187 59.85 -9.20 -1.74
CA ILE A 1187 60.11 -7.97 -2.52
C ILE A 1187 60.88 -8.39 -3.77
N ASP A 1188 60.32 -8.10 -4.95
CA ASP A 1188 60.94 -8.26 -6.27
C ASP A 1188 61.56 -9.65 -6.57
N ALA A 1189 61.05 -10.69 -5.91
CA ALA A 1189 61.60 -12.06 -6.00
C ALA A 1189 61.20 -12.83 -7.25
N ASP A 1190 60.25 -12.32 -8.04
CA ASP A 1190 59.78 -12.94 -9.28
C ASP A 1190 60.59 -12.51 -10.53
N SER A 1191 61.63 -11.69 -10.35
CA SER A 1191 62.53 -11.26 -11.43
C SER A 1191 63.60 -12.30 -11.72
N TRP A 1192 63.66 -12.77 -12.97
CA TRP A 1192 64.64 -13.74 -13.46
C TRP A 1192 65.90 -13.10 -14.06
N LEU A 1193 66.04 -11.78 -13.94
CA LEU A 1193 67.17 -11.04 -14.52
C LEU A 1193 68.44 -11.13 -13.67
N GLY A 1194 68.31 -11.36 -12.36
CA GLY A 1194 69.42 -11.46 -11.40
C GLY A 1194 70.01 -12.87 -11.30
N THR A 1195 71.17 -12.99 -10.63
CA THR A 1195 71.79 -14.29 -10.30
C THR A 1195 71.13 -15.01 -9.12
N ASP A 1196 70.43 -14.26 -8.26
CA ASP A 1196 69.59 -14.73 -7.16
C ASP A 1196 68.48 -13.69 -6.92
N ILE A 1197 67.45 -14.06 -6.16
CA ILE A 1197 66.36 -13.16 -5.80
C ILE A 1197 66.87 -12.04 -4.85
N PRO A 1198 66.31 -10.81 -4.91
CA PRO A 1198 66.67 -9.76 -3.96
C PRO A 1198 66.48 -10.16 -2.49
N LEU A 1199 67.35 -9.67 -1.60
CA LEU A 1199 67.15 -9.79 -0.16
C LEU A 1199 66.19 -8.69 0.30
N GLY A 1200 64.92 -9.05 0.50
CA GLY A 1200 63.87 -8.13 0.94
C GLY A 1200 63.90 -7.78 2.44
N GLU A 1201 64.85 -8.34 3.19
CA GLU A 1201 65.07 -8.09 4.62
C GLU A 1201 66.46 -7.47 4.84
N ASP A 1202 66.69 -6.85 6.00
CA ASP A 1202 67.98 -6.19 6.28
C ASP A 1202 69.16 -7.18 6.31
N ASN A 1203 68.92 -8.42 6.75
CA ASN A 1203 69.89 -9.52 6.80
C ASN A 1203 69.22 -10.85 6.41
N GLU A 1204 69.98 -11.78 5.85
CA GLU A 1204 69.53 -13.16 5.70
C GLU A 1204 69.71 -13.90 7.03
N LEU A 1205 68.63 -14.04 7.79
CA LEU A 1205 68.62 -14.68 9.10
C LEU A 1205 67.47 -15.69 9.20
N TYR A 1206 67.73 -16.86 9.77
CA TYR A 1206 66.73 -17.91 9.98
C TYR A 1206 66.70 -18.38 11.43
N ALA A 1207 65.49 -18.49 11.98
CA ALA A 1207 65.22 -19.18 13.24
C ALA A 1207 64.93 -20.66 12.96
N VAL A 1208 65.73 -21.55 13.55
CA VAL A 1208 65.56 -23.01 13.49
C VAL A 1208 65.16 -23.53 14.86
N GLU A 1209 64.01 -24.18 14.92
CA GLU A 1209 63.46 -24.76 16.15
C GLU A 1209 63.34 -26.28 16.03
N VAL A 1210 63.69 -26.98 17.11
CA VAL A 1210 63.51 -28.42 17.24
C VAL A 1210 62.42 -28.67 18.27
N TRP A 1211 61.38 -29.41 17.87
CA TRP A 1211 60.21 -29.71 18.69
C TRP A 1211 60.01 -31.22 18.82
N GLN A 1212 59.75 -31.71 20.03
CA GLN A 1212 59.36 -33.10 20.28
C GLN A 1212 58.27 -33.16 21.34
N GLY A 1213 57.22 -33.95 21.10
CA GLY A 1213 56.10 -34.08 22.05
C GLY A 1213 55.41 -32.76 22.40
N GLY A 1214 55.40 -31.78 21.49
CA GLY A 1214 54.85 -30.44 21.72
C GLY A 1214 55.73 -29.48 22.52
N SER A 1215 56.93 -29.91 22.96
CA SER A 1215 57.90 -29.05 23.64
C SER A 1215 59.01 -28.60 22.69
N MET A 1216 59.39 -27.32 22.76
CA MET A 1216 60.55 -26.80 22.03
C MET A 1216 61.82 -27.20 22.78
N LEU A 1217 62.61 -28.06 22.15
CA LEU A 1217 63.86 -28.57 22.71
C LEU A 1217 65.03 -27.63 22.43
N ARG A 1218 65.02 -26.96 21.28
CA ARG A 1218 66.10 -26.09 20.84
C ARG A 1218 65.57 -24.97 19.95
N HIS A 1219 66.24 -23.82 20.06
CA HIS A 1219 66.12 -22.68 19.18
C HIS A 1219 67.54 -22.25 18.78
N ALA A 1220 67.77 -22.00 17.49
CA ALA A 1220 69.04 -21.54 16.94
C ALA A 1220 68.80 -20.51 15.84
N GLU A 1221 69.66 -19.50 15.74
CA GLU A 1221 69.66 -18.55 14.63
C GLU A 1221 70.85 -18.83 13.70
N VAL A 1222 70.60 -18.82 12.39
CA VAL A 1222 71.63 -19.05 11.36
C VAL A 1222 71.53 -18.05 10.22
N GLU A 1223 72.69 -17.63 9.71
CA GLU A 1223 72.80 -16.60 8.65
C GLU A 1223 72.90 -17.18 7.23
N THR A 1224 72.75 -18.50 7.09
CA THR A 1224 72.78 -19.20 5.79
C THR A 1224 71.65 -20.23 5.74
N PRO A 1225 71.19 -20.65 4.54
CA PRO A 1225 70.08 -21.58 4.41
C PRO A 1225 70.49 -23.05 4.67
N PHE A 1226 71.34 -23.25 5.68
CA PHE A 1226 71.94 -24.50 6.09
C PHE A 1226 72.17 -24.52 7.60
N TRP A 1227 71.85 -25.63 8.24
CA TRP A 1227 72.18 -25.87 9.64
C TRP A 1227 72.48 -27.34 9.90
N THR A 1228 73.49 -27.61 10.72
CA THR A 1228 73.85 -28.98 11.14
C THR A 1228 73.46 -29.18 12.59
N TYR A 1229 72.58 -30.13 12.85
CA TYR A 1229 72.25 -30.58 14.19
C TYR A 1229 73.14 -31.77 14.56
N VAL A 1230 74.26 -31.45 15.20
CA VAL A 1230 75.32 -32.42 15.48
C VAL A 1230 74.86 -33.54 16.43
N ARG A 1231 75.33 -34.75 16.18
CA ARG A 1231 74.87 -36.00 16.81
C ARG A 1231 74.91 -35.96 18.33
N ALA A 1232 76.00 -35.44 18.91
CA ALA A 1232 76.18 -35.38 20.36
C ALA A 1232 75.13 -34.49 21.04
N LEU A 1233 74.82 -33.34 20.43
CA LEU A 1233 73.79 -32.42 20.92
C LEU A 1233 72.39 -33.01 20.73
N ARG A 1234 72.09 -33.58 19.56
CA ARG A 1234 70.82 -34.24 19.30
C ARG A 1234 70.53 -35.38 20.28
N ALA A 1235 71.52 -36.23 20.54
CA ALA A 1235 71.37 -37.36 21.46
C ALA A 1235 71.14 -36.93 22.92
N ALA A 1236 71.61 -35.74 23.31
CA ALA A 1236 71.39 -35.17 24.64
C ALA A 1236 70.00 -34.51 24.80
N GLU A 1237 69.40 -34.07 23.70
CA GLU A 1237 68.19 -33.22 23.72
C GLU A 1237 66.93 -33.96 23.26
N THR A 1238 67.05 -34.88 22.31
CA THR A 1238 65.91 -35.65 21.78
C THR A 1238 65.78 -37.01 22.48
N ALA A 1239 64.56 -37.36 22.87
CA ALA A 1239 64.22 -38.73 23.28
C ALA A 1239 64.01 -39.64 22.06
N PRO A 1240 64.02 -40.98 22.22
CA PRO A 1240 63.69 -41.90 21.13
C PRO A 1240 62.28 -41.62 20.56
N GLY A 1241 62.20 -41.35 19.26
CA GLY A 1241 60.95 -41.04 18.56
C GLY A 1241 61.13 -39.92 17.53
N PRO A 1242 60.11 -39.66 16.69
CA PRO A 1242 60.16 -38.56 15.72
C PRO A 1242 60.23 -37.21 16.43
N PHE A 1243 60.89 -36.25 15.79
CA PHE A 1243 60.87 -34.84 16.19
C PHE A 1243 60.63 -33.98 14.95
N SER A 1244 60.21 -32.74 15.15
CA SER A 1244 59.94 -31.80 14.06
C SER A 1244 60.90 -30.63 14.08
N ILE A 1245 61.37 -30.26 12.90
CA ILE A 1245 62.16 -29.07 12.64
C ILE A 1245 61.24 -28.01 12.07
N ARG A 1246 61.31 -26.79 12.62
CA ARG A 1246 60.67 -25.60 12.05
C ARG A 1246 61.74 -24.59 11.67
N VAL A 1247 61.66 -24.05 10.46
CA VAL A 1247 62.59 -23.03 9.96
C VAL A 1247 61.81 -21.83 9.47
N ALA A 1248 62.04 -20.66 10.05
CA ALA A 1248 61.42 -19.40 9.64
C ALA A 1248 62.50 -18.36 9.32
N MET A 1249 62.30 -17.55 8.28
CA MET A 1249 63.14 -16.38 8.04
C MET A 1249 62.78 -15.27 9.05
N VAL A 1250 63.77 -14.54 9.55
CA VAL A 1250 63.60 -13.49 10.56
C VAL A 1250 63.77 -12.12 9.90
N GLY A 1251 62.75 -11.29 10.00
CA GLY A 1251 62.78 -9.89 9.54
C GLY A 1251 63.01 -8.94 10.70
N ALA A 1252 63.79 -7.89 10.50
CA ALA A 1252 64.10 -6.91 11.55
C ALA A 1252 62.87 -6.13 12.05
N ARG A 1253 61.83 -5.98 11.21
CA ARG A 1253 60.62 -5.21 11.52
C ARG A 1253 59.49 -6.02 12.16
N SER A 1254 59.42 -7.32 11.90
CA SER A 1254 58.28 -8.18 12.27
C SER A 1254 58.68 -9.45 13.03
N GLY A 1255 59.97 -9.76 13.15
CA GLY A 1255 60.48 -10.98 13.77
C GLY A 1255 60.40 -12.19 12.84
N ALA A 1256 60.26 -13.38 13.42
CA ALA A 1256 60.15 -14.63 12.66
C ALA A 1256 58.88 -14.66 11.80
N GLY A 1257 59.05 -15.00 10.52
CA GLY A 1257 57.98 -15.20 9.56
C GLY A 1257 57.26 -16.55 9.71
N ASP A 1258 56.52 -16.94 8.67
CA ASP A 1258 55.88 -18.25 8.65
C ASP A 1258 56.96 -19.36 8.54
N ALA A 1259 56.78 -20.49 9.22
CA ALA A 1259 57.80 -21.54 9.30
C ALA A 1259 57.56 -22.69 8.33
N ALA A 1260 58.62 -23.16 7.67
CA ALA A 1260 58.66 -24.45 7.00
C ALA A 1260 58.83 -25.56 8.05
N MET A 1261 58.05 -26.64 7.95
CA MET A 1261 58.09 -27.75 8.91
C MET A 1261 58.51 -29.06 8.24
N LEU A 1262 59.39 -29.81 8.90
CA LEU A 1262 59.82 -31.14 8.50
C LEU A 1262 59.82 -32.07 9.72
N VAL A 1263 59.21 -33.25 9.60
CA VAL A 1263 59.33 -34.31 10.63
C VAL A 1263 60.49 -35.22 10.25
N VAL A 1264 61.36 -35.51 11.22
CA VAL A 1264 62.59 -36.31 11.07
C VAL A 1264 62.44 -37.63 11.79
#